data_AF-A0A449A8C1-F1
#
_entry.id   AF-A0A449A8C1-F1
#
_cell.length_a   1.000
_cell.length_b   1.000
_cell.length_c   1.000
_cell.angle_alpha   90.00
_cell.angle_beta   90.00
_cell.angle_gamma   90.00
#
_symmetry.space_group_name_H-M   'P 1'
#
loop_
_entity.id
_entity.type
_entity.pdbx_description
1 polymer ?
#
loop_
_entity_poly.entity_id
_entity_poly.type
_entity_poly.pdbx_seq_one_letter_code
_entity_poly.pdbx_strand_id
1 'polypeptide(L)'
;MLINEDDKDKYNKLKDDFVKLNQSKQDLKDKLNNNQFNNLGEKDKENILNKLKEIKFDLNSDNSQKVNELLNEITELDNFKKNLIEKINQLQGVDETEKLKTVEEIKQAPTKELAQKLFDDLSLKSKKQTAKNEIQSLSSINNKKEQYLKNIEQAQNTEQIENIINEAKELDKQRKNKEFDKQNFSAISAHPEAKNQYNKEIEKANDSQAINEIVHKYKQWDNKFNEAIKTIDSLNNLSQTAKEQLKNKINQINLDSKQTQEVIIAIDRILNDAKKTDQQNAKNIEILKQNEKWLPDNYANEIKEKIKNQTTIKDSNALLNKAKKLWKARETISKLEFINNEKQQYLDQLIDIEKPELQIHNLVEEAKQKNLTKQGYYLGLDQFKSSFSNQFITNQKEKIKQISEANAKSIFDQINKLHRDLEKQKNDTKKSVKTEFNQKATSPKHKEFYLSLADKQKYSDNVLENSSDQECVQVLNDIVKLSKIETDLFIYSKNKNKYKLLLNDAEANQYMSKYSSLSQADKNHSSVELLNKIKPILLDVEKLHNDKKLIQDKYDTLQLVKSSLRQNAKNQVKNQTKQQAEQRFNELQTLNTEIDKALKQLEGSEFNKLSAANKTKFKERIKNVDQVAQIQPIIDEAKNEVALIGAKQNAKSKINKLNKIYNKAKFTKRVDDAKNVDQVTQILNEAQDLNKTKIDTVKSINKLQIANATKTNAIKSIEQNDDKTFVTNKFNELKDISDHKTKHINLINNFDLITKQKRDGKIDLIKKNDNKDFITKEFNSLKQLFDSKKSLENDINQAKTNNQISNSIKNKLINELKAKDSTVGVLQDFIRYKNNYAEHNKAINTLEQVKDLMKPFSFGNHIKELEQFIKNNSENNNDTATGFEQKNQNLHNPNNLNNYYNKFNQDSIRFLDEFKRNINSLSKSELAKKQNELQKHKEKLKEIDNKLKGTFNNSQRQLINDEFKKVEAKITEIENLIISKQNEINKLVNEYNTAKNALQVNIDKLRAYPIYQNDNKIIADKYQDILNRNVQSFNSAKLDNEAREWHAKMLTAKKALDMYNAPIDELVKYTNLRARNDSIKKIAFDKYEYLSKEITNTMKLHRANLHDDSEYMEANIKQLWNSFDTVKELIFIHEIINIIGKGKWTKVTSDKDHDLYIYKAYVSNGTHSNSTIVLDTPEYKSNHYPDMKFVFKGSINKEWNPYYHKFRGHIEFHSGEANNLVIRMDGEYTINWLPSKERFLENQHNGKDKETHQKRNDANLQLKYVLSGSKIAERVN
;
A
#
# COMPACT_ATOMS: atom_id res chain seq x y z
N MET A 1 30.78 -19.28 110.50
CA MET A 1 29.39 -19.43 110.97
C MET A 1 28.75 -20.58 110.21
N LEU A 2 27.85 -21.32 110.86
CA LEU A 2 27.09 -22.40 110.20
C LEU A 2 26.00 -21.78 109.30
N ILE A 3 25.77 -22.38 108.14
CA ILE A 3 24.61 -22.11 107.27
C ILE A 3 23.80 -23.41 107.25
N ASN A 4 22.49 -23.29 107.48
CA ASN A 4 21.56 -24.42 107.47
C ASN A 4 21.41 -25.01 106.05
N GLU A 5 21.15 -26.30 105.91
CA GLU A 5 21.14 -26.95 104.58
C GLU A 5 20.02 -26.42 103.67
N ASP A 6 18.83 -26.14 104.21
CA ASP A 6 17.74 -25.47 103.47
C ASP A 6 18.15 -24.10 102.92
N ASP A 7 18.93 -23.33 103.66
CA ASP A 7 19.35 -21.98 103.26
C ASP A 7 20.53 -22.02 102.30
N LYS A 8 21.37 -23.06 102.41
CA LYS A 8 22.43 -23.38 101.45
C LYS A 8 21.81 -23.76 100.09
N ASP A 9 20.74 -24.54 100.05
CA ASP A 9 20.08 -24.93 98.80
C ASP A 9 19.20 -23.82 98.21
N LYS A 10 18.53 -23.00 99.04
CA LYS A 10 17.95 -21.73 98.57
C LYS A 10 19.01 -20.82 97.96
N TYR A 11 20.17 -20.67 98.62
CA TYR A 11 21.30 -19.86 98.13
C TYR A 11 21.88 -20.42 96.82
N ASN A 12 22.06 -21.74 96.73
CA ASN A 12 22.52 -22.41 95.51
C ASN A 12 21.55 -22.16 94.36
N LYS A 13 20.24 -22.36 94.57
CA LYS A 13 19.22 -22.06 93.56
C LYS A 13 19.21 -20.58 93.16
N LEU A 14 19.30 -19.66 94.13
CA LEU A 14 19.41 -18.22 93.89
C LEU A 14 20.62 -17.85 93.03
N LYS A 15 21.78 -18.42 93.35
CA LYS A 15 23.03 -18.27 92.61
C LYS A 15 22.90 -18.83 91.19
N ASP A 16 22.33 -20.02 91.04
CA ASP A 16 22.16 -20.67 89.74
C ASP A 16 21.14 -19.95 88.86
N ASP A 17 20.04 -19.44 89.42
CA ASP A 17 19.05 -18.65 88.69
C ASP A 17 19.59 -17.24 88.33
N PHE A 18 20.47 -16.66 89.15
CA PHE A 18 21.22 -15.44 88.82
C PHE A 18 22.29 -15.70 87.74
N VAL A 19 22.96 -16.84 87.77
CA VAL A 19 23.88 -17.28 86.71
C VAL A 19 23.13 -17.52 85.41
N LYS A 20 21.99 -18.22 85.42
CA LYS A 20 21.11 -18.40 84.24
C LYS A 20 20.67 -17.07 83.66
N LEU A 21 20.19 -16.12 84.48
CA LEU A 21 19.81 -14.78 84.01
C LEU A 21 20.98 -14.08 83.31
N ASN A 22 22.16 -14.07 83.92
CA ASN A 22 23.33 -13.43 83.32
C ASN A 22 23.79 -14.15 82.05
N GLN A 23 23.70 -15.48 82.00
CA GLN A 23 24.00 -16.27 80.80
C GLN A 23 23.00 -15.96 79.69
N SER A 24 21.68 -16.03 79.92
CA SER A 24 20.66 -15.70 78.92
C SER A 24 20.80 -14.25 78.40
N LYS A 25 21.16 -13.31 79.27
CA LYS A 25 21.50 -11.93 78.86
C LYS A 25 22.76 -11.86 78.00
N GLN A 26 23.78 -12.64 78.34
CA GLN A 26 25.04 -12.65 77.59
C GLN A 26 24.85 -13.33 76.24
N ASP A 27 24.20 -14.49 76.20
CA ASP A 27 23.76 -15.18 74.98
C ASP A 27 22.97 -14.23 74.06
N LEU A 28 22.03 -13.44 74.60
CA LEU A 28 21.26 -12.49 73.79
C LEU A 28 22.13 -11.36 73.21
N LYS A 29 23.06 -10.79 73.99
CA LYS A 29 24.06 -9.84 73.46
C LYS A 29 24.91 -10.48 72.36
N ASP A 30 25.34 -11.72 72.57
CA ASP A 30 26.22 -12.40 71.62
C ASP A 30 25.47 -12.78 70.34
N LYS A 31 24.15 -13.05 70.39
CA LYS A 31 23.30 -13.16 69.19
C LYS A 31 23.15 -11.83 68.43
N LEU A 32 23.02 -10.71 69.15
CA LEU A 32 22.96 -9.35 68.57
C LEU A 32 24.29 -8.94 67.93
N ASN A 33 25.41 -9.28 68.57
CA ASN A 33 26.77 -8.96 68.10
C ASN A 33 27.23 -9.87 66.96
N ASN A 34 26.90 -11.16 66.99
CA ASN A 34 27.32 -12.15 66.00
C ASN A 34 26.37 -12.25 64.78
N ASN A 35 25.73 -11.15 64.39
CA ASN A 35 24.95 -11.06 63.14
C ASN A 35 23.88 -12.16 62.98
N GLN A 36 23.12 -12.49 64.04
CA GLN A 36 21.91 -13.32 63.89
C GLN A 36 20.69 -12.50 63.46
N PHE A 37 20.61 -11.23 63.87
CA PHE A 37 19.51 -10.32 63.54
C PHE A 37 19.94 -9.24 62.53
N ASN A 38 20.15 -9.68 61.28
CA ASN A 38 20.75 -8.86 60.22
C ASN A 38 19.81 -7.82 59.59
N ASN A 39 18.54 -7.80 59.99
CA ASN A 39 17.51 -6.90 59.49
C ASN A 39 17.17 -5.79 60.50
N LEU A 40 17.84 -5.78 61.65
CA LEU A 40 17.76 -4.75 62.68
C LEU A 40 18.85 -3.69 62.51
N GLY A 41 18.48 -2.42 62.65
CA GLY A 41 19.38 -1.27 62.62
C GLY A 41 20.09 -1.05 63.96
N GLU A 42 21.05 -0.12 63.99
CA GLU A 42 21.82 0.16 65.22
C GLU A 42 20.93 0.74 66.32
N LYS A 43 19.89 1.50 65.96
CA LYS A 43 18.88 2.01 66.91
C LYS A 43 18.02 0.91 67.53
N ASP A 44 17.72 -0.15 66.77
CA ASP A 44 17.03 -1.32 67.34
C ASP A 44 17.93 -1.98 68.37
N LYS A 45 19.19 -2.26 68.00
CA LYS A 45 20.19 -2.88 68.88
C LYS A 45 20.41 -2.06 70.15
N GLU A 46 20.50 -0.73 70.05
CA GLU A 46 20.62 0.17 71.20
C GLU A 46 19.40 0.08 72.14
N ASN A 47 18.18 0.18 71.60
CA ASN A 47 16.94 0.04 72.37
C ASN A 47 16.84 -1.34 73.04
N ILE A 48 17.20 -2.41 72.34
CA ILE A 48 17.25 -3.77 72.84
C ILE A 48 18.27 -3.89 73.98
N LEU A 49 19.49 -3.36 73.81
CA LEU A 49 20.53 -3.37 74.84
C LEU A 49 20.13 -2.53 76.06
N ASN A 50 19.28 -1.52 75.90
CA ASN A 50 18.72 -0.76 77.02
C ASN A 50 17.63 -1.56 77.77
N LYS A 51 16.62 -2.11 77.07
CA LYS A 51 15.66 -3.08 77.66
C LYS A 51 16.37 -4.20 78.43
N LEU A 52 17.45 -4.75 77.86
CA LEU A 52 18.23 -5.86 78.44
C LEU A 52 19.02 -5.48 79.72
N LYS A 53 19.37 -4.18 79.89
CA LYS A 53 19.92 -3.66 81.16
C LYS A 53 18.82 -3.55 82.23
N GLU A 54 17.61 -3.15 81.84
CA GLU A 54 16.49 -2.88 82.75
C GLU A 54 15.88 -4.13 83.40
N ILE A 55 15.98 -5.30 82.75
CA ILE A 55 15.62 -6.61 83.35
C ILE A 55 16.48 -6.85 84.61
N LYS A 56 15.94 -6.57 85.80
CA LYS A 56 16.60 -6.85 87.08
C LYS A 56 16.30 -8.27 87.55
N PHE A 57 17.16 -8.80 88.41
CA PHE A 57 16.91 -10.07 89.09
C PHE A 57 15.79 -9.90 90.13
N ASP A 58 14.75 -10.72 90.02
CA ASP A 58 13.54 -10.72 90.83
C ASP A 58 13.40 -12.10 91.51
N LEU A 59 13.24 -12.11 92.83
CA LEU A 59 13.15 -13.32 93.65
C LEU A 59 11.88 -14.15 93.37
N ASN A 60 10.84 -13.54 92.79
CA ASN A 60 9.50 -14.11 92.69
C ASN A 60 9.07 -14.43 91.24
N SER A 61 9.97 -14.35 90.26
CA SER A 61 9.68 -14.62 88.84
C SER A 61 10.79 -15.44 88.18
N ASP A 62 10.46 -16.22 87.15
CA ASP A 62 11.48 -16.75 86.25
C ASP A 62 12.12 -15.59 85.47
N ASN A 63 13.31 -15.19 85.90
CA ASN A 63 14.04 -14.09 85.29
C ASN A 63 14.50 -14.38 83.86
N SER A 64 14.61 -15.66 83.47
CA SER A 64 14.90 -16.04 82.08
C SER A 64 13.69 -15.82 81.17
N GLN A 65 12.46 -15.95 81.68
CA GLN A 65 11.23 -15.70 80.92
C GLN A 65 11.22 -14.28 80.33
N LYS A 66 11.54 -13.25 81.15
CA LYS A 66 11.62 -11.84 80.71
C LYS A 66 12.67 -11.62 79.61
N VAL A 67 13.74 -12.41 79.57
CA VAL A 67 14.75 -12.38 78.49
C VAL A 67 14.26 -13.13 77.24
N ASN A 68 13.51 -14.21 77.40
CA ASN A 68 12.90 -14.97 76.30
C ASN A 68 11.75 -14.21 75.63
N GLU A 69 10.94 -13.48 76.40
CA GLU A 69 9.91 -12.55 75.89
C GLU A 69 10.54 -11.46 75.02
N LEU A 70 11.62 -10.83 75.51
CA LEU A 70 12.40 -9.87 74.72
C LEU A 70 13.04 -10.50 73.48
N LEU A 71 13.58 -11.72 73.57
CA LEU A 71 14.08 -12.47 72.40
C LEU A 71 12.97 -12.73 71.36
N ASN A 72 11.73 -12.98 71.79
CA ASN A 72 10.59 -13.13 70.88
C ASN A 72 10.22 -11.81 70.20
N GLU A 73 10.15 -10.68 70.93
CA GLU A 73 9.94 -9.34 70.34
C GLU A 73 10.98 -9.03 69.25
N ILE A 74 12.26 -9.31 69.54
CA ILE A 74 13.40 -9.11 68.63
C ILE A 74 13.25 -9.99 67.38
N THR A 75 12.90 -11.27 67.58
CA THR A 75 12.75 -12.25 66.50
C THR A 75 11.56 -11.91 65.60
N GLU A 76 10.45 -11.41 66.15
CA GLU A 76 9.34 -10.86 65.36
C GLU A 76 9.76 -9.63 64.55
N LEU A 77 10.49 -8.69 65.16
CA LEU A 77 10.88 -7.44 64.49
C LEU A 77 11.87 -7.69 63.35
N ASP A 78 12.86 -8.57 63.54
CA ASP A 78 13.80 -8.96 62.48
C ASP A 78 13.06 -9.68 61.34
N ASN A 79 12.20 -10.67 61.66
CA ASN A 79 11.42 -11.36 60.63
C ASN A 79 10.45 -10.43 59.88
N PHE A 80 9.86 -9.44 60.57
CA PHE A 80 9.02 -8.42 59.95
C PHE A 80 9.82 -7.55 58.95
N LYS A 81 10.95 -6.97 59.39
CA LYS A 81 11.83 -6.18 58.52
C LYS A 81 12.40 -7.01 57.37
N LYS A 82 12.80 -8.25 57.63
CA LYS A 82 13.23 -9.24 56.62
C LYS A 82 12.16 -9.46 55.56
N ASN A 83 10.90 -9.67 55.95
CA ASN A 83 9.81 -9.91 55.01
C ASN A 83 9.57 -8.70 54.08
N LEU A 84 9.71 -7.47 54.59
CA LEU A 84 9.66 -6.26 53.78
C LEU A 84 10.86 -6.13 52.84
N ILE A 85 12.08 -6.42 53.31
CA ILE A 85 13.31 -6.41 52.50
C ILE A 85 13.24 -7.45 51.36
N GLU A 86 12.76 -8.67 51.65
CA GLU A 86 12.52 -9.72 50.66
C GLU A 86 11.49 -9.29 49.60
N LYS A 87 10.45 -8.53 49.98
CA LYS A 87 9.50 -7.93 49.04
C LYS A 87 10.11 -6.78 48.23
N ILE A 88 10.94 -5.91 48.80
CA ILE A 88 11.65 -4.84 48.05
C ILE A 88 12.51 -5.44 46.94
N ASN A 89 13.22 -6.52 47.22
CA ASN A 89 14.07 -7.19 46.23
C ASN A 89 13.26 -7.75 45.04
N GLN A 90 11.96 -8.05 45.24
CA GLN A 90 11.03 -8.51 44.20
C GLN A 90 10.41 -7.36 43.39
N LEU A 91 10.53 -6.10 43.82
CA LEU A 91 9.99 -4.94 43.10
C LEU A 91 10.72 -4.71 41.76
N GLN A 92 9.95 -4.37 40.74
CA GLN A 92 10.44 -4.12 39.38
C GLN A 92 10.27 -2.65 38.98
N GLY A 93 11.08 -2.16 38.04
CA GLY A 93 10.99 -0.78 37.55
C GLY A 93 11.44 0.31 38.55
N VAL A 94 12.08 -0.08 39.66
CA VAL A 94 12.71 0.82 40.64
C VAL A 94 14.22 0.62 40.55
N ASP A 95 15.01 1.69 40.69
CA ASP A 95 16.46 1.62 40.63
C ASP A 95 17.05 0.82 41.81
N GLU A 96 18.10 0.05 41.56
CA GLU A 96 18.69 -0.83 42.57
C GLU A 96 19.36 -0.03 43.70
N THR A 97 19.87 1.18 43.42
CA THR A 97 20.39 2.09 44.45
C THR A 97 19.27 2.59 45.36
N GLU A 98 18.09 2.84 44.79
CA GLU A 98 16.92 3.28 45.56
C GLU A 98 16.35 2.15 46.41
N LYS A 99 16.28 0.90 45.88
CA LYS A 99 15.97 -0.28 46.69
C LYS A 99 16.94 -0.45 47.86
N LEU A 100 18.26 -0.41 47.59
CA LEU A 100 19.29 -0.56 48.62
C LEU A 100 19.18 0.53 49.70
N LYS A 101 18.89 1.77 49.30
CA LYS A 101 18.62 2.88 50.22
C LYS A 101 17.38 2.59 51.09
N THR A 102 16.25 2.18 50.50
CA THR A 102 15.03 1.91 51.27
C THR A 102 15.15 0.65 52.14
N VAL A 103 15.93 -0.36 51.73
CA VAL A 103 16.29 -1.51 52.58
C VAL A 103 17.01 -1.04 53.84
N GLU A 104 18.00 -0.15 53.72
CA GLU A 104 18.70 0.39 54.89
C GLU A 104 17.79 1.30 55.73
N GLU A 105 16.95 2.13 55.10
CA GLU A 105 15.95 2.94 55.82
C GLU A 105 14.94 2.07 56.60
N ILE A 106 14.54 0.90 56.08
CA ILE A 106 13.72 -0.08 56.81
C ILE A 106 14.48 -0.71 57.99
N LYS A 107 15.78 -1.03 57.82
CA LYS A 107 16.60 -1.49 58.96
C LYS A 107 16.65 -0.45 60.06
N GLN A 108 16.89 0.81 59.73
CA GLN A 108 17.01 1.90 60.72
C GLN A 108 15.65 2.48 61.19
N ALA A 109 14.51 1.99 60.68
CA ALA A 109 13.17 2.47 61.05
C ALA A 109 12.79 2.06 62.49
N PRO A 110 12.39 2.98 63.38
CA PRO A 110 12.19 2.68 64.80
C PRO A 110 10.83 2.03 65.15
N THR A 111 9.91 1.86 64.19
CA THR A 111 8.62 1.18 64.42
C THR A 111 8.23 0.30 63.23
N LYS A 112 7.32 -0.68 63.46
CA LYS A 112 6.80 -1.56 62.41
C LYS A 112 6.02 -0.74 61.36
N GLU A 113 5.32 0.32 61.76
CA GLU A 113 4.51 1.19 60.89
C GLU A 113 5.39 2.04 59.94
N LEU A 114 6.51 2.60 60.41
CA LEU A 114 7.40 3.37 59.53
C LEU A 114 8.10 2.44 58.53
N ALA A 115 8.55 1.26 58.96
CA ALA A 115 9.11 0.25 58.06
C ALA A 115 8.10 -0.20 57.00
N GLN A 116 6.84 -0.45 57.39
CA GLN A 116 5.74 -0.75 56.48
C GLN A 116 5.51 0.38 55.47
N LYS A 117 5.42 1.63 55.94
CA LYS A 117 5.23 2.80 55.06
C LYS A 117 6.36 2.96 54.04
N LEU A 118 7.62 2.79 54.45
CA LEU A 118 8.77 2.85 53.54
C LEU A 118 8.68 1.78 52.43
N PHE A 119 8.20 0.58 52.75
CA PHE A 119 7.89 -0.44 51.76
C PHE A 119 6.72 -0.02 50.86
N ASP A 120 5.62 0.48 51.41
CA ASP A 120 4.41 0.82 50.65
C ASP A 120 4.64 1.99 49.67
N ASP A 121 5.38 3.02 50.10
CA ASP A 121 5.78 4.16 49.24
C ASP A 121 6.62 3.67 48.04
N LEU A 122 7.58 2.75 48.26
CA LEU A 122 8.41 2.16 47.21
C LEU A 122 7.64 1.18 46.31
N SER A 123 6.73 0.39 46.90
CA SER A 123 5.84 -0.55 46.21
C SER A 123 4.88 0.19 45.28
N LEU A 124 4.31 1.32 45.73
CA LEU A 124 3.50 2.21 44.91
C LEU A 124 4.32 2.78 43.74
N LYS A 125 5.58 3.20 43.98
CA LYS A 125 6.49 3.67 42.93
C LYS A 125 6.78 2.59 41.88
N SER A 126 7.03 1.36 42.32
CA SER A 126 7.20 0.18 41.45
C SER A 126 5.95 -0.10 40.60
N LYS A 127 4.77 -0.16 41.22
CA LYS A 127 3.50 -0.35 40.51
C LYS A 127 3.25 0.78 39.50
N LYS A 128 3.55 2.04 39.82
CA LYS A 128 3.46 3.17 38.88
C LYS A 128 4.38 2.98 37.67
N GLN A 129 5.64 2.59 37.85
CA GLN A 129 6.55 2.42 36.72
C GLN A 129 6.18 1.21 35.84
N THR A 130 5.75 0.10 36.44
CA THR A 130 5.20 -1.05 35.72
C THR A 130 3.95 -0.67 34.93
N ALA A 131 3.01 0.06 35.55
CA ALA A 131 1.80 0.55 34.90
C ALA A 131 2.09 1.48 33.72
N LYS A 132 3.07 2.39 33.85
CA LYS A 132 3.53 3.23 32.73
C LYS A 132 4.01 2.37 31.56
N ASN A 133 4.83 1.35 31.82
CA ASN A 133 5.32 0.44 30.79
C ASN A 133 4.17 -0.33 30.09
N GLU A 134 3.19 -0.80 30.86
CA GLU A 134 1.98 -1.43 30.30
C GLU A 134 1.21 -0.45 29.40
N ILE A 135 0.91 0.76 29.87
CA ILE A 135 0.26 1.81 29.05
C ILE A 135 1.09 2.17 27.81
N GLN A 136 2.41 2.23 27.92
CA GLN A 136 3.32 2.51 26.80
C GLN A 136 3.11 1.50 25.66
N SER A 137 2.89 0.22 26.00
CA SER A 137 2.73 -0.89 25.06
C SER A 137 1.38 -0.90 24.31
N LEU A 138 0.34 -0.24 24.83
CA LEU A 138 -0.99 -0.22 24.23
C LEU A 138 -0.99 0.61 22.93
N SER A 139 -1.01 -0.06 21.79
CA SER A 139 -0.75 0.54 20.47
C SER A 139 -1.85 1.47 19.97
N SER A 140 -3.11 1.23 20.35
CA SER A 140 -4.28 1.84 19.70
C SER A 140 -4.91 3.00 20.48
N ILE A 141 -4.27 3.42 21.58
CA ILE A 141 -4.72 4.51 22.47
C ILE A 141 -3.79 5.74 22.48
N ASN A 142 -2.95 5.93 21.46
CA ASN A 142 -1.88 6.93 21.49
C ASN A 142 -2.34 8.36 21.85
N ASN A 143 -3.52 8.79 21.39
CA ASN A 143 -4.10 10.10 21.73
C ASN A 143 -4.59 10.26 23.18
N LYS A 144 -4.75 9.16 23.93
CA LYS A 144 -5.02 9.17 25.39
C LYS A 144 -3.85 8.64 26.23
N LYS A 145 -2.77 8.16 25.60
CA LYS A 145 -1.61 7.57 26.28
C LYS A 145 -0.99 8.53 27.30
N GLU A 146 -0.78 9.79 26.92
CA GLU A 146 -0.28 10.83 27.84
C GLU A 146 -1.23 11.11 29.02
N GLN A 147 -2.56 11.07 28.79
CA GLN A 147 -3.55 11.23 29.84
C GLN A 147 -3.47 10.09 30.86
N TYR A 148 -3.44 8.83 30.39
CA TYR A 148 -3.32 7.67 31.28
C TYR A 148 -1.98 7.63 32.03
N LEU A 149 -0.86 7.99 31.37
CA LEU A 149 0.45 8.12 32.03
C LEU A 149 0.43 9.20 33.12
N LYS A 150 -0.22 10.35 32.89
CA LYS A 150 -0.40 11.40 33.89
C LYS A 150 -1.29 10.96 35.05
N ASN A 151 -2.39 10.26 34.76
CA ASN A 151 -3.28 9.72 35.80
C ASN A 151 -2.54 8.71 36.69
N ILE A 152 -1.68 7.84 36.14
CA ILE A 152 -0.84 6.92 36.91
C ILE A 152 0.15 7.67 37.81
N GLU A 153 0.74 8.76 37.33
CA GLU A 153 1.61 9.60 38.15
C GLU A 153 0.86 10.20 39.35
N GLN A 154 -0.38 10.64 39.12
CA GLN A 154 -1.24 11.28 40.14
C GLN A 154 -1.97 10.30 41.06
N ALA A 155 -2.01 9.00 40.74
CA ALA A 155 -2.68 7.98 41.56
C ALA A 155 -2.04 7.87 42.97
N GLN A 156 -2.88 7.72 43.99
CA GLN A 156 -2.47 7.70 45.40
C GLN A 156 -2.33 6.28 45.97
N ASN A 157 -2.89 5.27 45.31
CA ASN A 157 -2.83 3.87 45.73
C ASN A 157 -2.77 2.91 44.52
N THR A 158 -2.61 1.62 44.79
CA THR A 158 -2.52 0.56 43.77
C THR A 158 -3.83 0.33 43.02
N GLU A 159 -4.97 0.44 43.69
CA GLU A 159 -6.32 0.27 43.13
C GLU A 159 -6.63 1.30 42.04
N GLN A 160 -6.31 2.57 42.28
CA GLN A 160 -6.45 3.64 41.27
C GLN A 160 -5.61 3.35 40.02
N ILE A 161 -4.37 2.87 40.21
CA ILE A 161 -3.49 2.46 39.09
C ILE A 161 -4.10 1.29 38.32
N GLU A 162 -4.62 0.28 39.02
CA GLU A 162 -5.24 -0.90 38.41
C GLU A 162 -6.48 -0.53 37.57
N ASN A 163 -7.32 0.36 38.08
CA ASN A 163 -8.48 0.90 37.36
C ASN A 163 -8.07 1.67 36.09
N ILE A 164 -7.06 2.53 36.18
CA ILE A 164 -6.51 3.26 35.01
C ILE A 164 -5.96 2.29 33.95
N ILE A 165 -5.24 1.24 34.37
CA ILE A 165 -4.75 0.19 33.47
C ILE A 165 -5.92 -0.52 32.78
N ASN A 166 -6.98 -0.86 33.52
CA ASN A 166 -8.12 -1.61 33.01
C ASN A 166 -8.96 -0.78 32.01
N GLU A 167 -9.23 0.51 32.30
CA GLU A 167 -9.86 1.43 31.35
C GLU A 167 -9.07 1.51 30.03
N ALA A 168 -7.75 1.70 30.12
CA ALA A 168 -6.89 1.83 28.96
C ALA A 168 -6.80 0.53 28.13
N LYS A 169 -6.71 -0.63 28.80
CA LYS A 169 -6.72 -1.96 28.16
C LYS A 169 -8.05 -2.23 27.46
N GLU A 170 -9.18 -1.92 28.08
CA GLU A 170 -10.49 -2.11 27.43
C GLU A 170 -10.68 -1.13 26.27
N LEU A 171 -10.22 0.12 26.38
CA LEU A 171 -10.25 1.07 25.25
C LEU A 171 -9.38 0.60 24.07
N ASP A 172 -8.16 0.13 24.32
CA ASP A 172 -7.26 -0.44 23.31
C ASP A 172 -7.89 -1.67 22.62
N LYS A 173 -8.45 -2.59 23.42
CA LYS A 173 -9.19 -3.77 22.96
C LYS A 173 -10.44 -3.42 22.15
N GLN A 174 -11.25 -2.46 22.60
CA GLN A 174 -12.45 -2.03 21.87
C GLN A 174 -12.09 -1.38 20.53
N ARG A 175 -11.10 -0.48 20.49
CA ARG A 175 -10.60 0.09 19.24
C ARG A 175 -10.08 -1.00 18.31
N LYS A 176 -9.23 -1.92 18.79
CA LYS A 176 -8.72 -3.05 18.01
C LYS A 176 -9.81 -3.99 17.48
N ASN A 177 -10.84 -4.27 18.27
CA ASN A 177 -11.95 -5.12 17.83
C ASN A 177 -12.88 -4.41 16.84
N LYS A 178 -12.89 -3.07 16.85
CA LYS A 178 -13.75 -2.24 16.00
C LYS A 178 -12.99 -1.42 14.97
N GLU A 179 -11.80 -1.87 14.58
CA GLU A 179 -11.13 -1.46 13.34
C GLU A 179 -12.01 -1.78 12.12
N PHE A 180 -11.92 -0.97 11.05
CA PHE A 180 -12.80 -1.04 9.89
C PHE A 180 -12.90 -2.45 9.28
N ASP A 181 -11.74 -3.10 9.12
CA ASP A 181 -11.62 -4.41 8.47
C ASP A 181 -12.26 -5.56 9.27
N LYS A 182 -12.62 -5.33 10.54
CA LYS A 182 -13.30 -6.30 11.42
C LYS A 182 -14.81 -6.09 11.51
N GLN A 183 -15.35 -5.01 10.94
CA GLN A 183 -16.79 -4.70 11.02
C GLN A 183 -17.60 -5.17 9.80
N ASN A 184 -16.94 -5.75 8.79
CA ASN A 184 -17.55 -6.33 7.58
C ASN A 184 -18.46 -5.34 6.81
N PHE A 185 -17.95 -4.14 6.54
CA PHE A 185 -18.61 -3.09 5.77
C PHE A 185 -18.61 -3.40 4.26
N SER A 186 -19.45 -4.35 3.86
CA SER A 186 -19.48 -5.03 2.56
C SER A 186 -19.55 -4.14 1.30
N ALA A 187 -20.19 -2.98 1.36
CA ALA A 187 -20.33 -2.05 0.25
C ALA A 187 -19.36 -0.87 0.38
N ILE A 188 -19.25 -0.25 1.56
CA ILE A 188 -18.38 0.92 1.75
C ILE A 188 -16.90 0.56 1.93
N SER A 189 -16.53 -0.73 1.99
CA SER A 189 -15.13 -1.17 1.87
C SER A 189 -14.48 -0.83 0.52
N ALA A 190 -15.28 -0.54 -0.51
CA ALA A 190 -14.80 -0.04 -1.80
C ALA A 190 -14.39 1.45 -1.77
N HIS A 191 -14.56 2.14 -0.62
CA HIS A 191 -14.23 3.56 -0.45
C HIS A 191 -13.09 3.74 0.57
N PRO A 192 -11.83 3.89 0.13
CA PRO A 192 -10.69 4.19 1.00
C PRO A 192 -10.93 5.40 1.92
N GLU A 193 -11.66 6.40 1.43
CA GLU A 193 -12.09 7.60 2.15
C GLU A 193 -12.91 7.25 3.38
N ALA A 194 -13.92 6.38 3.22
CA ALA A 194 -14.76 5.89 4.31
C ALA A 194 -13.93 5.14 5.37
N LYS A 195 -13.03 4.24 4.93
CA LYS A 195 -12.11 3.51 5.81
C LYS A 195 -11.18 4.46 6.58
N ASN A 196 -10.63 5.46 5.91
CA ASN A 196 -9.75 6.46 6.52
C ASN A 196 -10.49 7.34 7.53
N GLN A 197 -11.69 7.83 7.20
CA GLN A 197 -12.48 8.65 8.12
C GLN A 197 -13.01 7.84 9.31
N TYR A 198 -13.45 6.61 9.09
CA TYR A 198 -13.86 5.69 10.15
C TYR A 198 -12.72 5.46 11.16
N ASN A 199 -11.52 5.09 10.68
CA ASN A 199 -10.38 4.84 11.55
C ASN A 199 -9.97 6.10 12.34
N LYS A 200 -10.02 7.30 11.73
CA LYS A 200 -9.81 8.58 12.45
C LYS A 200 -10.86 8.84 13.52
N GLU A 201 -12.12 8.48 13.29
CA GLU A 201 -13.19 8.65 14.28
C GLU A 201 -13.01 7.65 15.44
N ILE A 202 -12.70 6.38 15.16
CA ILE A 202 -12.40 5.35 16.18
C ILE A 202 -11.16 5.71 17.01
N GLU A 203 -10.12 6.29 16.38
CA GLU A 203 -8.95 6.80 17.10
C GLU A 203 -9.30 8.00 17.99
N LYS A 204 -10.22 8.88 17.57
CA LYS A 204 -10.66 10.04 18.37
C LYS A 204 -11.67 9.68 19.47
N ALA A 205 -12.37 8.56 19.37
CA ALA A 205 -13.41 8.16 20.31
C ALA A 205 -12.88 8.01 21.75
N ASN A 206 -13.55 8.65 22.71
CA ASN A 206 -13.05 8.76 24.08
C ASN A 206 -13.27 7.50 24.94
N ASP A 207 -14.20 6.65 24.56
CA ASP A 207 -14.79 5.59 25.37
C ASP A 207 -15.47 4.54 24.46
N SER A 208 -16.00 3.46 25.03
CA SER A 208 -16.67 2.41 24.25
C SER A 208 -17.98 2.86 23.61
N GLN A 209 -18.73 3.79 24.21
CA GLN A 209 -20.01 4.25 23.66
C GLN A 209 -19.78 5.03 22.37
N ALA A 210 -18.86 5.99 22.35
CA ALA A 210 -18.48 6.72 21.15
C ALA A 210 -18.02 5.79 20.01
N ILE A 211 -17.21 4.76 20.33
CA ILE A 211 -16.81 3.71 19.36
C ILE A 211 -18.05 2.97 18.82
N ASN A 212 -19.00 2.61 19.68
CA ASN A 212 -20.24 1.91 19.28
C ASN A 212 -21.12 2.76 18.36
N GLU A 213 -21.23 4.07 18.64
CA GLU A 213 -21.99 5.02 17.83
C GLU A 213 -21.36 5.19 16.43
N ILE A 214 -20.03 5.28 16.33
CA ILE A 214 -19.30 5.33 15.04
C ILE A 214 -19.52 4.03 14.25
N VAL A 215 -19.45 2.86 14.90
CA VAL A 215 -19.75 1.57 14.26
C VAL A 215 -21.19 1.54 13.74
N HIS A 216 -22.16 2.01 14.52
CA HIS A 216 -23.56 2.03 14.13
C HIS A 216 -23.80 2.99 12.94
N LYS A 217 -23.27 4.21 13.01
CA LYS A 217 -23.25 5.22 11.94
C LYS A 217 -22.78 4.64 10.59
N TYR A 218 -21.65 3.92 10.60
CA TYR A 218 -21.11 3.32 9.38
C TYR A 218 -21.87 2.05 8.92
N LYS A 219 -22.48 1.29 9.84
CA LYS A 219 -23.39 0.18 9.45
C LYS A 219 -24.68 0.69 8.81
N GLN A 220 -25.20 1.86 9.23
CA GLN A 220 -26.31 2.50 8.54
C GLN A 220 -25.94 2.89 7.09
N TRP A 221 -24.74 3.44 6.86
CA TRP A 221 -24.23 3.70 5.51
C TRP A 221 -24.10 2.43 4.68
N ASP A 222 -23.45 1.38 5.19
CA ASP A 222 -23.26 0.12 4.44
C ASP A 222 -24.59 -0.54 4.06
N ASN A 223 -25.55 -0.55 4.98
CA ASN A 223 -26.90 -1.02 4.73
C ASN A 223 -27.62 -0.18 3.65
N LYS A 224 -27.47 1.14 3.68
CA LYS A 224 -28.15 2.04 2.71
C LYS A 224 -27.56 1.94 1.30
N PHE A 225 -26.25 1.78 1.17
CA PHE A 225 -25.61 1.45 -0.12
C PHE A 225 -26.13 0.11 -0.66
N ASN A 226 -26.14 -0.94 0.17
CA ASN A 226 -26.66 -2.26 -0.19
C ASN A 226 -28.15 -2.24 -0.59
N GLU A 227 -29.00 -1.51 0.14
CA GLU A 227 -30.43 -1.32 -0.19
C GLU A 227 -30.59 -0.68 -1.57
N ALA A 228 -29.82 0.38 -1.85
CA ALA A 228 -29.92 1.13 -3.09
C ALA A 228 -29.44 0.33 -4.31
N ILE A 229 -28.33 -0.41 -4.18
CA ILE A 229 -27.82 -1.29 -5.25
C ILE A 229 -28.85 -2.40 -5.56
N LYS A 230 -29.33 -3.13 -4.54
CA LYS A 230 -30.38 -4.16 -4.71
C LYS A 230 -31.65 -3.60 -5.35
N THR A 231 -32.04 -2.38 -4.96
CA THR A 231 -33.22 -1.75 -5.54
C THR A 231 -33.01 -1.39 -7.01
N ILE A 232 -31.85 -0.83 -7.39
CA ILE A 232 -31.52 -0.54 -8.79
C ILE A 232 -31.51 -1.81 -9.64
N ASP A 233 -30.96 -2.91 -9.12
CA ASP A 233 -30.98 -4.20 -9.82
C ASP A 233 -32.40 -4.75 -10.02
N SER A 234 -33.35 -4.44 -9.13
CA SER A 234 -34.77 -4.82 -9.26
C SER A 234 -35.60 -4.00 -10.26
N LEU A 235 -35.05 -2.92 -10.84
CA LEU A 235 -35.75 -2.06 -11.80
C LEU A 235 -35.83 -2.73 -13.19
N ASN A 236 -37.02 -3.13 -13.64
CA ASN A 236 -37.22 -4.00 -14.80
C ASN A 236 -37.24 -3.27 -16.16
N ASN A 237 -37.40 -1.95 -16.16
CA ASN A 237 -37.49 -1.07 -17.32
C ASN A 237 -36.23 -0.21 -17.50
N LEU A 238 -35.14 -0.57 -16.80
CA LEU A 238 -33.79 -0.07 -17.00
C LEU A 238 -32.89 -1.20 -17.53
N SER A 239 -32.04 -0.89 -18.52
CA SER A 239 -31.03 -1.81 -19.03
C SER A 239 -29.90 -2.01 -18.01
N GLN A 240 -29.08 -3.05 -18.17
CA GLN A 240 -27.90 -3.21 -17.30
C GLN A 240 -26.96 -2.00 -17.40
N THR A 241 -26.77 -1.42 -18.59
CA THR A 241 -26.00 -0.19 -18.79
C THR A 241 -26.55 0.98 -17.96
N ALA A 242 -27.87 1.16 -17.92
CA ALA A 242 -28.52 2.19 -17.12
C ALA A 242 -28.38 1.91 -15.60
N LYS A 243 -28.49 0.64 -15.19
CA LYS A 243 -28.27 0.20 -13.79
C LYS A 243 -26.84 0.48 -13.33
N GLU A 244 -25.82 0.09 -14.11
CA GLU A 244 -24.42 0.35 -13.78
C GLU A 244 -24.10 1.85 -13.77
N GLN A 245 -24.71 2.68 -14.64
CA GLN A 245 -24.60 4.14 -14.53
C GLN A 245 -25.16 4.69 -13.21
N LEU A 246 -26.25 4.12 -12.70
CA LEU A 246 -26.86 4.54 -11.43
C LEU A 246 -26.06 4.05 -10.21
N LYS A 247 -25.56 2.81 -10.22
CA LYS A 247 -24.62 2.29 -9.22
C LYS A 247 -23.35 3.14 -9.17
N ASN A 248 -22.77 3.48 -10.31
CA ASN A 248 -21.59 4.35 -10.38
C ASN A 248 -21.88 5.77 -9.84
N LYS A 249 -23.07 6.34 -10.05
CA LYS A 249 -23.47 7.62 -9.42
C LYS A 249 -23.56 7.53 -7.89
N ILE A 250 -23.94 6.37 -7.34
CA ILE A 250 -23.95 6.12 -5.88
C ILE A 250 -22.50 5.94 -5.36
N ASN A 251 -21.68 5.15 -6.05
CA ASN A 251 -20.27 4.93 -5.70
C ASN A 251 -19.41 6.21 -5.85
N GLN A 252 -19.91 7.25 -6.52
CA GLN A 252 -19.27 8.56 -6.65
C GLN A 252 -19.76 9.59 -5.60
N ILE A 253 -20.61 9.19 -4.66
CA ILE A 253 -20.98 10.06 -3.53
C ILE A 253 -19.77 10.21 -2.61
N ASN A 254 -19.14 11.38 -2.62
CA ASN A 254 -18.02 11.69 -1.72
C ASN A 254 -18.46 11.58 -0.24
N LEU A 255 -17.69 10.81 0.53
CA LEU A 255 -17.92 10.50 1.94
C LEU A 255 -17.03 11.30 2.91
N ASP A 256 -15.99 12.00 2.43
CA ASP A 256 -15.07 12.81 3.27
C ASP A 256 -15.68 14.13 3.75
N SER A 257 -16.68 14.67 3.04
CA SER A 257 -17.16 16.05 3.22
C SER A 257 -18.59 16.18 3.76
N LYS A 258 -19.23 15.07 4.15
CA LYS A 258 -20.67 15.02 4.43
C LYS A 258 -21.02 14.39 5.76
N GLN A 259 -22.04 14.92 6.41
CA GLN A 259 -22.68 14.25 7.54
C GLN A 259 -23.44 13.00 7.08
N THR A 260 -23.64 12.05 7.98
CA THR A 260 -24.28 10.76 7.66
C THR A 260 -25.63 10.91 6.98
N GLN A 261 -26.43 11.89 7.40
CA GLN A 261 -27.72 12.20 6.81
C GLN A 261 -27.62 12.68 5.36
N GLU A 262 -26.59 13.44 4.99
CA GLU A 262 -26.43 14.03 3.65
C GLU A 262 -25.99 13.00 2.60
N VAL A 263 -25.28 11.96 3.03
CA VAL A 263 -24.97 10.79 2.19
C VAL A 263 -26.24 9.98 1.94
N ILE A 264 -27.01 9.69 2.99
CA ILE A 264 -28.29 8.95 2.88
C ILE A 264 -29.28 9.72 1.96
N ILE A 265 -29.44 11.04 2.16
CA ILE A 265 -30.27 11.90 1.31
C ILE A 265 -29.77 11.93 -0.15
N ALA A 266 -28.46 11.86 -0.40
CA ALA A 266 -27.93 11.80 -1.76
C ALA A 266 -28.23 10.44 -2.43
N ILE A 267 -28.08 9.34 -1.70
CA ILE A 267 -28.46 8.00 -2.17
C ILE A 267 -29.96 7.98 -2.50
N ASP A 268 -30.83 8.37 -1.56
CA ASP A 268 -32.29 8.35 -1.73
C ASP A 268 -32.78 9.21 -2.89
N ARG A 269 -32.10 10.31 -3.23
CA ARG A 269 -32.41 11.09 -4.45
C ARG A 269 -32.18 10.28 -5.72
N ILE A 270 -31.00 9.66 -5.88
CA ILE A 270 -30.68 8.80 -7.03
C ILE A 270 -31.66 7.61 -7.10
N LEU A 271 -31.94 7.00 -5.95
CA LEU A 271 -32.87 5.89 -5.79
C LEU A 271 -34.30 6.24 -6.28
N ASN A 272 -34.79 7.42 -5.89
CA ASN A 272 -36.13 7.88 -6.27
C ASN A 272 -36.21 8.30 -7.74
N ASP A 273 -35.19 8.96 -8.28
CA ASP A 273 -35.19 9.36 -9.69
C ASP A 273 -34.99 8.15 -10.62
N ALA A 274 -34.26 7.12 -10.18
CA ALA A 274 -34.21 5.81 -10.84
C ALA A 274 -35.59 5.13 -10.86
N LYS A 275 -36.28 5.03 -9.70
CA LYS A 275 -37.64 4.47 -9.61
C LYS A 275 -38.64 5.20 -10.51
N LYS A 276 -38.64 6.54 -10.51
CA LYS A 276 -39.53 7.33 -11.39
C LYS A 276 -39.19 7.16 -12.87
N THR A 277 -37.90 7.03 -13.21
CA THR A 277 -37.47 6.80 -14.59
C THR A 277 -37.87 5.40 -15.07
N ASP A 278 -37.73 4.36 -14.25
CA ASP A 278 -38.22 3.01 -14.55
C ASP A 278 -39.73 3.02 -14.84
N GLN A 279 -40.53 3.64 -13.96
CA GLN A 279 -41.96 3.80 -14.16
C GLN A 279 -42.33 4.58 -15.43
N GLN A 280 -41.53 5.58 -15.81
CA GLN A 280 -41.74 6.33 -17.05
C GLN A 280 -41.30 5.54 -18.29
N ASN A 281 -40.21 4.77 -18.20
CA ASN A 281 -39.78 3.85 -19.25
C ASN A 281 -40.86 2.80 -19.51
N ALA A 282 -41.45 2.21 -18.47
CA ALA A 282 -42.59 1.30 -18.59
C ALA A 282 -43.76 1.93 -19.37
N LYS A 283 -44.19 3.13 -18.97
CA LYS A 283 -45.25 3.89 -19.67
C LYS A 283 -44.89 4.19 -21.12
N ASN A 284 -43.64 4.61 -21.39
CA ASN A 284 -43.19 4.97 -22.72
C ASN A 284 -43.08 3.74 -23.65
N ILE A 285 -42.63 2.60 -23.13
CA ILE A 285 -42.58 1.31 -23.84
C ILE A 285 -43.99 0.81 -24.15
N GLU A 286 -44.94 0.94 -23.22
CA GLU A 286 -46.34 0.54 -23.45
C GLU A 286 -47.04 1.43 -24.48
N ILE A 287 -46.86 2.77 -24.42
CA ILE A 287 -47.37 3.68 -25.46
C ILE A 287 -46.75 3.36 -26.83
N LEU A 288 -45.46 3.02 -26.87
CA LEU A 288 -44.77 2.63 -28.11
C LEU A 288 -45.36 1.32 -28.70
N LYS A 289 -45.55 0.30 -27.86
CA LYS A 289 -46.16 -1.00 -28.21
C LYS A 289 -47.58 -0.82 -28.77
N GLN A 290 -48.41 0.00 -28.14
CA GLN A 290 -49.77 0.30 -28.60
C GLN A 290 -49.82 0.95 -30.00
N ASN A 291 -48.69 1.48 -30.50
CA ASN A 291 -48.57 2.11 -31.80
C ASN A 291 -47.59 1.37 -32.75
N GLU A 292 -47.11 0.18 -32.38
CA GLU A 292 -46.02 -0.51 -33.11
C GLU A 292 -46.38 -0.87 -34.56
N LYS A 293 -47.66 -1.20 -34.82
CA LYS A 293 -48.22 -1.44 -36.16
C LYS A 293 -48.07 -0.29 -37.17
N TRP A 294 -47.76 0.92 -36.71
CA TRP A 294 -47.55 2.11 -37.54
C TRP A 294 -46.06 2.43 -37.75
N LEU A 295 -45.15 1.72 -37.07
CA LEU A 295 -43.70 1.92 -37.18
C LEU A 295 -43.09 0.97 -38.23
N PRO A 296 -41.81 1.15 -38.60
CA PRO A 296 -41.06 0.14 -39.36
C PRO A 296 -40.83 -1.13 -38.53
N ASP A 297 -40.58 -2.25 -39.22
CA ASP A 297 -40.22 -3.51 -38.56
C ASP A 297 -38.99 -3.34 -37.66
N ASN A 298 -39.00 -3.99 -36.50
CA ASN A 298 -38.00 -3.91 -35.43
C ASN A 298 -37.76 -2.52 -34.79
N TYR A 299 -38.18 -1.41 -35.40
CA TYR A 299 -38.02 -0.04 -34.88
C TYR A 299 -38.60 0.11 -33.45
N ALA A 300 -39.78 -0.47 -33.20
CA ALA A 300 -40.39 -0.43 -31.87
C ALA A 300 -39.54 -1.16 -30.81
N ASN A 301 -38.86 -2.24 -31.17
CA ASN A 301 -37.92 -2.93 -30.28
C ASN A 301 -36.63 -2.12 -30.08
N GLU A 302 -36.10 -1.50 -31.13
CA GLU A 302 -34.90 -0.66 -31.04
C GLU A 302 -35.12 0.56 -30.13
N ILE A 303 -36.24 1.29 -30.32
CA ILE A 303 -36.59 2.44 -29.48
C ILE A 303 -36.92 2.00 -28.05
N LYS A 304 -37.54 0.84 -27.84
CA LYS A 304 -37.77 0.24 -26.50
C LYS A 304 -36.47 -0.01 -25.75
N GLU A 305 -35.46 -0.61 -26.37
CA GLU A 305 -34.16 -0.82 -25.71
C GLU A 305 -33.38 0.50 -25.56
N LYS A 306 -33.49 1.44 -26.52
CA LYS A 306 -32.97 2.82 -26.34
C LYS A 306 -33.64 3.54 -25.17
N ILE A 307 -34.95 3.33 -24.92
CA ILE A 307 -35.68 3.87 -23.76
C ILE A 307 -35.17 3.24 -22.45
N LYS A 308 -35.03 1.91 -22.37
CA LYS A 308 -34.45 1.24 -21.19
C LYS A 308 -33.04 1.73 -20.84
N ASN A 309 -32.26 2.16 -21.83
CA ASN A 309 -30.92 2.72 -21.61
C ASN A 309 -30.93 4.13 -20.98
N GLN A 310 -32.08 4.79 -20.82
CA GLN A 310 -32.15 6.14 -20.25
C GLN A 310 -32.20 6.13 -18.71
N THR A 311 -31.35 6.94 -18.09
CA THR A 311 -31.36 7.19 -16.63
C THR A 311 -32.11 8.47 -16.24
N THR A 312 -32.87 9.08 -17.17
CA THR A 312 -33.79 10.19 -16.86
C THR A 312 -35.13 10.09 -17.62
N ILE A 313 -36.18 10.61 -16.99
CA ILE A 313 -37.51 10.84 -17.59
C ILE A 313 -37.44 11.67 -18.88
N LYS A 314 -36.60 12.71 -18.92
CA LYS A 314 -36.54 13.68 -20.02
C LYS A 314 -36.10 12.99 -21.31
N ASP A 315 -35.05 12.20 -21.23
CA ASP A 315 -34.41 11.58 -22.39
C ASP A 315 -35.23 10.37 -22.88
N SER A 316 -35.85 9.65 -21.95
CA SER A 316 -36.88 8.64 -22.23
C SER A 316 -38.07 9.22 -23.00
N ASN A 317 -38.62 10.35 -22.53
CA ASN A 317 -39.72 11.05 -23.21
C ASN A 317 -39.29 11.63 -24.57
N ALA A 318 -38.03 12.02 -24.74
CA ALA A 318 -37.51 12.48 -26.03
C ALA A 318 -37.50 11.37 -27.08
N LEU A 319 -37.11 10.14 -26.70
CA LEU A 319 -37.16 8.96 -27.57
C LEU A 319 -38.59 8.60 -27.97
N LEU A 320 -39.53 8.58 -27.00
CA LEU A 320 -40.95 8.37 -27.31
C LEU A 320 -41.49 9.44 -28.27
N ASN A 321 -41.14 10.71 -28.05
CA ASN A 321 -41.59 11.81 -28.90
C ASN A 321 -41.03 11.76 -30.32
N LYS A 322 -39.83 11.21 -30.54
CA LYS A 322 -39.31 10.91 -31.89
C LYS A 322 -40.17 9.85 -32.59
N ALA A 323 -40.37 8.70 -31.95
CA ALA A 323 -41.23 7.63 -32.48
C ALA A 323 -42.66 8.13 -32.77
N LYS A 324 -43.20 8.98 -31.88
CA LYS A 324 -44.53 9.60 -32.00
C LYS A 324 -44.72 10.49 -33.22
N LYS A 325 -43.64 11.09 -33.73
CA LYS A 325 -43.68 11.85 -35.00
C LYS A 325 -43.68 10.90 -36.19
N LEU A 326 -42.84 9.87 -36.18
CA LEU A 326 -42.77 8.88 -37.26
C LEU A 326 -44.06 8.06 -37.41
N TRP A 327 -44.61 7.51 -36.31
CA TRP A 327 -45.81 6.68 -36.39
C TRP A 327 -47.04 7.48 -36.82
N LYS A 328 -47.16 8.75 -36.40
CA LYS A 328 -48.23 9.65 -36.89
C LYS A 328 -48.09 9.98 -38.37
N ALA A 329 -46.87 10.16 -38.88
CA ALA A 329 -46.62 10.38 -40.30
C ALA A 329 -47.05 9.14 -41.13
N ARG A 330 -46.60 7.95 -40.72
CA ARG A 330 -46.96 6.67 -41.36
C ARG A 330 -48.46 6.37 -41.26
N GLU A 331 -49.09 6.60 -40.11
CA GLU A 331 -50.55 6.51 -39.94
C GLU A 331 -51.30 7.47 -40.89
N THR A 332 -50.84 8.71 -41.02
CA THR A 332 -51.46 9.72 -41.88
C THR A 332 -51.41 9.29 -43.35
N ILE A 333 -50.23 8.88 -43.84
CA ILE A 333 -50.03 8.44 -45.22
C ILE A 333 -50.82 7.15 -45.52
N SER A 334 -50.90 6.22 -44.55
CA SER A 334 -51.68 4.98 -44.70
C SER A 334 -53.17 5.25 -45.00
N LYS A 335 -53.73 6.34 -44.44
CA LYS A 335 -55.12 6.76 -44.60
C LYS A 335 -55.40 7.58 -45.88
N LEU A 336 -54.40 7.85 -46.73
CA LEU A 336 -54.61 8.59 -47.99
C LEU A 336 -55.11 7.65 -49.09
N GLU A 337 -56.36 7.82 -49.54
CA GLU A 337 -57.06 6.81 -50.34
C GLU A 337 -56.69 6.81 -51.84
N PHE A 338 -56.30 7.96 -52.41
CA PHE A 338 -56.13 8.14 -53.86
C PHE A 338 -54.70 7.86 -54.37
N ILE A 339 -53.77 7.47 -53.48
CA ILE A 339 -52.34 7.23 -53.80
C ILE A 339 -51.92 5.75 -53.64
N ASN A 340 -52.84 4.78 -53.62
CA ASN A 340 -52.54 3.41 -53.19
C ASN A 340 -51.30 2.75 -53.84
N ASN A 341 -50.98 3.02 -55.11
CA ASN A 341 -49.79 2.47 -55.79
C ASN A 341 -48.46 3.14 -55.38
N GLU A 342 -48.50 4.36 -54.83
CA GLU A 342 -47.34 5.15 -54.38
C GLU A 342 -47.25 5.23 -52.85
N LYS A 343 -48.34 4.90 -52.14
CA LYS A 343 -48.46 4.88 -50.67
C LYS A 343 -47.30 4.13 -50.03
N GLN A 344 -46.97 2.95 -50.56
CA GLN A 344 -45.86 2.16 -50.04
C GLN A 344 -44.51 2.89 -50.21
N GLN A 345 -44.26 3.55 -51.34
CA GLN A 345 -43.02 4.31 -51.58
C GLN A 345 -42.86 5.48 -50.58
N TYR A 346 -43.94 6.15 -50.19
CA TYR A 346 -43.90 7.18 -49.14
C TYR A 346 -43.72 6.59 -47.73
N LEU A 347 -44.24 5.38 -47.45
CA LEU A 347 -44.01 4.67 -46.19
C LEU A 347 -42.59 4.11 -46.08
N ASP A 348 -42.01 3.60 -47.17
CA ASP A 348 -40.64 3.10 -47.23
C ASP A 348 -39.62 4.25 -47.10
N GLN A 349 -39.95 5.43 -47.61
CA GLN A 349 -39.18 6.65 -47.32
C GLN A 349 -39.25 7.10 -45.85
N LEU A 350 -40.14 6.51 -45.03
CA LEU A 350 -40.26 6.73 -43.58
C LEU A 350 -39.78 5.51 -42.78
N ILE A 351 -38.63 4.94 -43.17
CA ILE A 351 -37.93 3.87 -42.45
C ILE A 351 -36.91 4.39 -41.43
N ASP A 352 -36.27 5.53 -41.67
CA ASP A 352 -35.12 6.02 -40.90
C ASP A 352 -35.50 6.81 -39.61
N ILE A 353 -34.73 6.59 -38.54
CA ILE A 353 -34.78 7.30 -37.25
C ILE A 353 -34.25 8.74 -37.36
N GLU A 354 -33.27 8.99 -38.24
CA GLU A 354 -32.50 10.24 -38.25
C GLU A 354 -33.01 11.29 -39.24
N LYS A 355 -34.04 10.98 -40.04
CA LYS A 355 -34.67 11.97 -40.94
C LYS A 355 -35.15 13.20 -40.14
N PRO A 356 -34.65 14.42 -40.46
CA PRO A 356 -35.06 15.64 -39.77
C PRO A 356 -36.58 15.84 -39.82
N GLU A 357 -37.14 16.44 -38.78
CA GLU A 357 -38.60 16.59 -38.64
C GLU A 357 -39.24 17.34 -39.81
N LEU A 358 -38.50 18.29 -40.41
CA LEU A 358 -38.90 19.01 -41.62
C LEU A 358 -39.01 18.07 -42.84
N GLN A 359 -38.14 17.06 -42.98
CA GLN A 359 -38.25 16.09 -44.06
C GLN A 359 -39.44 15.14 -43.86
N ILE A 360 -39.71 14.72 -42.61
CA ILE A 360 -40.90 13.92 -42.28
C ILE A 360 -42.17 14.72 -42.59
N HIS A 361 -42.22 16.00 -42.21
CA HIS A 361 -43.34 16.89 -42.54
C HIS A 361 -43.50 17.07 -44.04
N ASN A 362 -42.43 17.39 -44.77
CA ASN A 362 -42.46 17.58 -46.22
C ASN A 362 -42.95 16.33 -46.95
N LEU A 363 -42.54 15.12 -46.55
CA LEU A 363 -43.02 13.86 -47.14
C LEU A 363 -44.51 13.62 -46.88
N VAL A 364 -45.03 14.01 -45.71
CA VAL A 364 -46.46 13.92 -45.40
C VAL A 364 -47.27 14.94 -46.20
N GLU A 365 -46.81 16.19 -46.34
CA GLU A 365 -47.50 17.19 -47.17
C GLU A 365 -47.37 16.89 -48.67
N GLU A 366 -46.25 16.35 -49.15
CA GLU A 366 -46.11 15.89 -50.53
C GLU A 366 -47.09 14.75 -50.83
N ALA A 367 -47.16 13.72 -49.96
CA ALA A 367 -48.12 12.63 -50.10
C ALA A 367 -49.58 13.13 -50.07
N LYS A 368 -49.91 14.10 -49.21
CA LYS A 368 -51.24 14.76 -49.19
C LYS A 368 -51.52 15.53 -50.48
N GLN A 369 -50.57 16.31 -50.98
CA GLN A 369 -50.72 17.07 -52.22
C GLN A 369 -50.83 16.13 -53.44
N LYS A 370 -50.07 15.04 -53.46
CA LYS A 370 -50.21 13.95 -54.44
C LYS A 370 -51.59 13.28 -54.37
N ASN A 371 -52.11 13.07 -53.16
CA ASN A 371 -53.47 12.55 -52.95
C ASN A 371 -54.55 13.52 -53.42
N LEU A 372 -54.45 14.82 -53.11
CA LEU A 372 -55.34 15.85 -53.64
C LEU A 372 -55.27 15.95 -55.18
N THR A 373 -54.06 15.85 -55.75
CA THR A 373 -53.82 15.87 -57.19
C THR A 373 -54.47 14.66 -57.87
N LYS A 374 -54.33 13.45 -57.30
CA LYS A 374 -54.98 12.24 -57.83
C LYS A 374 -56.49 12.22 -57.58
N GLN A 375 -56.98 12.73 -56.46
CA GLN A 375 -58.40 12.93 -56.21
C GLN A 375 -59.01 13.86 -57.28
N GLY A 376 -58.35 14.98 -57.57
CA GLY A 376 -58.71 15.87 -58.69
C GLY A 376 -58.62 15.19 -60.06
N TYR A 377 -57.61 14.35 -60.29
CA TYR A 377 -57.45 13.59 -61.54
C TYR A 377 -58.54 12.52 -61.72
N TYR A 378 -58.97 11.83 -60.66
CA TYR A 378 -60.08 10.88 -60.70
C TYR A 378 -61.43 11.58 -60.92
N LEU A 379 -61.70 12.69 -60.21
CA LEU A 379 -62.89 13.52 -60.42
C LEU A 379 -62.92 14.09 -61.86
N GLY A 380 -61.76 14.52 -62.38
CA GLY A 380 -61.60 14.94 -63.76
C GLY A 380 -61.80 13.80 -64.76
N LEU A 381 -61.41 12.56 -64.43
CA LEU A 381 -61.60 11.38 -65.28
C LEU A 381 -63.09 11.01 -65.43
N ASP A 382 -63.89 11.16 -64.38
CA ASP A 382 -65.32 10.93 -64.46
C ASP A 382 -66.06 12.07 -65.19
N GLN A 383 -65.57 13.33 -65.13
CA GLN A 383 -66.00 14.41 -66.04
C GLN A 383 -65.53 14.19 -67.50
N PHE A 384 -64.39 13.55 -67.73
CA PHE A 384 -63.88 13.28 -69.07
C PHE A 384 -64.65 12.14 -69.75
N LYS A 385 -65.07 11.12 -68.99
CA LYS A 385 -65.88 9.98 -69.47
C LYS A 385 -67.26 10.35 -69.99
N SER A 386 -67.85 11.48 -69.57
CA SER A 386 -69.18 11.90 -70.06
C SER A 386 -69.18 12.47 -71.48
N SER A 387 -68.01 12.66 -72.09
CA SER A 387 -67.83 13.71 -73.11
C SER A 387 -67.33 13.25 -74.50
N PHE A 388 -67.04 11.96 -74.72
CA PHE A 388 -66.64 11.45 -76.05
C PHE A 388 -67.23 10.06 -76.38
N SER A 389 -67.49 9.82 -77.68
CA SER A 389 -68.34 8.72 -78.15
C SER A 389 -67.59 7.44 -78.56
N ASN A 390 -68.31 6.32 -78.58
CA ASN A 390 -67.79 4.97 -78.84
C ASN A 390 -67.10 4.77 -80.22
N GLN A 391 -67.26 5.70 -81.17
CA GLN A 391 -66.90 5.50 -82.57
C GLN A 391 -65.37 5.55 -82.83
N PHE A 392 -64.59 6.21 -81.96
CA PHE A 392 -63.13 6.26 -82.08
C PHE A 392 -62.43 4.96 -81.61
N ILE A 393 -63.02 4.25 -80.65
CA ILE A 393 -62.42 3.06 -80.03
C ILE A 393 -62.42 1.85 -80.98
N THR A 394 -63.43 1.72 -81.84
CA THR A 394 -63.51 0.64 -82.84
C THR A 394 -62.36 0.72 -83.85
N ASN A 395 -62.11 1.89 -84.43
CA ASN A 395 -61.09 2.09 -85.48
C ASN A 395 -59.64 1.88 -85.03
N GLN A 396 -59.36 1.81 -83.72
CA GLN A 396 -58.02 1.49 -83.19
C GLN A 396 -57.85 0.00 -82.86
N LYS A 397 -58.93 -0.74 -82.59
CA LYS A 397 -58.85 -2.16 -82.19
C LYS A 397 -58.40 -3.09 -83.33
N GLU A 398 -58.65 -2.74 -84.59
CA GLU A 398 -58.21 -3.57 -85.72
C GLU A 398 -56.75 -3.34 -86.14
N LYS A 399 -56.14 -2.20 -85.80
CA LYS A 399 -54.71 -1.95 -86.03
C LYS A 399 -53.79 -2.61 -84.99
N ILE A 400 -54.30 -2.95 -83.81
CA ILE A 400 -53.55 -3.64 -82.74
C ILE A 400 -53.83 -5.15 -82.76
N LYS A 401 -53.88 -5.73 -83.98
CA LYS A 401 -53.97 -7.19 -84.21
C LYS A 401 -52.89 -7.73 -85.17
N GLN A 402 -51.90 -6.91 -85.52
CA GLN A 402 -50.79 -7.25 -86.42
C GLN A 402 -49.41 -6.76 -85.93
N ILE A 403 -49.16 -6.81 -84.62
CA ILE A 403 -47.80 -6.86 -84.07
C ILE A 403 -47.76 -8.00 -83.05
N SER A 404 -47.40 -9.19 -83.51
CA SER A 404 -47.17 -10.36 -82.66
C SER A 404 -45.66 -10.52 -82.34
N GLU A 405 -45.36 -11.41 -81.39
CA GLU A 405 -44.17 -12.27 -81.40
C GLU A 405 -42.80 -11.60 -81.67
N ALA A 406 -42.27 -10.85 -80.69
CA ALA A 406 -40.85 -10.47 -80.68
C ALA A 406 -40.20 -10.50 -79.28
N ASN A 407 -40.73 -9.72 -78.33
CA ASN A 407 -39.93 -9.31 -77.15
C ASN A 407 -40.07 -10.16 -75.87
N ALA A 408 -40.86 -11.25 -75.89
CA ALA A 408 -40.94 -12.17 -74.74
C ALA A 408 -39.61 -12.90 -74.44
N LYS A 409 -38.73 -13.03 -75.45
CA LYS A 409 -37.44 -13.74 -75.32
C LYS A 409 -36.34 -12.89 -74.66
N SER A 410 -36.36 -11.58 -74.90
CA SER A 410 -35.31 -10.64 -74.45
C SER A 410 -35.15 -10.56 -72.93
N ILE A 411 -36.24 -10.72 -72.17
CA ILE A 411 -36.23 -10.59 -70.70
C ILE A 411 -35.70 -11.88 -70.03
N PHE A 412 -35.96 -13.06 -70.61
CA PHE A 412 -35.52 -14.34 -70.06
C PHE A 412 -34.00 -14.56 -70.23
N ASP A 413 -33.43 -14.09 -71.35
CA ASP A 413 -31.99 -14.17 -71.61
C ASP A 413 -31.16 -13.20 -70.75
N GLN A 414 -31.74 -12.08 -70.29
CA GLN A 414 -31.05 -11.11 -69.41
C GLN A 414 -30.93 -11.61 -67.97
N ILE A 415 -31.97 -12.26 -67.42
CA ILE A 415 -31.92 -12.87 -66.07
C ILE A 415 -30.87 -14.00 -66.03
N ASN A 416 -30.81 -14.81 -67.09
CA ASN A 416 -29.79 -15.85 -67.26
C ASN A 416 -28.38 -15.32 -67.59
N LYS A 417 -28.18 -14.00 -67.67
CA LYS A 417 -26.85 -13.37 -67.79
C LYS A 417 -26.30 -12.98 -66.41
N LEU A 418 -27.10 -12.27 -65.61
CA LEU A 418 -26.69 -11.78 -64.29
C LEU A 418 -26.27 -12.90 -63.31
N HIS A 419 -26.88 -14.08 -63.41
CA HIS A 419 -26.51 -15.24 -62.60
C HIS A 419 -25.13 -15.82 -62.98
N ARG A 420 -24.73 -15.73 -64.26
CA ARG A 420 -23.43 -16.22 -64.76
C ARG A 420 -22.29 -15.24 -64.56
N ASP A 421 -22.58 -13.95 -64.40
CA ASP A 421 -21.55 -12.93 -64.10
C ASP A 421 -21.15 -12.91 -62.60
N LEU A 422 -21.99 -13.46 -61.70
CA LEU A 422 -21.70 -13.52 -60.25
C LEU A 422 -20.86 -14.74 -59.81
N GLU A 423 -20.93 -15.88 -60.50
CA GLU A 423 -19.99 -17.00 -60.24
C GLU A 423 -18.58 -16.72 -60.78
N LYS A 424 -18.45 -15.80 -61.74
CA LYS A 424 -17.21 -15.56 -62.50
C LYS A 424 -16.20 -14.61 -61.85
N GLN A 425 -16.40 -14.23 -60.57
CA GLN A 425 -15.43 -13.46 -59.78
C GLN A 425 -14.82 -14.22 -58.59
N LYS A 426 -15.22 -15.49 -58.35
CA LYS A 426 -14.77 -16.24 -57.16
C LYS A 426 -13.67 -17.28 -57.39
N ASN A 427 -13.41 -17.65 -58.65
CA ASN A 427 -12.38 -18.61 -59.06
C ASN A 427 -11.72 -18.18 -60.39
N ASP A 428 -10.77 -17.23 -60.37
CA ASP A 428 -9.62 -17.19 -61.32
C ASP A 428 -8.67 -16.01 -61.05
N THR A 429 -7.77 -16.14 -60.07
CA THR A 429 -6.52 -15.33 -60.03
C THR A 429 -5.41 -16.05 -59.26
N LYS A 430 -4.95 -17.22 -59.76
CA LYS A 430 -3.71 -17.84 -59.25
C LYS A 430 -3.01 -18.71 -60.31
N LYS A 431 -1.76 -18.33 -60.65
CA LYS A 431 -0.90 -18.85 -61.75
C LYS A 431 -1.34 -18.31 -63.14
N SER A 432 -0.45 -18.03 -64.09
CA SER A 432 1.04 -18.11 -64.17
C SER A 432 1.55 -17.08 -65.22
N VAL A 433 2.84 -16.76 -65.42
CA VAL A 433 3.96 -17.60 -65.92
C VAL A 433 5.30 -16.81 -65.85
N LYS A 434 6.37 -17.48 -65.36
CA LYS A 434 7.85 -17.36 -65.64
C LYS A 434 8.57 -15.99 -65.73
N THR A 435 9.91 -15.91 -65.56
CA THR A 435 10.92 -16.98 -65.31
C THR A 435 11.75 -16.69 -64.02
N GLU A 436 13.07 -16.87 -63.81
CA GLU A 436 14.24 -17.33 -64.62
C GLU A 436 15.20 -18.24 -63.81
N PHE A 437 16.52 -18.00 -63.88
CA PHE A 437 17.63 -18.84 -63.41
C PHE A 437 18.45 -18.07 -62.31
N ASN A 438 19.35 -18.65 -61.50
CA ASN A 438 20.00 -19.97 -61.56
C ASN A 438 20.49 -20.52 -60.19
N GLN A 439 20.80 -21.83 -60.20
CA GLN A 439 21.80 -22.58 -59.42
C GLN A 439 21.72 -22.84 -57.89
N LYS A 440 22.00 -24.13 -57.61
CA LYS A 440 22.23 -24.88 -56.36
C LYS A 440 23.67 -24.61 -55.78
N ALA A 441 24.17 -25.18 -54.67
CA ALA A 441 23.93 -26.54 -54.16
C ALA A 441 24.35 -26.88 -52.71
N THR A 442 23.57 -27.79 -52.10
CA THR A 442 23.93 -28.97 -51.24
C THR A 442 24.78 -28.78 -49.95
N SER A 443 24.39 -29.28 -48.76
CA SER A 443 24.06 -30.68 -48.32
C SER A 443 25.32 -31.55 -48.19
N PRO A 444 25.52 -32.43 -47.17
CA PRO A 444 24.53 -33.37 -46.57
C PRO A 444 24.72 -33.62 -45.02
N LYS A 445 24.20 -34.64 -44.30
CA LYS A 445 23.25 -35.78 -44.53
C LYS A 445 22.55 -36.19 -43.21
N HIS A 446 21.63 -37.16 -43.27
CA HIS A 446 20.88 -37.78 -42.15
C HIS A 446 21.17 -39.30 -42.06
N LYS A 447 20.55 -40.00 -41.08
CA LYS A 447 20.55 -41.48 -40.81
C LYS A 447 21.82 -42.00 -40.11
N GLU A 448 21.80 -43.02 -39.23
CA GLU A 448 20.73 -43.79 -38.53
C GLU A 448 21.33 -44.33 -37.18
N PHE A 449 20.83 -45.28 -36.36
CA PHE A 449 19.80 -46.36 -36.44
C PHE A 449 19.21 -46.63 -35.02
N TYR A 450 18.30 -47.61 -34.83
CA TYR A 450 17.87 -48.10 -33.50
C TYR A 450 17.52 -49.61 -33.51
N LEU A 451 17.81 -50.31 -32.40
CA LEU A 451 17.55 -51.75 -32.14
C LEU A 451 18.42 -52.71 -33.01
N SER A 452 18.73 -53.95 -32.59
CA SER A 452 18.05 -54.82 -31.61
C SER A 452 18.98 -55.81 -30.87
N LEU A 453 18.36 -56.69 -30.07
CA LEU A 453 18.91 -57.85 -29.34
C LEU A 453 19.54 -58.92 -30.28
N ALA A 454 20.25 -59.96 -29.82
CA ALA A 454 21.12 -60.19 -28.65
C ALA A 454 21.76 -61.60 -28.76
N ASP A 455 22.79 -61.85 -27.95
CA ASP A 455 23.13 -63.15 -27.35
C ASP A 455 23.77 -64.30 -28.18
N LYS A 456 24.57 -65.10 -27.45
CA LYS A 456 24.97 -66.50 -27.66
C LYS A 456 26.09 -66.93 -28.67
N GLN A 457 27.28 -67.13 -28.06
CA GLN A 457 27.80 -68.48 -27.71
C GLN A 457 28.81 -69.20 -28.63
N LYS A 458 30.11 -68.92 -28.39
CA LYS A 458 31.16 -69.88 -27.96
C LYS A 458 31.33 -71.23 -28.72
N TYR A 459 32.33 -71.29 -29.60
CA TYR A 459 33.33 -72.38 -29.82
C TYR A 459 34.46 -71.69 -30.64
N SER A 460 35.74 -71.60 -30.25
CA SER A 460 36.80 -72.57 -29.87
C SER A 460 37.49 -73.27 -31.06
N ASP A 461 38.82 -73.35 -30.93
CA ASP A 461 39.80 -74.18 -31.66
C ASP A 461 40.24 -73.76 -33.09
N ASN A 462 41.40 -74.20 -33.60
CA ASN A 462 42.77 -74.09 -33.04
C ASN A 462 43.86 -74.36 -34.12
N VAL A 463 45.09 -73.85 -33.88
CA VAL A 463 46.42 -74.20 -34.47
C VAL A 463 46.69 -74.13 -35.99
N LEU A 464 47.99 -73.93 -36.27
CA LEU A 464 48.76 -74.09 -37.53
C LEU A 464 48.53 -73.02 -38.62
N GLU A 465 49.55 -72.59 -39.37
CA GLU A 465 50.91 -73.15 -39.53
C GLU A 465 52.03 -72.07 -39.55
N ASN A 466 53.27 -72.45 -39.22
CA ASN A 466 54.45 -71.57 -39.14
C ASN A 466 55.57 -72.03 -40.09
N SER A 467 56.07 -71.13 -40.93
CA SER A 467 57.37 -71.17 -41.65
C SER A 467 57.46 -69.91 -42.53
N SER A 468 58.58 -69.28 -42.86
CA SER A 468 60.03 -69.42 -42.58
C SER A 468 60.70 -68.24 -43.32
N ASP A 469 61.88 -67.69 -43.03
CA ASP A 469 62.83 -67.77 -41.91
C ASP A 469 63.52 -66.38 -41.85
N GLN A 470 64.03 -65.90 -40.71
CA GLN A 470 65.40 -66.08 -40.21
C GLN A 470 66.53 -65.57 -41.15
N GLU A 471 67.70 -65.31 -40.56
CA GLU A 471 68.94 -64.87 -41.25
C GLU A 471 68.90 -63.52 -42.00
N CYS A 472 68.89 -62.41 -41.24
CA CYS A 472 69.91 -61.40 -41.49
C CYS A 472 70.31 -60.60 -40.24
N VAL A 473 71.60 -60.23 -40.18
CA VAL A 473 72.18 -59.26 -39.23
C VAL A 473 72.19 -59.66 -37.74
N GLN A 474 72.69 -60.87 -37.47
CA GLN A 474 73.40 -61.18 -36.20
C GLN A 474 74.75 -60.41 -36.15
N VAL A 475 74.67 -59.07 -36.16
CA VAL A 475 75.84 -58.13 -36.15
C VAL A 475 75.65 -57.00 -35.14
N LEU A 476 74.40 -56.63 -34.80
CA LEU A 476 74.10 -55.71 -33.69
C LEU A 476 74.30 -56.35 -32.29
N ASN A 477 74.79 -57.59 -32.23
CA ASN A 477 74.94 -58.36 -31.00
C ASN A 477 76.34 -58.26 -30.35
N ASP A 478 77.24 -57.43 -30.89
CA ASP A 478 78.64 -57.35 -30.41
C ASP A 478 79.24 -55.94 -30.26
N ILE A 479 78.42 -54.88 -30.43
CA ILE A 479 78.79 -53.51 -30.04
C ILE A 479 78.18 -53.21 -28.67
N VAL A 480 79.05 -52.88 -27.70
CA VAL A 480 78.75 -52.67 -26.27
C VAL A 480 78.30 -53.94 -25.53
N LYS A 481 79.16 -54.96 -25.58
CA LYS A 481 79.35 -55.92 -24.50
C LYS A 481 79.37 -55.23 -23.12
N LEU A 482 78.35 -55.52 -22.32
CA LEU A 482 78.48 -56.06 -20.96
C LEU A 482 79.63 -55.52 -20.08
N SER A 483 79.48 -54.31 -19.55
CA SER A 483 79.82 -54.01 -18.15
C SER A 483 79.03 -52.76 -17.70
N LYS A 484 78.40 -52.69 -16.52
CA LYS A 484 78.33 -53.61 -15.37
C LYS A 484 76.89 -53.82 -14.89
N ILE A 485 76.57 -55.04 -14.46
CA ILE A 485 75.77 -55.19 -13.24
C ILE A 485 76.72 -54.86 -12.09
N GLU A 486 76.49 -53.78 -11.36
CA GLU A 486 76.90 -53.58 -9.95
C GLU A 486 76.53 -52.18 -9.44
N THR A 487 75.71 -52.15 -8.38
CA THR A 487 75.96 -51.38 -7.15
C THR A 487 75.92 -49.83 -7.19
N ASP A 488 74.87 -49.29 -6.57
CA ASP A 488 74.84 -48.07 -5.75
C ASP A 488 75.29 -46.72 -6.33
N LEU A 489 74.54 -46.25 -7.34
CA LEU A 489 74.22 -44.82 -7.49
C LEU A 489 72.68 -44.73 -7.60
N PHE A 490 71.89 -44.38 -6.58
CA PHE A 490 72.06 -43.37 -5.52
C PHE A 490 72.60 -42.03 -6.05
N ILE A 491 71.73 -41.01 -6.07
CA ILE A 491 71.92 -39.70 -6.75
C ILE A 491 72.22 -39.88 -8.27
N TYR A 492 71.98 -38.96 -9.20
CA TYR A 492 71.78 -37.50 -9.15
C TYR A 492 71.05 -37.10 -10.47
N SER A 493 69.86 -36.51 -10.56
CA SER A 493 69.02 -35.73 -9.64
C SER A 493 67.76 -35.26 -10.43
N LYS A 494 67.03 -34.26 -9.91
CA LYS A 494 66.33 -33.17 -10.64
C LYS A 494 66.22 -33.32 -12.18
N ASN A 495 65.04 -33.28 -12.80
CA ASN A 495 63.98 -32.27 -12.63
C ASN A 495 62.59 -32.88 -12.92
N LYS A 496 61.49 -32.55 -12.23
CA LYS A 496 60.91 -31.23 -11.90
C LYS A 496 60.26 -30.57 -13.13
N ASN A 497 58.94 -30.39 -13.08
CA ASN A 497 58.08 -29.83 -14.13
C ASN A 497 57.96 -30.76 -15.36
N LYS A 498 56.90 -30.71 -16.18
CA LYS A 498 55.90 -29.65 -16.38
C LYS A 498 54.46 -30.14 -16.22
N TYR A 499 53.63 -29.29 -15.61
CA TYR A 499 52.33 -28.80 -16.09
C TYR A 499 51.58 -29.69 -17.09
N LYS A 500 50.39 -30.22 -16.74
CA LYS A 500 49.08 -29.51 -16.67
C LYS A 500 48.51 -29.28 -18.07
N LEU A 501 47.17 -29.21 -18.13
CA LEU A 501 46.27 -28.82 -19.25
C LEU A 501 45.67 -30.04 -19.99
N LEU A 502 44.35 -30.11 -20.26
CA LEU A 502 43.23 -29.20 -19.94
C LEU A 502 41.87 -29.91 -20.11
N LEU A 503 40.86 -29.54 -19.28
CA LEU A 503 39.40 -29.54 -19.59
C LEU A 503 38.72 -30.93 -19.84
N ASN A 504 37.40 -31.16 -19.71
CA ASN A 504 36.26 -30.42 -19.14
C ASN A 504 35.00 -31.32 -19.03
N ASP A 505 33.83 -30.92 -18.52
CA ASP A 505 33.44 -29.96 -17.46
C ASP A 505 32.01 -30.37 -17.04
N ALA A 506 31.72 -30.50 -15.74
CA ALA A 506 30.37 -30.54 -15.19
C ALA A 506 30.42 -30.68 -13.66
N GLU A 507 30.87 -31.85 -13.19
CA GLU A 507 30.57 -32.34 -11.84
C GLU A 507 31.52 -31.77 -10.77
N ALA A 508 32.76 -31.44 -11.14
CA ALA A 508 33.78 -30.89 -10.24
C ALA A 508 33.36 -29.56 -9.58
N ASN A 509 32.61 -28.72 -10.31
CA ASN A 509 32.16 -27.42 -9.82
C ASN A 509 31.05 -27.52 -8.76
N GLN A 510 30.30 -28.63 -8.71
CA GLN A 510 29.19 -28.79 -7.77
C GLN A 510 29.65 -29.22 -6.36
N TYR A 511 30.72 -30.02 -6.25
CA TYR A 511 31.31 -30.41 -4.96
C TYR A 511 32.16 -29.31 -4.33
N MET A 512 32.95 -28.58 -5.13
CA MET A 512 33.82 -27.50 -4.64
C MET A 512 33.03 -26.36 -3.95
N SER A 513 31.78 -26.11 -4.36
CA SER A 513 30.92 -25.08 -3.73
C SER A 513 30.32 -25.50 -2.38
N LYS A 514 30.31 -26.79 -2.01
CA LYS A 514 29.75 -27.25 -0.72
C LYS A 514 30.80 -27.46 0.37
N TYR A 515 32.03 -27.79 0.01
CA TYR A 515 33.12 -27.97 0.99
C TYR A 515 33.74 -26.65 1.48
N SER A 516 33.64 -25.61 0.65
CA SER A 516 34.13 -24.25 0.91
C SER A 516 33.22 -23.45 1.87
N SER A 517 31.93 -23.78 1.98
CA SER A 517 30.97 -23.13 2.88
C SER A 517 30.95 -23.68 4.31
N LEU A 518 31.64 -24.78 4.60
CA LEU A 518 31.75 -25.36 5.95
C LEU A 518 32.77 -24.59 6.82
N SER A 519 32.41 -24.28 8.06
CA SER A 519 33.25 -23.48 8.97
C SER A 519 34.51 -24.24 9.41
N GLN A 520 35.51 -23.50 9.92
CA GLN A 520 36.74 -24.10 10.42
C GLN A 520 36.59 -24.75 11.82
N ALA A 521 35.46 -24.55 12.51
CA ALA A 521 35.17 -25.22 13.78
C ALA A 521 34.73 -26.68 13.54
N ASP A 522 33.83 -26.90 12.57
CA ASP A 522 33.23 -28.21 12.28
C ASP A 522 34.21 -29.19 11.61
N LYS A 523 35.30 -28.66 11.04
CA LYS A 523 36.33 -29.43 10.32
C LYS A 523 37.33 -30.18 11.23
N ASN A 524 37.22 -30.03 12.55
CA ASN A 524 38.19 -30.58 13.53
C ASN A 524 37.62 -31.69 14.46
N HIS A 525 36.49 -32.33 14.12
CA HIS A 525 35.89 -33.35 14.99
C HIS A 525 35.27 -34.58 14.29
N SER A 526 35.88 -35.06 13.19
CA SER A 526 35.47 -36.29 12.49
C SER A 526 36.65 -37.12 11.98
N SER A 527 37.53 -37.59 12.87
CA SER A 527 38.74 -38.35 12.50
C SER A 527 39.11 -39.49 13.48
N VAL A 528 38.11 -40.19 14.02
CA VAL A 528 38.31 -41.36 14.92
C VAL A 528 37.68 -42.66 14.40
N GLU A 529 36.53 -42.60 13.72
CA GLU A 529 35.73 -43.81 13.44
C GLU A 529 36.18 -44.61 12.21
N LEU A 530 36.61 -43.95 11.12
CA LEU A 530 37.02 -44.63 9.88
C LEU A 530 38.42 -45.29 9.95
N LEU A 531 39.17 -45.07 11.04
CA LEU A 531 40.57 -45.53 11.20
C LEU A 531 40.71 -46.81 12.04
N ASN A 532 39.60 -47.44 12.46
CA ASN A 532 39.63 -48.53 13.45
C ASN A 532 38.90 -49.84 13.08
N LYS A 533 38.16 -49.94 11.96
CA LYS A 533 37.28 -51.11 11.69
C LYS A 533 37.57 -52.01 10.49
N ILE A 534 38.54 -51.70 9.61
CA ILE A 534 39.12 -52.69 8.67
C ILE A 534 40.62 -52.84 8.95
N LYS A 535 40.89 -53.20 10.22
CA LYS A 535 42.20 -53.56 10.76
C LYS A 535 42.65 -55.04 10.53
N PRO A 536 41.81 -56.01 10.10
CA PRO A 536 42.22 -57.41 9.95
C PRO A 536 42.46 -57.84 8.49
N ILE A 537 43.25 -57.09 7.72
CA ILE A 537 43.86 -57.57 6.46
C ILE A 537 45.39 -57.39 6.55
N LEU A 538 45.94 -57.55 7.77
CA LEU A 538 47.33 -57.29 8.08
C LEU A 538 47.82 -58.13 9.28
N LEU A 539 47.29 -59.36 9.41
CA LEU A 539 47.73 -60.32 10.43
C LEU A 539 47.39 -61.77 10.04
N ASP A 540 47.89 -62.19 8.87
CA ASP A 540 48.09 -63.60 8.56
C ASP A 540 49.51 -63.82 8.02
N VAL A 541 50.39 -64.30 8.91
CA VAL A 541 51.50 -65.23 8.64
C VAL A 541 52.30 -64.94 7.34
N GLU A 542 53.36 -64.13 7.31
CA GLU A 542 54.53 -64.07 8.23
C GLU A 542 55.08 -65.43 8.69
N LYS A 543 55.18 -66.44 7.80
CA LYS A 543 56.02 -67.63 8.09
C LYS A 543 56.53 -68.52 6.94
N LEU A 544 56.39 -68.16 5.66
CA LEU A 544 56.53 -69.17 4.58
C LEU A 544 57.48 -68.90 3.39
N HIS A 545 58.32 -67.84 3.38
CA HIS A 545 59.44 -67.81 2.44
C HIS A 545 60.69 -67.00 2.83
N ASN A 546 61.37 -67.42 3.90
CA ASN A 546 62.81 -67.13 4.05
C ASN A 546 63.66 -68.39 4.37
N ASP A 547 63.04 -69.56 4.56
CA ASP A 547 63.72 -70.81 4.94
C ASP A 547 63.84 -71.87 3.82
N LYS A 548 63.62 -71.52 2.54
CA LYS A 548 64.18 -72.35 1.42
C LYS A 548 65.64 -72.01 1.08
N LYS A 549 66.38 -71.48 2.05
CA LYS A 549 67.82 -71.78 2.20
C LYS A 549 68.05 -73.13 2.91
N LEU A 550 66.99 -73.93 3.12
CA LEU A 550 67.09 -75.39 3.09
C LEU A 550 67.48 -75.83 1.66
N ILE A 551 68.77 -75.77 1.32
CA ILE A 551 69.70 -76.92 1.39
C ILE A 551 69.56 -77.89 0.20
N GLN A 552 68.43 -77.91 -0.51
CA GLN A 552 68.24 -78.78 -1.68
C GLN A 552 69.13 -78.38 -2.86
N ASP A 553 69.07 -77.15 -3.35
CA ASP A 553 69.80 -76.74 -4.56
C ASP A 553 71.31 -76.48 -4.31
N LYS A 554 71.78 -76.68 -3.06
CA LYS A 554 73.21 -76.87 -2.74
C LYS A 554 73.69 -78.32 -2.91
N TYR A 555 72.77 -79.26 -3.06
CA TYR A 555 73.02 -80.69 -3.22
C TYR A 555 73.36 -81.02 -4.67
N ASP A 556 72.47 -80.67 -5.60
CA ASP A 556 72.48 -81.24 -6.96
C ASP A 556 73.67 -80.76 -7.81
N THR A 557 73.87 -79.44 -7.96
CA THR A 557 74.88 -78.90 -8.89
C THR A 557 76.32 -78.92 -8.35
N LEU A 558 76.53 -79.13 -7.04
CA LEU A 558 77.88 -79.32 -6.48
C LEU A 558 78.29 -80.80 -6.39
N GLN A 559 77.34 -81.75 -6.46
CA GLN A 559 77.65 -83.17 -6.60
C GLN A 559 77.97 -83.55 -8.05
N LEU A 560 77.32 -82.92 -9.05
CA LEU A 560 77.56 -83.23 -10.46
C LEU A 560 79.00 -82.96 -10.94
N VAL A 561 79.76 -82.09 -10.26
CA VAL A 561 81.21 -81.90 -10.47
C VAL A 561 82.06 -82.43 -9.29
N LYS A 562 81.53 -83.42 -8.58
CA LYS A 562 82.35 -84.42 -7.87
C LYS A 562 82.15 -85.85 -8.38
N SER A 563 81.30 -86.05 -9.39
CA SER A 563 81.33 -87.21 -10.30
C SER A 563 82.73 -87.41 -10.93
N SER A 564 83.46 -86.32 -11.21
CA SER A 564 84.87 -86.35 -11.63
C SER A 564 85.86 -86.78 -10.55
N LEU A 565 85.41 -86.99 -9.29
CA LEU A 565 86.30 -87.11 -8.12
C LEU A 565 85.84 -88.08 -7.02
N ARG A 566 85.00 -89.10 -7.34
CA ARG A 566 84.91 -90.37 -6.57
C ARG A 566 84.40 -91.61 -7.33
N GLN A 567 84.76 -91.68 -8.61
CA GLN A 567 84.86 -92.91 -9.38
C GLN A 567 86.32 -93.06 -9.87
N ASN A 568 87.32 -92.87 -9.01
CA ASN A 568 87.74 -93.83 -7.99
C ASN A 568 86.88 -94.00 -6.72
N ALA A 569 86.68 -95.28 -6.36
CA ALA A 569 86.32 -95.79 -5.03
C ALA A 569 84.87 -95.64 -4.51
N LYS A 570 83.91 -96.24 -5.24
CA LYS A 570 83.01 -97.23 -4.59
C LYS A 570 82.60 -98.43 -5.49
N ASN A 571 83.47 -98.83 -6.41
CA ASN A 571 83.37 -100.15 -7.04
C ASN A 571 84.14 -101.18 -6.20
N GLN A 572 83.44 -102.27 -5.84
CA GLN A 572 83.94 -103.58 -5.37
C GLN A 572 84.76 -103.56 -4.04
N VAL A 573 84.34 -104.18 -2.92
CA VAL A 573 83.80 -105.54 -2.62
C VAL A 573 84.93 -106.58 -2.45
N LYS A 574 84.81 -107.36 -1.36
CA LYS A 574 85.86 -108.14 -0.66
C LYS A 574 86.80 -107.24 0.17
N ASN A 575 87.10 -107.51 1.45
CA ASN A 575 86.72 -108.65 2.31
C ASN A 575 86.31 -108.20 3.73
N GLN A 576 85.33 -108.89 4.31
CA GLN A 576 85.24 -109.09 5.76
C GLN A 576 86.16 -110.26 6.17
N THR A 577 86.31 -110.51 7.47
CA THR A 577 87.34 -111.38 8.09
C THR A 577 88.74 -110.73 7.99
N LYS A 578 89.50 -110.52 9.08
CA LYS A 578 89.62 -111.34 10.31
C LYS A 578 89.67 -110.52 11.61
N GLN A 579 88.49 -110.28 12.18
CA GLN A 579 88.16 -110.07 13.60
C GLN A 579 89.22 -109.51 14.58
N GLN A 580 88.98 -108.27 15.03
CA GLN A 580 88.92 -107.88 16.46
C GLN A 580 90.15 -108.07 17.38
N ALA A 581 91.33 -108.45 16.89
CA ALA A 581 92.53 -108.66 17.71
C ALA A 581 93.53 -107.49 17.70
N GLU A 582 93.81 -106.88 16.54
CA GLU A 582 94.92 -105.92 16.36
C GLU A 582 94.59 -104.48 16.79
N GLN A 583 93.31 -104.18 17.01
CA GLN A 583 92.80 -102.83 17.18
C GLN A 583 93.40 -102.09 18.40
N ARG A 584 93.86 -102.83 19.42
CA ARG A 584 94.37 -102.29 20.69
C ARG A 584 95.85 -101.87 20.67
N PHE A 585 96.60 -102.13 19.59
CA PHE A 585 98.03 -101.80 19.50
C PHE A 585 98.29 -100.44 18.82
N ASN A 586 97.56 -100.15 17.73
CA ASN A 586 97.75 -98.91 16.95
C ASN A 586 97.16 -97.66 17.63
N GLU A 587 96.19 -97.83 18.53
CA GLU A 587 95.60 -96.71 19.29
C GLU A 587 96.65 -95.99 20.16
N LEU A 588 97.61 -96.72 20.73
CA LEU A 588 98.69 -96.16 21.56
C LEU A 588 99.76 -95.40 20.77
N GLN A 589 100.09 -95.81 19.53
CA GLN A 589 100.95 -95.00 18.65
C GLN A 589 100.24 -93.75 18.12
N THR A 590 98.93 -93.86 17.85
CA THR A 590 98.13 -92.75 17.31
C THR A 590 97.99 -91.63 18.34
N LEU A 591 97.73 -91.96 19.62
CA LEU A 591 97.64 -91.00 20.72
C LEU A 591 98.92 -90.14 20.83
N ASN A 592 100.09 -90.79 20.88
CA ASN A 592 101.37 -90.10 21.02
C ASN A 592 101.65 -89.15 19.83
N THR A 593 101.23 -89.54 18.62
CA THR A 593 101.42 -88.75 17.39
C THR A 593 100.50 -87.52 17.33
N GLU A 594 99.25 -87.63 17.80
CA GLU A 594 98.33 -86.49 17.85
C GLU A 594 98.65 -85.52 19.00
N ILE A 595 99.16 -86.00 20.15
CA ILE A 595 99.69 -85.14 21.21
C ILE A 595 100.82 -84.26 20.65
N ASP A 596 101.75 -84.81 19.88
CA ASP A 596 102.89 -84.07 19.33
C ASP A 596 102.46 -83.03 18.26
N LYS A 597 101.43 -83.34 17.46
CA LYS A 597 100.78 -82.35 16.57
C LYS A 597 100.10 -81.23 17.35
N ALA A 598 99.33 -81.58 18.39
CA ALA A 598 98.57 -80.63 19.20
C ALA A 598 99.48 -79.67 20.00
N LEU A 599 100.60 -80.18 20.52
CA LEU A 599 101.63 -79.35 21.16
C LEU A 599 102.27 -78.35 20.19
N LYS A 600 102.55 -78.78 18.94
CA LYS A 600 102.99 -77.88 17.85
C LYS A 600 101.88 -76.91 17.41
N GLN A 601 100.62 -77.31 17.49
CA GLN A 601 99.49 -76.44 17.13
C GLN A 601 99.34 -75.26 18.10
N LEU A 602 99.60 -75.45 19.41
CA LEU A 602 99.70 -74.36 20.40
C LEU A 602 100.93 -73.44 20.20
N GLU A 603 101.92 -73.87 19.41
CA GLU A 603 103.05 -73.04 18.96
C GLU A 603 102.76 -72.31 17.65
N GLY A 604 101.67 -72.67 16.97
CA GLY A 604 101.15 -71.96 15.80
C GLY A 604 100.80 -70.50 16.10
N SER A 605 100.92 -69.65 15.07
CA SER A 605 100.74 -68.20 15.15
C SER A 605 99.36 -67.76 15.67
N GLU A 606 98.33 -68.59 15.46
CA GLU A 606 96.97 -68.41 15.99
C GLU A 606 96.95 -68.19 17.52
N PHE A 607 97.82 -68.89 18.27
CA PHE A 607 97.83 -68.88 19.74
C PHE A 607 98.76 -67.86 20.37
N ASN A 608 99.47 -67.04 19.59
CA ASN A 608 100.49 -66.10 20.10
C ASN A 608 99.96 -64.94 20.96
N LYS A 609 98.66 -64.89 21.23
CA LYS A 609 98.04 -63.96 22.18
C LYS A 609 97.82 -64.54 23.58
N LEU A 610 97.99 -65.85 23.77
CA LEU A 610 98.04 -66.45 25.11
C LEU A 610 99.35 -66.05 25.82
N SER A 611 99.27 -65.83 27.12
CA SER A 611 100.46 -65.67 27.96
C SER A 611 101.30 -66.94 27.95
N ALA A 612 102.60 -66.82 28.22
CA ALA A 612 103.49 -67.99 28.34
C ALA A 612 102.96 -69.00 29.37
N ALA A 613 102.47 -68.52 30.52
CA ALA A 613 101.86 -69.34 31.56
C ALA A 613 100.62 -70.11 31.05
N ASN A 614 99.73 -69.47 30.29
CA ASN A 614 98.52 -70.14 29.79
C ASN A 614 98.85 -71.09 28.64
N LYS A 615 99.83 -70.76 27.77
CA LYS A 615 100.40 -71.73 26.81
C LYS A 615 100.96 -72.96 27.52
N THR A 616 101.71 -72.80 28.61
CA THR A 616 102.22 -73.93 29.40
C THR A 616 101.07 -74.75 30.02
N LYS A 617 100.09 -74.10 30.66
CA LYS A 617 98.91 -74.78 31.23
C LYS A 617 98.14 -75.61 30.21
N PHE A 618 97.95 -75.11 28.98
CA PHE A 618 97.31 -75.87 27.90
C PHE A 618 98.22 -76.99 27.37
N LYS A 619 99.53 -76.76 27.22
CA LYS A 619 100.50 -77.79 26.84
C LYS A 619 100.58 -78.94 27.86
N GLU A 620 100.56 -78.65 29.16
CA GLU A 620 100.55 -79.66 30.23
C GLU A 620 99.26 -80.49 30.20
N ARG A 621 98.11 -79.84 30.01
CA ARG A 621 96.84 -80.57 29.81
C ARG A 621 96.86 -81.46 28.57
N ILE A 622 97.44 -81.00 27.45
CA ILE A 622 97.60 -81.82 26.22
C ILE A 622 98.66 -82.92 26.36
N LYS A 623 99.63 -82.81 27.28
CA LYS A 623 100.55 -83.91 27.61
C LYS A 623 99.92 -85.00 28.47
N ASN A 624 98.87 -84.67 29.23
CA ASN A 624 98.30 -85.53 30.27
C ASN A 624 96.94 -86.14 29.87
N VAL A 625 96.57 -86.12 28.59
CA VAL A 625 95.34 -86.77 28.09
C VAL A 625 95.60 -88.22 27.67
N ASP A 626 94.73 -89.12 28.13
CA ASP A 626 94.77 -90.56 27.85
C ASP A 626 94.00 -90.96 26.57
N GLN A 627 93.28 -90.01 25.94
CA GLN A 627 92.45 -90.23 24.77
C GLN A 627 92.51 -89.06 23.79
N VAL A 628 92.64 -89.35 22.48
CA VAL A 628 92.72 -88.33 21.41
C VAL A 628 91.51 -87.39 21.41
N ALA A 629 90.32 -87.90 21.77
CA ALA A 629 89.09 -87.11 21.86
C ALA A 629 89.14 -85.95 22.87
N GLN A 630 90.06 -86.00 23.86
CA GLN A 630 90.22 -84.94 24.86
C GLN A 630 91.14 -83.81 24.39
N ILE A 631 91.95 -84.02 23.35
CA ILE A 631 92.88 -83.02 22.80
C ILE A 631 92.12 -81.81 22.23
N GLN A 632 91.14 -82.06 21.36
CA GLN A 632 90.45 -81.01 20.63
C GLN A 632 89.66 -80.04 21.54
N PRO A 633 88.91 -80.49 22.57
CA PRO A 633 88.30 -79.60 23.56
C PRO A 633 89.29 -78.67 24.27
N ILE A 634 90.52 -79.12 24.55
CA ILE A 634 91.55 -78.29 25.19
C ILE A 634 92.10 -77.25 24.21
N ILE A 635 92.24 -77.59 22.93
CA ILE A 635 92.58 -76.65 21.86
C ILE A 635 91.46 -75.62 21.65
N ASP A 636 90.19 -76.03 21.69
CA ASP A 636 89.05 -75.12 21.52
C ASP A 636 88.84 -74.22 22.73
N GLU A 637 89.11 -74.68 23.96
CA GLU A 637 89.20 -73.84 25.15
C GLU A 637 90.30 -72.77 25.00
N ALA A 638 91.48 -73.16 24.52
CA ALA A 638 92.58 -72.24 24.21
C ALA A 638 92.22 -71.23 23.09
N LYS A 639 91.50 -71.65 22.04
CA LYS A 639 90.99 -70.76 20.99
C LYS A 639 89.96 -69.76 21.52
N ASN A 640 89.06 -70.20 22.40
CA ASN A 640 88.08 -69.34 23.05
C ASN A 640 88.75 -68.29 23.95
N GLU A 641 89.83 -68.65 24.65
CA GLU A 641 90.61 -67.69 25.44
C GLU A 641 91.37 -66.69 24.55
N VAL A 642 91.98 -67.13 23.44
CA VAL A 642 92.56 -66.24 22.41
C VAL A 642 91.51 -65.27 21.84
N ALA A 643 90.31 -65.77 21.54
CA ALA A 643 89.20 -64.97 21.04
C ALA A 643 88.74 -63.93 22.08
N LEU A 644 88.67 -64.30 23.36
CA LEU A 644 88.35 -63.38 24.45
C LEU A 644 89.41 -62.28 24.62
N ILE A 645 90.69 -62.63 24.60
CA ILE A 645 91.80 -61.65 24.65
C ILE A 645 91.72 -60.69 23.47
N GLY A 646 91.51 -61.22 22.25
CA GLY A 646 91.33 -60.42 21.04
C GLY A 646 90.10 -59.49 21.09
N ALA A 647 88.96 -60.00 21.60
CA ALA A 647 87.74 -59.22 21.79
C ALA A 647 87.95 -58.09 22.81
N LYS A 648 88.57 -58.35 23.96
CA LYS A 648 88.87 -57.34 24.98
C LYS A 648 89.78 -56.23 24.45
N GLN A 649 90.85 -56.58 23.75
CA GLN A 649 91.75 -55.61 23.10
C GLN A 649 91.02 -54.75 22.06
N ASN A 650 90.20 -55.36 21.21
CA ASN A 650 89.41 -54.67 20.18
C ASN A 650 88.36 -53.73 20.80
N ALA A 651 87.59 -54.21 21.79
CA ALA A 651 86.59 -53.43 22.51
C ALA A 651 87.22 -52.23 23.24
N LYS A 652 88.34 -52.42 23.96
CA LYS A 652 89.10 -51.31 24.56
C LYS A 652 89.55 -50.28 23.53
N SER A 653 90.11 -50.72 22.40
CA SER A 653 90.55 -49.82 21.31
C SER A 653 89.39 -49.01 20.73
N LYS A 654 88.21 -49.63 20.56
CA LYS A 654 86.99 -48.96 20.11
C LYS A 654 86.43 -47.99 21.17
N ILE A 655 86.32 -48.41 22.43
CA ILE A 655 85.84 -47.57 23.56
C ILE A 655 86.73 -46.33 23.73
N ASN A 656 88.06 -46.48 23.64
CA ASN A 656 88.99 -45.37 23.74
C ASN A 656 88.77 -44.32 22.63
N LYS A 657 88.36 -44.76 21.42
CA LYS A 657 88.04 -43.90 20.27
C LYS A 657 86.65 -43.21 20.36
N LEU A 658 85.78 -43.62 21.28
CA LEU A 658 84.50 -42.92 21.51
C LEU A 658 84.76 -41.55 22.13
N ASN A 659 84.24 -40.48 21.54
CA ASN A 659 84.62 -39.10 21.87
C ASN A 659 83.62 -38.35 22.77
N LYS A 660 82.49 -38.96 23.15
CA LYS A 660 81.49 -38.39 24.08
C LYS A 660 81.21 -39.25 25.32
N ILE A 661 81.91 -40.38 25.50
CA ILE A 661 81.94 -41.12 26.76
C ILE A 661 82.88 -40.40 27.74
N TYR A 662 82.37 -40.06 28.92
CA TYR A 662 83.12 -39.32 29.95
C TYR A 662 84.03 -40.27 30.73
N ASN A 663 83.44 -41.26 31.40
CA ASN A 663 84.14 -42.26 32.18
C ASN A 663 84.41 -43.51 31.33
N LYS A 664 85.35 -43.39 30.39
CA LYS A 664 85.84 -44.52 29.58
C LYS A 664 86.37 -45.66 30.44
N ALA A 665 87.02 -45.33 31.56
CA ALA A 665 87.58 -46.28 32.51
C ALA A 665 86.54 -47.26 33.07
N LYS A 666 85.30 -46.79 33.35
CA LYS A 666 84.16 -47.65 33.75
C LYS A 666 83.86 -48.72 32.71
N PHE A 667 83.85 -48.37 31.42
CA PHE A 667 83.57 -49.32 30.34
C PHE A 667 84.78 -50.22 30.04
N THR A 668 86.01 -49.71 30.04
CA THR A 668 87.20 -50.56 29.82
C THR A 668 87.42 -51.53 30.98
N LYS A 669 87.13 -51.15 32.23
CA LYS A 669 87.17 -52.06 33.37
C LYS A 669 86.10 -53.15 33.27
N ARG A 670 84.85 -52.81 32.91
CA ARG A 670 83.81 -53.83 32.62
C ARG A 670 84.26 -54.81 31.53
N VAL A 671 84.99 -54.35 30.51
CA VAL A 671 85.58 -55.22 29.47
C VAL A 671 86.71 -56.10 30.01
N ASP A 672 87.53 -55.63 30.97
CA ASP A 672 88.50 -56.50 31.66
C ASP A 672 87.82 -57.56 32.52
N ASP A 673 86.78 -57.19 33.27
CA ASP A 673 86.05 -58.07 34.19
C ASP A 673 85.15 -59.09 33.46
N ALA A 674 84.87 -58.90 32.16
CA ALA A 674 84.01 -59.75 31.35
C ALA A 674 84.58 -61.18 31.16
N LYS A 675 83.72 -62.20 31.28
CA LYS A 675 84.12 -63.62 31.30
C LYS A 675 84.01 -64.33 29.95
N ASN A 676 83.30 -63.74 28.97
CA ASN A 676 83.14 -64.28 27.62
C ASN A 676 83.04 -63.16 26.56
N VAL A 677 83.07 -63.55 25.27
CA VAL A 677 83.07 -62.61 24.14
C VAL A 677 81.75 -61.85 24.02
N ASP A 678 80.63 -62.46 24.39
CA ASP A 678 79.30 -61.83 24.32
C ASP A 678 79.16 -60.68 25.32
N GLN A 679 79.64 -60.87 26.56
CA GLN A 679 79.69 -59.79 27.56
C GLN A 679 80.57 -58.62 27.07
N VAL A 680 81.75 -58.90 26.51
CA VAL A 680 82.62 -57.86 25.92
C VAL A 680 81.91 -57.12 24.79
N THR A 681 81.17 -57.84 23.95
CA THR A 681 80.40 -57.28 22.83
C THR A 681 79.22 -56.45 23.31
N GLN A 682 78.49 -56.91 24.33
CA GLN A 682 77.40 -56.14 24.95
C GLN A 682 77.92 -54.83 25.56
N ILE A 683 79.00 -54.87 26.34
CA ILE A 683 79.58 -53.67 26.97
C ILE A 683 80.08 -52.67 25.92
N LEU A 684 80.66 -53.16 24.82
CA LEU A 684 81.04 -52.34 23.67
C LEU A 684 79.80 -51.70 23.01
N ASN A 685 78.74 -52.48 22.76
CA ASN A 685 77.51 -51.99 22.16
C ASN A 685 76.82 -50.93 23.04
N GLU A 686 76.73 -51.15 24.35
CA GLU A 686 76.24 -50.17 25.33
C GLU A 686 77.03 -48.85 25.26
N ALA A 687 78.37 -48.93 25.21
CA ALA A 687 79.22 -47.74 25.10
C ALA A 687 79.03 -47.01 23.75
N GLN A 688 78.91 -47.75 22.65
CA GLN A 688 78.69 -47.19 21.31
C GLN A 688 77.30 -46.54 21.18
N ASP A 689 76.26 -47.17 21.72
CA ASP A 689 74.88 -46.65 21.75
C ASP A 689 74.75 -45.41 22.64
N LEU A 690 75.37 -45.40 23.83
CA LEU A 690 75.44 -44.20 24.68
C LEU A 690 76.18 -43.04 23.98
N ASN A 691 77.33 -43.32 23.35
CA ASN A 691 78.09 -42.32 22.61
C ASN A 691 77.27 -41.75 21.44
N LYS A 692 76.56 -42.60 20.68
CA LYS A 692 75.65 -42.18 19.62
C LYS A 692 74.48 -41.36 20.16
N THR A 693 73.84 -41.83 21.24
CA THR A 693 72.72 -41.14 21.90
C THR A 693 73.12 -39.72 22.32
N LYS A 694 74.28 -39.54 22.95
CA LYS A 694 74.80 -38.20 23.30
C LYS A 694 75.02 -37.33 22.06
N ILE A 695 75.66 -37.85 21.01
CA ILE A 695 75.93 -37.11 19.77
C ILE A 695 74.62 -36.62 19.13
N ASP A 696 73.64 -37.50 18.98
CA ASP A 696 72.38 -37.17 18.31
C ASP A 696 71.45 -36.31 19.21
N THR A 697 71.55 -36.45 20.54
CA THR A 697 70.93 -35.53 21.50
C THR A 697 71.52 -34.12 21.41
N VAL A 698 72.84 -33.97 21.39
CA VAL A 698 73.50 -32.65 21.25
C VAL A 698 73.15 -31.99 19.91
N LYS A 699 73.14 -32.74 18.80
CA LYS A 699 72.62 -32.25 17.50
C LYS A 699 71.18 -31.76 17.59
N SER A 700 70.35 -32.40 18.43
CA SER A 700 68.93 -32.06 18.59
C SER A 700 68.73 -30.84 19.49
N ILE A 701 69.45 -30.74 20.62
CA ILE A 701 69.45 -29.56 21.52
C ILE A 701 69.83 -28.28 20.76
N ASN A 702 70.82 -28.36 19.86
CA ASN A 702 71.23 -27.22 19.06
C ASN A 702 70.10 -26.67 18.15
N LYS A 703 69.15 -27.51 17.74
CA LYS A 703 67.98 -27.13 16.92
C LYS A 703 66.80 -26.55 17.71
N LEU A 704 66.76 -26.71 19.03
CA LEU A 704 65.68 -26.19 19.89
C LEU A 704 65.70 -24.65 19.98
N GLN A 705 64.55 -24.01 20.21
CA GLN A 705 64.43 -22.53 20.36
C GLN A 705 64.63 -22.02 21.80
N ILE A 706 65.50 -22.68 22.55
CA ILE A 706 65.96 -22.26 23.89
C ILE A 706 67.19 -21.34 23.82
N ALA A 707 67.48 -20.61 24.90
CA ALA A 707 68.60 -19.67 24.94
C ALA A 707 69.97 -20.38 24.84
N ASN A 708 70.96 -19.71 24.23
CA ASN A 708 72.29 -20.30 23.99
C ASN A 708 73.04 -20.64 25.29
N ALA A 709 72.81 -19.90 26.39
CA ALA A 709 73.36 -20.25 27.70
C ALA A 709 72.80 -21.60 28.20
N THR A 710 71.48 -21.78 28.10
CA THR A 710 70.76 -23.02 28.46
C THR A 710 71.23 -24.20 27.62
N LYS A 711 71.39 -24.03 26.29
CA LYS A 711 72.00 -25.03 25.40
C LYS A 711 73.40 -25.42 25.89
N THR A 712 74.26 -24.43 26.11
CA THR A 712 75.66 -24.64 26.50
C THR A 712 75.78 -25.38 27.83
N ASN A 713 74.98 -24.99 28.83
CA ASN A 713 74.99 -25.63 30.15
C ASN A 713 74.47 -27.08 30.07
N ALA A 714 73.37 -27.32 29.36
CA ALA A 714 72.82 -28.66 29.21
C ALA A 714 73.74 -29.60 28.41
N ILE A 715 74.39 -29.10 27.34
CA ILE A 715 75.38 -29.86 26.58
C ILE A 715 76.54 -30.27 27.49
N LYS A 716 77.09 -29.37 28.30
CA LYS A 716 78.12 -29.71 29.30
C LYS A 716 77.65 -30.81 30.26
N SER A 717 76.44 -30.70 30.82
CA SER A 717 75.88 -31.73 31.72
C SER A 717 75.67 -33.10 31.05
N ILE A 718 75.29 -33.12 29.78
CA ILE A 718 75.09 -34.35 28.98
C ILE A 718 76.44 -34.98 28.59
N GLU A 719 77.44 -34.16 28.27
CA GLU A 719 78.78 -34.66 27.98
C GLU A 719 79.44 -35.27 29.23
N GLN A 720 79.21 -34.68 30.41
CA GLN A 720 79.76 -35.13 31.70
C GLN A 720 79.01 -36.31 32.37
N ASN A 721 77.82 -36.70 31.90
CA ASN A 721 77.03 -37.79 32.50
C ASN A 721 76.89 -38.99 31.56
N ASP A 722 77.21 -40.20 32.04
CA ASP A 722 77.14 -41.46 31.27
C ASP A 722 75.89 -42.32 31.58
N ASP A 723 74.86 -41.76 32.23
CA ASP A 723 73.52 -42.37 32.28
C ASP A 723 72.67 -41.95 31.06
N LYS A 724 72.19 -42.94 30.28
CA LYS A 724 71.31 -42.74 29.13
C LYS A 724 69.96 -42.13 29.53
N THR A 725 69.46 -42.45 30.73
CA THR A 725 68.17 -41.97 31.25
C THR A 725 68.22 -40.47 31.50
N PHE A 726 69.25 -40.00 32.22
CA PHE A 726 69.53 -38.58 32.42
C PHE A 726 69.63 -37.80 31.11
N VAL A 727 70.40 -38.31 30.13
CA VAL A 727 70.57 -37.65 28.82
C VAL A 727 69.22 -37.50 28.09
N THR A 728 68.37 -38.52 28.15
CA THR A 728 67.04 -38.51 27.54
C THR A 728 66.08 -37.55 28.26
N ASN A 729 66.06 -37.58 29.59
CA ASN A 729 65.20 -36.70 30.40
C ASN A 729 65.59 -35.23 30.24
N LYS A 730 66.89 -34.91 30.24
CA LYS A 730 67.38 -33.53 30.04
C LYS A 730 67.07 -33.02 28.64
N PHE A 731 67.04 -33.88 27.61
CA PHE A 731 66.54 -33.49 26.28
C PHE A 731 65.04 -33.17 26.30
N ASN A 732 64.23 -34.03 26.92
CA ASN A 732 62.77 -33.86 26.97
C ASN A 732 62.34 -32.57 27.70
N GLU A 733 62.99 -32.24 28.82
CA GLU A 733 62.80 -30.97 29.55
C GLU A 733 63.02 -29.74 28.64
N LEU A 734 64.12 -29.73 27.89
CA LEU A 734 64.46 -28.63 26.99
C LEU A 734 63.55 -28.57 25.75
N LYS A 735 63.13 -29.73 25.25
CA LYS A 735 62.17 -29.83 24.14
C LYS A 735 60.82 -29.27 24.56
N ASP A 736 60.33 -29.59 25.76
CA ASP A 736 59.09 -29.07 26.33
C ASP A 736 59.11 -27.53 26.44
N ILE A 737 60.23 -26.92 26.90
CA ILE A 737 60.40 -25.45 26.87
C ILE A 737 60.38 -24.90 25.43
N SER A 738 61.08 -25.55 24.49
CA SER A 738 61.14 -25.14 23.08
C SER A 738 59.76 -25.19 22.39
N ASP A 739 59.00 -26.25 22.63
CA ASP A 739 57.65 -26.44 22.09
C ASP A 739 56.68 -25.42 22.71
N HIS A 740 56.81 -25.14 24.01
CA HIS A 740 56.05 -24.11 24.71
C HIS A 740 56.28 -22.71 24.12
N LYS A 741 57.53 -22.35 23.79
CA LYS A 741 57.84 -21.10 23.07
C LYS A 741 57.21 -21.09 21.67
N THR A 742 57.43 -22.15 20.91
CA THR A 742 56.97 -22.25 19.51
C THR A 742 55.45 -22.11 19.43
N LYS A 743 54.70 -22.75 20.35
CA LYS A 743 53.26 -22.58 20.52
C LYS A 743 52.86 -21.11 20.69
N HIS A 744 53.46 -20.41 21.66
CA HIS A 744 53.07 -19.02 21.98
C HIS A 744 53.52 -18.01 20.91
N ILE A 745 54.69 -18.20 20.28
CA ILE A 745 55.12 -17.37 19.14
C ILE A 745 54.14 -17.52 17.97
N ASN A 746 53.72 -18.75 17.64
CA ASN A 746 52.76 -19.01 16.56
C ASN A 746 51.37 -18.42 16.87
N LEU A 747 50.93 -18.43 18.13
CA LEU A 747 49.69 -17.76 18.53
C LEU A 747 49.80 -16.23 18.41
N ILE A 748 50.92 -15.61 18.81
CA ILE A 748 51.13 -14.17 18.68
C ILE A 748 51.14 -13.73 17.21
N ASN A 749 51.78 -14.50 16.32
CA ASN A 749 51.81 -14.21 14.88
C ASN A 749 50.41 -14.08 14.27
N ASN A 750 49.40 -14.75 14.84
CA ASN A 750 48.02 -14.73 14.37
C ASN A 750 47.18 -13.55 14.94
N PHE A 751 47.72 -12.73 15.84
CA PHE A 751 47.03 -11.54 16.37
C PHE A 751 47.03 -10.39 15.35
N ASP A 752 46.30 -10.53 14.25
CA ASP A 752 46.32 -9.62 13.09
C ASP A 752 45.97 -8.16 13.44
N LEU A 753 45.06 -7.95 14.40
CA LEU A 753 44.66 -6.63 14.88
C LEU A 753 45.76 -5.86 15.63
N ILE A 754 46.85 -6.51 16.05
CA ILE A 754 47.98 -5.87 16.76
C ILE A 754 49.01 -5.35 15.76
N THR A 755 49.73 -4.25 16.07
CA THR A 755 50.81 -3.80 15.17
C THR A 755 51.93 -4.83 15.08
N LYS A 756 52.58 -4.94 13.91
CA LYS A 756 53.72 -5.86 13.74
C LYS A 756 54.84 -5.57 14.76
N GLN A 757 55.16 -4.29 14.99
CA GLN A 757 56.18 -3.86 15.93
C GLN A 757 55.92 -4.38 17.36
N LYS A 758 54.66 -4.37 17.81
CA LYS A 758 54.27 -4.84 19.15
C LYS A 758 54.30 -6.37 19.26
N ARG A 759 53.89 -7.09 18.20
CA ARG A 759 54.04 -8.55 18.11
C ARG A 759 55.51 -8.98 18.16
N ASP A 760 56.33 -8.42 17.27
CA ASP A 760 57.74 -8.77 17.12
C ASP A 760 58.52 -8.50 18.42
N GLY A 761 58.27 -7.38 19.09
CA GLY A 761 58.87 -7.05 20.40
C GLY A 761 58.53 -8.06 21.51
N LYS A 762 57.29 -8.55 21.58
CA LYS A 762 56.88 -9.60 22.53
C LYS A 762 57.45 -10.97 22.16
N ILE A 763 57.51 -11.30 20.87
CA ILE A 763 58.16 -12.50 20.35
C ILE A 763 59.65 -12.53 20.73
N ASP A 764 60.36 -11.40 20.63
CA ASP A 764 61.79 -11.33 20.97
C ASP A 764 62.07 -11.42 22.48
N LEU A 765 61.14 -10.98 23.35
CA LEU A 765 61.19 -11.27 24.79
C LEU A 765 61.01 -12.78 25.06
N ILE A 766 60.05 -13.42 24.38
CA ILE A 766 59.80 -14.88 24.49
C ILE A 766 60.99 -15.70 23.94
N LYS A 767 61.65 -15.28 22.87
CA LYS A 767 62.87 -15.94 22.38
C LYS A 767 63.98 -15.90 23.43
N LYS A 768 64.16 -14.77 24.14
CA LYS A 768 65.28 -14.53 25.07
C LYS A 768 65.14 -15.21 26.44
N ASN A 769 63.94 -15.61 26.87
CA ASN A 769 63.72 -16.21 28.19
C ASN A 769 63.17 -17.64 28.10
N ASP A 770 63.74 -18.58 28.86
CA ASP A 770 63.34 -20.00 28.88
C ASP A 770 62.31 -20.33 29.99
N ASN A 771 61.96 -19.38 30.88
CA ASN A 771 60.95 -19.58 31.91
C ASN A 771 59.52 -19.57 31.33
N LYS A 772 58.75 -20.66 31.56
CA LYS A 772 57.40 -20.85 31.01
C LYS A 772 56.37 -19.83 31.53
N ASP A 773 56.44 -19.42 32.78
CA ASP A 773 55.48 -18.50 33.38
C ASP A 773 55.66 -17.09 32.81
N PHE A 774 56.91 -16.67 32.59
CA PHE A 774 57.25 -15.45 31.89
C PHE A 774 56.73 -15.48 30.44
N ILE A 775 56.94 -16.58 29.70
CA ILE A 775 56.43 -16.75 28.33
C ILE A 775 54.90 -16.62 28.31
N THR A 776 54.21 -17.26 29.25
CA THR A 776 52.75 -17.23 29.39
C THR A 776 52.24 -15.83 29.77
N LYS A 777 52.91 -15.14 30.68
CA LYS A 777 52.59 -13.75 31.09
C LYS A 777 52.74 -12.78 29.92
N GLU A 778 53.84 -12.88 29.18
CA GLU A 778 54.09 -12.02 28.03
C GLU A 778 53.07 -12.26 26.90
N PHE A 779 52.72 -13.53 26.64
CA PHE A 779 51.62 -13.89 25.75
C PHE A 779 50.27 -13.30 26.19
N ASN A 780 49.87 -13.55 27.45
CA ASN A 780 48.58 -13.11 27.98
C ASN A 780 48.43 -11.57 27.95
N SER A 781 49.51 -10.83 28.21
CA SER A 781 49.52 -9.36 28.13
C SER A 781 49.21 -8.83 26.73
N LEU A 782 49.54 -9.59 25.68
CA LEU A 782 49.22 -9.24 24.29
C LEU A 782 47.85 -9.79 23.86
N LYS A 783 47.47 -10.96 24.38
CA LYS A 783 46.14 -11.57 24.16
C LYS A 783 45.03 -10.66 24.68
N GLN A 784 45.14 -10.12 25.89
CA GLN A 784 44.15 -9.19 26.45
C GLN A 784 43.90 -7.98 25.53
N LEU A 785 44.96 -7.43 24.93
CA LEU A 785 44.85 -6.31 23.98
C LEU A 785 44.20 -6.75 22.66
N PHE A 786 44.54 -7.93 22.16
CA PHE A 786 43.92 -8.50 20.95
C PHE A 786 42.43 -8.80 21.16
N ASP A 787 42.06 -9.43 22.27
CA ASP A 787 40.67 -9.72 22.65
C ASP A 787 39.85 -8.41 22.73
N SER A 788 40.40 -7.38 23.38
CA SER A 788 39.78 -6.05 23.49
C SER A 788 39.55 -5.39 22.13
N LYS A 789 40.53 -5.46 21.22
CA LYS A 789 40.35 -5.01 19.83
C LYS A 789 39.33 -5.85 19.08
N LYS A 790 39.28 -7.17 19.31
CA LYS A 790 38.36 -8.08 18.62
C LYS A 790 36.91 -7.85 19.03
N SER A 791 36.65 -7.47 20.28
CA SER A 791 35.34 -6.98 20.71
C SER A 791 34.92 -5.75 19.91
N LEU A 792 35.78 -4.72 19.83
CA LEU A 792 35.46 -3.50 19.09
C LEU A 792 35.29 -3.74 17.59
N GLU A 793 36.06 -4.65 16.98
CA GLU A 793 35.83 -5.08 15.59
C GLU A 793 34.46 -5.75 15.42
N ASN A 794 34.03 -6.58 16.37
CA ASN A 794 32.69 -7.18 16.36
C ASN A 794 31.59 -6.12 16.51
N ASP A 795 31.76 -5.15 17.42
CA ASP A 795 30.81 -4.05 17.64
C ASP A 795 30.63 -3.18 16.38
N ILE A 796 31.74 -2.86 15.69
CA ILE A 796 31.74 -2.13 14.40
C ILE A 796 31.02 -2.96 13.33
N ASN A 797 31.28 -4.27 13.26
CA ASN A 797 30.59 -5.15 12.31
C ASN A 797 29.09 -5.26 12.59
N GLN A 798 28.68 -5.38 13.87
CA GLN A 798 27.28 -5.44 14.26
C GLN A 798 26.56 -4.11 13.98
N ALA A 799 27.19 -2.98 14.26
CA ALA A 799 26.65 -1.66 13.91
C ALA A 799 26.46 -1.50 12.39
N LYS A 800 27.36 -2.06 11.56
CA LYS A 800 27.14 -2.12 10.11
C LYS A 800 25.92 -2.97 9.77
N THR A 801 25.80 -4.18 10.32
CA THR A 801 24.64 -5.07 10.06
C THR A 801 23.32 -4.40 10.46
N ASN A 802 23.31 -3.66 11.57
CA ASN A 802 22.16 -2.90 12.07
C ASN A 802 21.93 -1.56 11.32
N ASN A 803 22.68 -1.29 10.23
CA ASN A 803 22.67 -0.02 9.49
C ASN A 803 22.90 1.25 10.31
N GLN A 804 23.62 1.13 11.44
CA GLN A 804 24.05 2.24 12.29
C GLN A 804 25.37 2.88 11.81
N ILE A 805 26.05 2.30 10.82
CA ILE A 805 27.16 2.91 10.06
C ILE A 805 27.15 2.41 8.60
N SER A 806 27.94 3.05 7.74
CA SER A 806 28.18 2.64 6.35
C SER A 806 29.26 1.56 6.21
N ASN A 807 29.39 0.97 5.01
CA ASN A 807 30.52 0.09 4.69
C ASN A 807 31.85 0.85 4.66
N SER A 808 31.82 2.13 4.31
CA SER A 808 32.99 2.99 4.22
C SER A 808 33.55 3.32 5.60
N ILE A 809 32.68 3.77 6.51
CA ILE A 809 32.97 4.02 7.93
C ILE A 809 33.48 2.74 8.61
N LYS A 810 32.82 1.59 8.40
CA LYS A 810 33.30 0.28 8.89
C LYS A 810 34.75 0.02 8.48
N ASN A 811 35.05 0.12 7.18
CA ASN A 811 36.37 -0.21 6.64
C ASN A 811 37.44 0.76 7.17
N LYS A 812 37.11 2.04 7.31
CA LYS A 812 37.98 3.05 7.93
C LYS A 812 38.32 2.71 9.38
N LEU A 813 37.30 2.48 10.22
CA LEU A 813 37.50 2.14 11.65
C LEU A 813 38.32 0.85 11.84
N ILE A 814 38.08 -0.19 11.03
CA ILE A 814 38.85 -1.45 11.10
C ILE A 814 40.30 -1.24 10.67
N ASN A 815 40.57 -0.42 9.65
CA ASN A 815 41.93 -0.10 9.23
C ASN A 815 42.68 0.72 10.31
N GLU A 816 42.01 1.67 10.96
CA GLU A 816 42.60 2.42 12.07
C GLU A 816 42.86 1.54 13.31
N LEU A 817 41.98 0.57 13.58
CA LEU A 817 42.14 -0.42 14.65
C LEU A 817 43.35 -1.35 14.43
N LYS A 818 43.69 -1.64 13.17
CA LYS A 818 44.90 -2.38 12.76
C LYS A 818 46.16 -1.51 12.80
N ALA A 819 46.05 -0.22 12.52
CA ALA A 819 47.18 0.72 12.50
C ALA A 819 47.61 1.21 13.89
N LYS A 820 46.68 1.35 14.84
CA LYS A 820 46.90 1.92 16.18
C LYS A 820 46.76 0.84 17.25
N ASP A 821 47.69 0.72 18.19
CA ASP A 821 47.57 -0.28 19.28
C ASP A 821 46.59 0.09 20.41
N SER A 822 46.20 1.36 20.53
CA SER A 822 45.14 1.80 21.44
C SER A 822 43.77 1.76 20.78
N THR A 823 42.76 1.26 21.49
CA THR A 823 41.35 1.26 21.06
C THR A 823 40.64 2.60 21.25
N VAL A 824 41.13 3.47 22.16
CA VAL A 824 40.35 4.62 22.69
C VAL A 824 39.86 5.56 21.60
N GLY A 825 40.73 6.01 20.69
CA GLY A 825 40.32 6.92 19.60
C GLY A 825 39.37 6.27 18.60
N VAL A 826 39.58 4.99 18.27
CA VAL A 826 38.68 4.25 17.35
C VAL A 826 37.30 4.04 17.97
N LEU A 827 37.23 3.80 19.29
CA LEU A 827 35.98 3.71 20.04
C LEU A 827 35.23 5.05 20.07
N GLN A 828 35.94 6.17 20.30
CA GLN A 828 35.34 7.51 20.28
C GLN A 828 34.76 7.86 18.91
N ASP A 829 35.52 7.63 17.83
CA ASP A 829 35.05 7.88 16.46
C ASP A 829 33.90 6.94 16.08
N PHE A 830 33.98 5.65 16.45
CA PHE A 830 32.90 4.68 16.26
C PHE A 830 31.59 5.15 16.92
N ILE A 831 31.64 5.60 18.17
CA ILE A 831 30.47 6.11 18.88
C ILE A 831 29.90 7.36 18.19
N ARG A 832 30.75 8.31 17.76
CA ARG A 832 30.30 9.51 17.01
C ARG A 832 29.58 9.15 15.71
N TYR A 833 30.14 8.26 14.88
CA TYR A 833 29.44 7.80 13.67
C TYR A 833 28.13 7.09 14.03
N LYS A 834 28.17 6.10 14.92
CA LYS A 834 27.02 5.26 15.32
C LYS A 834 25.83 6.08 15.82
N ASN A 835 26.10 7.14 16.59
CA ASN A 835 25.06 7.99 17.16
C ASN A 835 24.46 8.99 16.15
N ASN A 836 25.20 9.38 15.10
CA ASN A 836 24.74 10.36 14.11
C ASN A 836 24.16 9.73 12.84
N TYR A 837 24.61 8.53 12.44
CA TYR A 837 24.38 7.97 11.10
C TYR A 837 22.91 7.79 10.71
N ALA A 838 22.08 7.32 11.66
CA ALA A 838 20.68 7.00 11.38
C ALA A 838 19.85 8.25 11.07
N GLU A 839 19.95 9.30 11.89
CA GLU A 839 19.25 10.56 11.64
C GLU A 839 19.87 11.34 10.47
N HIS A 840 21.20 11.29 10.28
CA HIS A 840 21.88 11.90 9.13
C HIS A 840 21.34 11.39 7.79
N ASN A 841 21.34 10.07 7.58
CA ASN A 841 20.83 9.46 6.35
C ASN A 841 19.33 9.71 6.17
N LYS A 842 18.55 9.68 7.26
CA LYS A 842 17.13 9.98 7.26
C LYS A 842 16.85 11.43 6.86
N ALA A 843 17.66 12.38 7.33
CA ALA A 843 17.61 13.80 6.93
C ALA A 843 17.94 13.97 5.44
N ILE A 844 19.04 13.39 4.95
CA ILE A 844 19.41 13.41 3.52
C ILE A 844 18.27 12.84 2.65
N ASN A 845 17.80 11.62 2.95
CA ASN A 845 16.72 10.97 2.19
C ASN A 845 15.40 11.75 2.22
N THR A 846 15.11 12.46 3.32
CA THR A 846 13.91 13.32 3.44
C THR A 846 14.05 14.57 2.59
N LEU A 847 15.22 15.23 2.62
CA LEU A 847 15.47 16.44 1.84
C LEU A 847 15.54 16.14 0.33
N GLU A 848 16.02 14.96 -0.09
CA GLU A 848 15.93 14.53 -1.49
C GLU A 848 14.48 14.33 -1.94
N GLN A 849 13.64 13.68 -1.12
CA GLN A 849 12.21 13.54 -1.43
C GLN A 849 11.50 14.90 -1.49
N VAL A 850 11.82 15.83 -0.58
CA VAL A 850 11.27 17.20 -0.61
C VAL A 850 11.74 17.98 -1.85
N LYS A 851 13.04 17.88 -2.20
CA LYS A 851 13.60 18.45 -3.44
C LYS A 851 12.82 17.96 -4.68
N ASP A 852 12.50 16.67 -4.74
CA ASP A 852 11.75 16.09 -5.86
C ASP A 852 10.27 16.50 -5.87
N LEU A 853 9.63 16.65 -4.71
CA LEU A 853 8.29 17.22 -4.59
C LEU A 853 8.22 18.71 -4.97
N MET A 854 9.33 19.46 -4.85
CA MET A 854 9.44 20.86 -5.27
C MET A 854 9.66 21.03 -6.79
N LYS A 855 10.29 20.08 -7.48
CA LYS A 855 10.56 20.18 -8.94
C LYS A 855 9.35 20.57 -9.80
N PRO A 856 8.12 20.05 -9.59
CA PRO A 856 6.95 20.39 -10.39
C PRO A 856 6.40 21.82 -10.22
N PHE A 857 6.94 22.62 -9.30
CA PHE A 857 6.56 24.03 -9.12
C PHE A 857 7.37 24.98 -10.04
N SER A 858 8.34 24.45 -10.81
CA SER A 858 9.13 25.18 -11.83
C SER A 858 10.01 26.34 -11.34
N PHE A 859 10.13 26.58 -10.03
CA PHE A 859 10.98 27.62 -9.45
C PHE A 859 12.48 27.22 -9.46
N GLY A 860 13.16 27.42 -10.59
CA GLY A 860 14.38 26.69 -10.96
C GLY A 860 15.68 26.95 -10.19
N ASN A 861 15.76 27.90 -9.24
CA ASN A 861 17.03 28.28 -8.60
C ASN A 861 17.22 27.71 -7.18
N HIS A 862 16.29 27.91 -6.24
CA HIS A 862 16.47 27.42 -4.87
C HIS A 862 16.48 25.88 -4.77
N ILE A 863 15.92 25.17 -5.75
CA ILE A 863 16.01 23.69 -5.84
C ILE A 863 17.47 23.26 -6.05
N LYS A 864 18.26 24.02 -6.83
CA LYS A 864 19.71 23.79 -7.01
C LYS A 864 20.50 24.15 -5.76
N GLU A 865 20.09 25.20 -5.03
CA GLU A 865 20.70 25.53 -3.73
C GLU A 865 20.48 24.41 -2.70
N LEU A 866 19.26 23.88 -2.61
CA LEU A 866 18.92 22.73 -1.76
C LEU A 866 19.66 21.46 -2.20
N GLU A 867 19.77 21.20 -3.50
CA GLU A 867 20.54 20.06 -4.04
C GLU A 867 22.03 20.16 -3.70
N GLN A 868 22.63 21.34 -3.79
CA GLN A 868 24.01 21.57 -3.38
C GLN A 868 24.17 21.49 -1.85
N PHE A 869 23.19 21.93 -1.07
CA PHE A 869 23.17 21.79 0.40
C PHE A 869 23.14 20.31 0.83
N ILE A 870 22.27 19.50 0.19
CA ILE A 870 22.23 18.05 0.39
C ILE A 870 23.61 17.46 0.05
N LYS A 871 24.11 17.70 -1.18
CA LYS A 871 25.40 17.19 -1.67
C LYS A 871 26.59 17.56 -0.78
N ASN A 872 26.60 18.77 -0.21
CA ASN A 872 27.66 19.22 0.71
C ASN A 872 27.63 18.47 2.05
N ASN A 873 26.45 18.04 2.50
CA ASN A 873 26.26 17.38 3.80
C ASN A 873 26.09 15.86 3.70
N SER A 874 25.96 15.26 2.51
CA SER A 874 25.99 13.80 2.31
C SER A 874 27.29 13.15 2.80
N GLU A 875 27.23 11.85 3.11
CA GLU A 875 28.41 11.06 3.51
C GLU A 875 29.48 11.06 2.41
N ASN A 876 30.74 11.29 2.78
CA ASN A 876 31.91 11.07 1.93
C ASN A 876 32.86 10.09 2.62
N ASN A 877 33.41 9.14 1.85
CA ASN A 877 34.40 8.14 2.30
C ASN A 877 35.60 8.74 3.07
N ASN A 878 35.94 10.01 2.80
CA ASN A 878 37.06 10.71 3.42
C ASN A 878 36.70 11.47 4.70
N ASP A 879 35.41 11.61 5.06
CA ASP A 879 34.96 12.37 6.23
C ASP A 879 35.62 11.87 7.53
N THR A 880 35.95 12.80 8.44
CA THR A 880 36.32 12.47 9.82
C THR A 880 35.06 12.32 10.68
N ALA A 881 35.17 11.69 11.85
CA ALA A 881 34.00 11.51 12.72
C ALA A 881 33.40 12.87 13.13
N THR A 882 34.25 13.84 13.47
CA THR A 882 33.85 15.24 13.74
C THR A 882 33.25 15.93 12.51
N GLY A 883 33.78 15.68 11.30
CA GLY A 883 33.23 16.25 10.06
C GLY A 883 31.85 15.69 9.71
N PHE A 884 31.64 14.38 9.92
CA PHE A 884 30.34 13.74 9.75
C PHE A 884 29.32 14.22 10.80
N GLU A 885 29.75 14.38 12.05
CA GLU A 885 28.96 15.00 13.13
C GLU A 885 28.56 16.45 12.80
N GLN A 886 29.48 17.27 12.27
CA GLN A 886 29.18 18.63 11.79
C GLN A 886 28.20 18.64 10.61
N LYS A 887 28.33 17.72 9.64
CA LYS A 887 27.34 17.54 8.56
C LYS A 887 25.96 17.20 9.10
N ASN A 888 25.87 16.35 10.11
CA ASN A 888 24.59 16.02 10.76
C ASN A 888 23.99 17.25 11.48
N GLN A 889 24.81 17.98 12.24
CA GLN A 889 24.40 19.24 12.88
C GLN A 889 23.92 20.29 11.87
N ASN A 890 24.57 20.39 10.70
CA ASN A 890 24.14 21.29 9.62
C ASN A 890 22.77 20.94 9.05
N LEU A 891 22.48 19.66 8.83
CA LEU A 891 21.18 19.17 8.33
C LEU A 891 20.06 19.42 9.35
N HIS A 892 20.37 19.30 10.64
CA HIS A 892 19.43 19.51 11.74
C HIS A 892 19.38 20.95 12.28
N ASN A 893 20.08 21.89 11.65
CA ASN A 893 20.05 23.31 12.00
C ASN A 893 18.83 24.00 11.34
N PRO A 894 17.89 24.59 12.12
CA PRO A 894 16.69 25.23 11.57
C PRO A 894 17.02 26.34 10.56
N ASN A 895 18.04 27.15 10.85
CA ASN A 895 18.36 28.36 10.08
C ASN A 895 18.91 28.03 8.68
N ASN A 896 19.67 26.94 8.58
CA ASN A 896 20.20 26.45 7.29
C ASN A 896 19.06 26.09 6.34
N LEU A 897 18.10 25.30 6.83
CA LEU A 897 16.94 24.89 6.05
C LEU A 897 16.01 26.06 5.74
N ASN A 898 15.74 26.92 6.73
CA ASN A 898 14.77 28.02 6.63
C ASN A 898 15.01 28.89 5.39
N ASN A 899 16.26 29.22 5.07
CA ASN A 899 16.61 30.05 3.92
C ASN A 899 16.13 29.49 2.56
N TYR A 900 16.10 28.16 2.39
CA TYR A 900 15.61 27.54 1.15
C TYR A 900 14.08 27.54 1.10
N TYR A 901 13.41 27.19 2.20
CA TYR A 901 11.94 27.18 2.29
C TYR A 901 11.35 28.60 2.19
N ASN A 902 12.01 29.61 2.77
CA ASN A 902 11.59 31.01 2.66
C ASN A 902 11.58 31.49 1.20
N LYS A 903 12.64 31.18 0.43
CA LYS A 903 12.70 31.48 -1.01
C LYS A 903 11.59 30.77 -1.77
N PHE A 904 11.41 29.46 -1.56
CA PHE A 904 10.34 28.68 -2.18
C PHE A 904 8.94 29.22 -1.83
N ASN A 905 8.72 29.68 -0.60
CA ASN A 905 7.44 30.26 -0.17
C ASN A 905 7.20 31.65 -0.76
N GLN A 906 8.24 32.49 -0.92
CA GLN A 906 8.16 33.76 -1.63
C GLN A 906 7.89 33.58 -3.13
N ASP A 907 8.54 32.60 -3.77
CA ASP A 907 8.28 32.22 -5.17
C ASP A 907 6.83 31.68 -5.33
N SER A 908 6.38 30.84 -4.39
CA SER A 908 5.00 30.32 -4.35
C SER A 908 3.96 31.43 -4.18
N ILE A 909 4.17 32.38 -3.27
CA ILE A 909 3.25 33.52 -3.09
C ILE A 909 3.20 34.39 -4.34
N ARG A 910 4.34 34.65 -5.00
CA ARG A 910 4.40 35.41 -6.25
C ARG A 910 3.58 34.76 -7.36
N PHE A 911 3.76 33.44 -7.55
CA PHE A 911 2.95 32.65 -8.46
C PHE A 911 1.44 32.72 -8.12
N LEU A 912 1.08 32.63 -6.84
CA LEU A 912 -0.31 32.71 -6.39
C LEU A 912 -0.91 34.12 -6.60
N ASP A 913 -0.15 35.20 -6.47
CA ASP A 913 -0.63 36.56 -6.79
C ASP A 913 -0.79 36.78 -8.31
N GLU A 914 0.09 36.24 -9.15
CA GLU A 914 -0.08 36.22 -10.61
C GLU A 914 -1.31 35.39 -11.01
N PHE A 915 -1.50 34.23 -10.37
CA PHE A 915 -2.68 33.38 -10.53
C PHE A 915 -3.95 34.12 -10.14
N LYS A 916 -3.95 34.84 -9.00
CA LYS A 916 -5.08 35.62 -8.49
C LYS A 916 -5.53 36.72 -9.45
N ARG A 917 -4.59 37.46 -10.05
CA ARG A 917 -4.88 38.58 -10.98
C ARG A 917 -5.78 38.17 -12.14
N ASN A 918 -5.60 36.96 -12.65
CA ASN A 918 -6.28 36.47 -13.85
C ASN A 918 -7.70 35.92 -13.59
N ILE A 919 -8.12 35.72 -12.33
CA ILE A 919 -9.37 35.00 -12.00
C ILE A 919 -10.64 35.76 -12.41
N ASN A 920 -10.61 37.10 -12.43
CA ASN A 920 -11.79 37.92 -12.70
C ASN A 920 -12.31 37.88 -14.15
N SER A 921 -11.58 37.26 -15.08
CA SER A 921 -11.93 37.17 -16.50
C SER A 921 -12.16 35.72 -17.00
N LEU A 922 -12.07 34.72 -16.12
CA LEU A 922 -12.18 33.31 -16.48
C LEU A 922 -13.63 32.81 -16.55
N SER A 923 -13.96 31.99 -17.54
CA SER A 923 -15.23 31.28 -17.58
C SER A 923 -15.37 30.30 -16.40
N LYS A 924 -16.60 29.92 -16.07
CA LYS A 924 -16.90 28.84 -15.09
C LYS A 924 -16.11 27.56 -15.34
N SER A 925 -15.81 27.22 -16.61
CA SER A 925 -15.03 26.02 -16.97
C SER A 925 -13.54 26.16 -16.64
N GLU A 926 -13.00 27.36 -16.74
CA GLU A 926 -11.60 27.67 -16.46
C GLU A 926 -11.37 27.91 -14.97
N LEU A 927 -12.32 28.55 -14.29
CA LEU A 927 -12.38 28.62 -12.82
C LEU A 927 -12.28 27.23 -12.18
N ALA A 928 -13.02 26.23 -12.71
CA ALA A 928 -12.94 24.85 -12.24
C ALA A 928 -11.58 24.17 -12.55
N LYS A 929 -10.98 24.41 -13.72
CA LYS A 929 -9.62 23.94 -14.03
C LYS A 929 -8.59 24.54 -13.08
N LYS A 930 -8.66 25.85 -12.83
CA LYS A 930 -7.77 26.57 -11.92
C LYS A 930 -7.94 26.12 -10.47
N GLN A 931 -9.16 25.87 -10.01
CA GLN A 931 -9.43 25.27 -8.71
C GLN A 931 -8.70 23.92 -8.54
N ASN A 932 -8.67 23.08 -9.59
CA ASN A 932 -7.92 21.81 -9.57
C ASN A 932 -6.39 21.98 -9.64
N GLU A 933 -5.87 22.99 -10.34
CA GLU A 933 -4.42 23.32 -10.33
C GLU A 933 -3.96 23.82 -8.96
N LEU A 934 -4.82 24.59 -8.28
CA LEU A 934 -4.60 25.18 -6.97
C LEU A 934 -4.67 24.13 -5.85
N GLN A 935 -5.66 23.23 -5.91
CA GLN A 935 -5.75 22.06 -5.02
C GLN A 935 -4.50 21.18 -5.12
N LYS A 936 -3.98 20.93 -6.34
CA LYS A 936 -2.72 20.19 -6.54
C LYS A 936 -1.48 20.89 -5.98
N HIS A 937 -1.46 22.22 -5.90
CA HIS A 937 -0.41 22.94 -5.16
C HIS A 937 -0.54 22.70 -3.65
N LYS A 938 -1.76 22.81 -3.12
CA LYS A 938 -2.09 22.58 -1.70
C LYS A 938 -1.72 21.18 -1.23
N GLU A 939 -2.01 20.17 -2.05
CA GLU A 939 -1.68 18.76 -1.79
C GLU A 939 -0.16 18.53 -1.71
N LYS A 940 0.61 19.08 -2.65
CA LYS A 940 2.07 18.96 -2.65
C LYS A 940 2.74 19.71 -1.49
N LEU A 941 2.23 20.88 -1.11
CA LEU A 941 2.69 21.59 0.09
C LEU A 941 2.48 20.75 1.35
N LYS A 942 1.31 20.10 1.48
CA LYS A 942 1.03 19.16 2.58
C LYS A 942 1.89 17.89 2.49
N GLU A 943 2.23 17.41 1.30
CA GLU A 943 3.16 16.29 1.17
C GLU A 943 4.57 16.68 1.64
N ILE A 944 5.09 17.84 1.23
CA ILE A 944 6.38 18.39 1.68
C ILE A 944 6.41 18.53 3.21
N ASP A 945 5.38 19.16 3.80
CA ASP A 945 5.21 19.28 5.25
C ASP A 945 5.15 17.90 5.94
N ASN A 946 4.40 16.93 5.40
CA ASN A 946 4.33 15.56 5.93
C ASN A 946 5.63 14.76 5.77
N LYS A 947 6.49 15.06 4.78
CA LYS A 947 7.84 14.48 4.69
C LYS A 947 8.74 15.05 5.79
N LEU A 948 8.73 16.37 5.98
CA LEU A 948 9.45 17.02 7.10
C LEU A 948 8.92 16.54 8.46
N LYS A 949 7.59 16.31 8.55
CA LYS A 949 6.84 15.34 9.39
C LYS A 949 7.68 14.23 10.04
N GLY A 950 8.22 13.34 9.22
CA GLY A 950 8.85 12.09 9.70
C GLY A 950 10.23 12.24 10.35
N THR A 951 10.89 13.39 10.17
CA THR A 951 12.36 13.46 10.31
C THR A 951 12.88 14.58 11.18
N PHE A 952 12.36 15.80 11.03
CA PHE A 952 12.80 16.94 11.85
C PHE A 952 11.87 17.10 13.06
N ASN A 953 12.32 17.72 14.15
CA ASN A 953 11.47 17.97 15.31
C ASN A 953 10.63 19.27 15.13
N ASN A 954 9.72 19.56 16.07
CA ASN A 954 8.86 20.75 15.96
C ASN A 954 9.67 22.06 15.97
N SER A 955 10.66 22.19 16.85
CA SER A 955 11.53 23.37 16.94
C SER A 955 12.33 23.61 15.65
N GLN A 956 12.74 22.53 14.97
CA GLN A 956 13.45 22.59 13.68
C GLN A 956 12.55 23.02 12.51
N ARG A 957 11.24 22.78 12.61
CA ARG A 957 10.28 23.07 11.54
C ARG A 957 9.46 24.33 11.76
N GLN A 958 9.43 24.90 12.96
CA GLN A 958 8.47 25.95 13.32
C GLN A 958 8.50 27.13 12.33
N LEU A 959 9.69 27.65 12.00
CA LEU A 959 9.89 28.72 11.03
C LEU A 959 9.36 28.33 9.62
N ILE A 960 9.71 27.14 9.14
CA ILE A 960 9.29 26.60 7.84
C ILE A 960 7.76 26.46 7.79
N ASN A 961 7.15 25.95 8.86
CA ASN A 961 5.71 25.75 8.98
C ASN A 961 4.95 27.08 9.04
N ASP A 962 5.48 28.08 9.73
CA ASP A 962 4.85 29.41 9.82
C ASP A 962 4.90 30.17 8.49
N GLU A 963 5.89 29.91 7.64
CA GLU A 963 5.93 30.40 6.26
C GLU A 963 5.01 29.57 5.33
N PHE A 964 4.93 28.24 5.46
CA PHE A 964 3.96 27.42 4.70
C PHE A 964 2.51 27.82 5.00
N LYS A 965 2.17 28.18 6.24
CA LYS A 965 0.84 28.72 6.58
C LYS A 965 0.47 29.97 5.77
N LYS A 966 1.43 30.82 5.41
CA LYS A 966 1.18 31.99 4.55
C LYS A 966 0.80 31.56 3.13
N VAL A 967 1.45 30.53 2.60
CA VAL A 967 1.12 29.94 1.30
C VAL A 967 -0.27 29.26 1.34
N GLU A 968 -0.59 28.50 2.39
CA GLU A 968 -1.93 27.89 2.56
C GLU A 968 -3.04 28.95 2.73
N ALA A 969 -2.79 30.02 3.48
CA ALA A 969 -3.70 31.14 3.61
C ALA A 969 -3.92 31.84 2.26
N LYS A 970 -2.85 32.02 1.47
CA LYS A 970 -2.92 32.60 0.13
C LYS A 970 -3.69 31.71 -0.86
N ILE A 971 -3.50 30.40 -0.80
CA ILE A 971 -4.32 29.42 -1.54
C ILE A 971 -5.80 29.56 -1.15
N THR A 972 -6.09 29.66 0.15
CA THR A 972 -7.47 29.74 0.66
C THR A 972 -8.16 31.08 0.31
N GLU A 973 -7.40 32.20 0.26
CA GLU A 973 -7.87 33.48 -0.29
C GLU A 973 -8.38 33.31 -1.73
N ILE A 974 -7.63 32.57 -2.54
CA ILE A 974 -7.88 32.36 -3.96
C ILE A 974 -9.02 31.36 -4.19
N GLU A 975 -9.11 30.28 -3.41
CA GLU A 975 -10.24 29.34 -3.42
C GLU A 975 -11.56 30.07 -3.14
N ASN A 976 -11.59 30.93 -2.11
CA ASN A 976 -12.77 31.72 -1.76
C ASN A 976 -13.16 32.71 -2.87
N LEU A 977 -12.19 33.32 -3.55
CA LEU A 977 -12.46 34.18 -4.72
C LEU A 977 -13.06 33.38 -5.89
N ILE A 978 -12.55 32.18 -6.17
CA ILE A 978 -13.09 31.28 -7.21
C ILE A 978 -14.54 30.88 -6.87
N ILE A 979 -14.80 30.47 -5.63
CA ILE A 979 -16.14 30.07 -5.16
C ILE A 979 -17.12 31.25 -5.27
N SER A 980 -16.70 32.46 -4.87
CA SER A 980 -17.48 33.69 -5.00
C SER A 980 -17.86 33.96 -6.46
N LYS A 981 -16.90 33.87 -7.39
CA LYS A 981 -17.16 34.05 -8.83
C LYS A 981 -18.04 32.96 -9.43
N GLN A 982 -17.84 31.70 -9.07
CA GLN A 982 -18.74 30.60 -9.47
C GLN A 982 -20.19 30.85 -9.00
N ASN A 983 -20.37 31.40 -7.80
CA ASN A 983 -21.69 31.76 -7.27
C ASN A 983 -22.32 32.97 -7.97
N GLU A 984 -21.53 33.99 -8.33
CA GLU A 984 -21.98 35.14 -9.15
C GLU A 984 -22.51 34.66 -10.52
N ILE A 985 -21.79 33.76 -11.19
CA ILE A 985 -22.21 33.13 -12.45
C ILE A 985 -23.47 32.26 -12.24
N ASN A 986 -23.52 31.45 -11.19
CA ASN A 986 -24.69 30.61 -10.89
C ASN A 986 -25.96 31.46 -10.65
N LYS A 987 -25.84 32.59 -9.96
CA LYS A 987 -26.93 33.55 -9.76
C LYS A 987 -27.45 34.07 -11.10
N LEU A 988 -26.54 34.55 -11.96
CA LEU A 988 -26.90 35.09 -13.28
C LEU A 988 -27.58 34.06 -14.18
N VAL A 989 -27.12 32.80 -14.16
CA VAL A 989 -27.78 31.69 -14.88
C VAL A 989 -29.18 31.40 -14.34
N ASN A 990 -29.42 31.53 -13.03
CA ASN A 990 -30.74 31.32 -12.43
C ASN A 990 -31.71 32.47 -12.76
N GLU A 991 -31.24 33.72 -12.68
CA GLU A 991 -32.01 34.91 -13.06
C GLU A 991 -32.40 34.87 -14.54
N TYR A 992 -31.43 34.54 -15.42
CA TYR A 992 -31.66 34.31 -16.85
C TYR A 992 -32.75 33.24 -17.10
N ASN A 993 -32.65 32.07 -16.45
CA ASN A 993 -33.64 31.01 -16.65
C ASN A 993 -35.02 31.39 -16.10
N THR A 994 -35.10 32.20 -15.04
CA THR A 994 -36.36 32.74 -14.52
C THR A 994 -36.99 33.71 -15.51
N ALA A 995 -36.20 34.65 -16.06
CA ALA A 995 -36.66 35.60 -17.06
C ALA A 995 -37.13 34.90 -18.35
N LYS A 996 -36.34 33.94 -18.83
CA LYS A 996 -36.64 33.06 -19.98
C LYS A 996 -37.96 32.30 -19.81
N ASN A 997 -38.18 31.66 -18.66
CA ASN A 997 -39.38 30.88 -18.39
C ASN A 997 -40.64 31.78 -18.32
N ALA A 998 -40.52 32.95 -17.69
CA ALA A 998 -41.62 33.90 -17.62
C ALA A 998 -41.95 34.52 -19.01
N LEU A 999 -40.95 34.78 -19.84
CA LEU A 999 -41.15 35.19 -21.23
C LEU A 999 -41.88 34.11 -22.05
N GLN A 1000 -41.52 32.82 -21.88
CA GLN A 1000 -42.25 31.71 -22.52
C GLN A 1000 -43.73 31.66 -22.09
N VAL A 1001 -44.03 31.82 -20.78
CA VAL A 1001 -45.41 31.89 -20.29
C VAL A 1001 -46.20 33.05 -20.93
N ASN A 1002 -45.57 34.21 -21.13
CA ASN A 1002 -46.21 35.34 -21.81
C ASN A 1002 -46.43 35.13 -23.31
N ILE A 1003 -45.52 34.42 -23.99
CA ILE A 1003 -45.68 33.99 -25.39
C ILE A 1003 -46.86 33.01 -25.52
N ASP A 1004 -46.96 32.05 -24.60
CA ASP A 1004 -48.00 31.02 -24.66
C ASP A 1004 -49.38 31.57 -24.23
N LYS A 1005 -49.42 32.57 -23.32
CA LYS A 1005 -50.62 33.40 -23.10
C LYS A 1005 -51.15 34.03 -24.40
N LEU A 1006 -50.27 34.67 -25.19
CA LEU A 1006 -50.68 35.33 -26.44
C LEU A 1006 -51.27 34.35 -27.46
N ARG A 1007 -50.70 33.14 -27.55
CA ARG A 1007 -51.25 32.04 -28.38
C ARG A 1007 -52.59 31.51 -27.89
N ALA A 1008 -52.91 31.66 -26.61
CA ALA A 1008 -54.13 31.14 -26.00
C ALA A 1008 -55.35 32.07 -26.13
N TYR A 1009 -55.17 33.37 -26.39
CA TYR A 1009 -56.29 34.30 -26.56
C TYR A 1009 -57.09 33.99 -27.84
N PRO A 1010 -58.35 33.51 -27.75
CA PRO A 1010 -59.03 32.90 -28.92
C PRO A 1010 -59.38 33.87 -30.05
N ILE A 1011 -59.32 35.18 -29.79
CA ILE A 1011 -59.96 36.23 -30.61
C ILE A 1011 -58.98 36.95 -31.54
N TYR A 1012 -57.69 36.60 -31.51
CA TYR A 1012 -56.63 37.24 -32.30
C TYR A 1012 -55.71 36.20 -32.98
N GLN A 1013 -56.29 35.10 -33.47
CA GLN A 1013 -55.54 33.87 -33.84
C GLN A 1013 -54.44 34.07 -34.91
N ASN A 1014 -54.52 35.13 -35.72
CA ASN A 1014 -53.46 35.51 -36.65
C ASN A 1014 -52.49 36.52 -36.03
N ASP A 1015 -53.00 37.65 -35.53
CA ASP A 1015 -52.15 38.79 -35.14
C ASP A 1015 -51.38 38.57 -33.84
N ASN A 1016 -52.03 38.07 -32.77
CA ASN A 1016 -51.31 37.73 -31.53
C ASN A 1016 -50.36 36.55 -31.73
N LYS A 1017 -50.68 35.63 -32.64
CA LYS A 1017 -49.80 34.52 -33.03
C LYS A 1017 -48.54 35.03 -33.72
N ILE A 1018 -48.66 35.98 -34.66
CA ILE A 1018 -47.49 36.61 -35.31
C ILE A 1018 -46.59 37.33 -34.29
N ILE A 1019 -47.16 37.96 -33.25
CA ILE A 1019 -46.39 38.57 -32.16
C ILE A 1019 -45.72 37.49 -31.28
N ALA A 1020 -46.49 36.48 -30.85
CA ALA A 1020 -45.98 35.38 -30.02
C ALA A 1020 -44.83 34.62 -30.71
N ASP A 1021 -44.96 34.32 -32.01
CA ASP A 1021 -43.94 33.62 -32.77
C ASP A 1021 -42.67 34.48 -32.96
N LYS A 1022 -42.79 35.81 -33.07
CA LYS A 1022 -41.62 36.72 -33.08
C LYS A 1022 -40.91 36.79 -31.73
N TYR A 1023 -41.66 36.82 -30.62
CA TYR A 1023 -41.05 36.73 -29.29
C TYR A 1023 -40.47 35.33 -29.02
N GLN A 1024 -41.03 34.27 -29.61
CA GLN A 1024 -40.43 32.94 -29.62
C GLN A 1024 -39.08 32.93 -30.36
N ASP A 1025 -38.96 33.61 -31.51
CA ASP A 1025 -37.70 33.74 -32.24
C ASP A 1025 -36.66 34.62 -31.52
N ILE A 1026 -37.09 35.63 -30.76
CA ILE A 1026 -36.23 36.40 -29.85
C ILE A 1026 -35.72 35.50 -28.71
N LEU A 1027 -36.62 34.77 -28.07
CA LEU A 1027 -36.32 33.83 -26.99
C LEU A 1027 -35.35 32.72 -27.47
N ASN A 1028 -35.60 32.12 -28.63
CA ASN A 1028 -34.75 31.09 -29.23
C ASN A 1028 -33.33 31.61 -29.51
N ARG A 1029 -33.21 32.79 -30.14
CA ARG A 1029 -31.90 33.42 -30.42
C ARG A 1029 -31.17 33.80 -29.14
N ASN A 1030 -31.84 34.44 -28.18
CA ASN A 1030 -31.22 34.79 -26.89
C ASN A 1030 -30.75 33.54 -26.12
N VAL A 1031 -31.43 32.39 -26.24
CA VAL A 1031 -31.01 31.11 -25.65
C VAL A 1031 -29.82 30.51 -26.36
N GLN A 1032 -29.77 30.55 -27.70
CA GLN A 1032 -28.60 30.12 -28.45
C GLN A 1032 -27.36 30.97 -28.12
N SER A 1033 -27.49 32.30 -28.10
CA SER A 1033 -26.39 33.21 -27.78
C SER A 1033 -25.92 33.10 -26.34
N PHE A 1034 -26.82 33.03 -25.35
CA PHE A 1034 -26.45 32.86 -23.95
C PHE A 1034 -25.72 31.53 -23.70
N ASN A 1035 -26.16 30.44 -24.34
CA ASN A 1035 -25.45 29.14 -24.28
C ASN A 1035 -24.11 29.13 -25.04
N SER A 1036 -23.87 30.11 -25.92
CA SER A 1036 -22.65 30.24 -26.72
C SER A 1036 -21.65 31.26 -26.16
N ALA A 1037 -22.06 32.02 -25.13
CA ALA A 1037 -21.21 32.97 -24.42
C ALA A 1037 -20.02 32.26 -23.78
N LYS A 1038 -18.82 32.77 -24.08
CA LYS A 1038 -17.53 32.28 -23.53
C LYS A 1038 -17.08 33.11 -22.34
N LEU A 1039 -17.52 34.37 -22.26
CA LEU A 1039 -17.15 35.32 -21.22
C LEU A 1039 -18.36 35.79 -20.41
N ASP A 1040 -18.15 36.03 -19.11
CA ASP A 1040 -19.17 36.51 -18.18
C ASP A 1040 -19.88 37.80 -18.64
N ASN A 1041 -19.17 38.68 -19.34
CA ASN A 1041 -19.72 39.93 -19.86
C ASN A 1041 -20.73 39.71 -20.99
N GLU A 1042 -20.47 38.73 -21.87
CA GLU A 1042 -21.41 38.33 -22.93
C GLU A 1042 -22.68 37.73 -22.29
N ALA A 1043 -22.53 36.88 -21.27
CA ALA A 1043 -23.65 36.31 -20.53
C ALA A 1043 -24.50 37.38 -19.82
N ARG A 1044 -23.86 38.43 -19.25
CA ARG A 1044 -24.55 39.60 -18.66
C ARG A 1044 -25.35 40.37 -19.71
N GLU A 1045 -24.80 40.60 -20.89
CA GLU A 1045 -25.48 41.29 -21.99
C GLU A 1045 -26.72 40.52 -22.47
N TRP A 1046 -26.59 39.20 -22.68
CA TRP A 1046 -27.73 38.35 -23.06
C TRP A 1046 -28.77 38.19 -21.94
N HIS A 1047 -28.38 38.33 -20.67
CA HIS A 1047 -29.32 38.42 -19.55
C HIS A 1047 -30.11 39.73 -19.54
N ALA A 1048 -29.45 40.88 -19.72
CA ALA A 1048 -30.13 42.17 -19.85
C ALA A 1048 -31.14 42.15 -21.01
N LYS A 1049 -30.74 41.67 -22.19
CA LYS A 1049 -31.62 41.49 -23.36
C LYS A 1049 -32.82 40.58 -23.07
N MET A 1050 -32.65 39.51 -22.28
CA MET A 1050 -33.76 38.64 -21.86
C MET A 1050 -34.74 39.36 -20.93
N LEU A 1051 -34.25 40.19 -20.00
CA LEU A 1051 -35.09 40.98 -19.09
C LEU A 1051 -35.88 42.06 -19.84
N THR A 1052 -35.27 42.77 -20.79
CA THR A 1052 -35.97 43.76 -21.64
C THR A 1052 -37.08 43.09 -22.47
N ALA A 1053 -36.78 41.95 -23.11
CA ALA A 1053 -37.78 41.18 -23.87
C ALA A 1053 -38.95 40.70 -22.98
N LYS A 1054 -38.67 40.31 -21.73
CA LYS A 1054 -39.70 39.97 -20.74
C LYS A 1054 -40.57 41.19 -20.39
N LYS A 1055 -39.98 42.32 -19.97
CA LYS A 1055 -40.70 43.56 -19.59
C LYS A 1055 -41.63 44.00 -20.72
N ALA A 1056 -41.13 44.02 -21.95
CA ALA A 1056 -41.90 44.38 -23.15
C ALA A 1056 -43.17 43.54 -23.31
N LEU A 1057 -43.08 42.21 -23.15
CA LEU A 1057 -44.22 41.32 -23.34
C LEU A 1057 -45.16 41.26 -22.13
N ASP A 1058 -44.67 41.44 -20.90
CA ASP A 1058 -45.51 41.61 -19.71
C ASP A 1058 -46.49 42.78 -19.91
N MET A 1059 -45.98 43.93 -20.36
CA MET A 1059 -46.75 45.16 -20.48
C MET A 1059 -47.73 45.15 -21.66
N TYR A 1060 -47.43 44.39 -22.73
CA TYR A 1060 -48.38 44.15 -23.83
C TYR A 1060 -49.53 43.22 -23.40
N ASN A 1061 -49.23 42.19 -22.59
CA ASN A 1061 -50.24 41.25 -22.09
C ASN A 1061 -51.24 41.90 -21.11
N ALA A 1062 -50.79 42.82 -20.25
CA ALA A 1062 -51.61 43.39 -19.18
C ALA A 1062 -52.97 44.00 -19.62
N PRO A 1063 -53.06 44.88 -20.65
CA PRO A 1063 -54.35 45.39 -21.12
C PRO A 1063 -55.21 44.30 -21.79
N ILE A 1064 -54.61 43.24 -22.34
CA ILE A 1064 -55.33 42.12 -22.97
C ILE A 1064 -55.90 41.17 -21.90
N ASP A 1065 -55.15 40.87 -20.83
CA ASP A 1065 -55.63 40.13 -19.65
C ASP A 1065 -56.84 40.86 -19.02
N GLU A 1066 -56.76 42.18 -18.80
CA GLU A 1066 -57.89 42.97 -18.26
C GLU A 1066 -59.06 43.12 -19.24
N LEU A 1067 -58.80 43.21 -20.55
CA LEU A 1067 -59.86 43.16 -21.57
C LEU A 1067 -60.63 41.83 -21.53
N VAL A 1068 -59.93 40.70 -21.48
CA VAL A 1068 -60.55 39.35 -21.41
C VAL A 1068 -61.29 39.16 -20.09
N LYS A 1069 -60.78 39.70 -18.98
CA LYS A 1069 -61.41 39.67 -17.66
C LYS A 1069 -62.68 40.54 -17.61
N TYR A 1070 -62.62 41.79 -18.07
CA TYR A 1070 -63.75 42.71 -18.07
C TYR A 1070 -64.85 42.29 -19.06
N THR A 1071 -64.50 41.85 -20.27
CA THR A 1071 -65.48 41.34 -21.26
C THR A 1071 -66.23 40.13 -20.72
N ASN A 1072 -65.55 39.15 -20.11
CA ASN A 1072 -66.24 37.99 -19.53
C ASN A 1072 -67.12 38.33 -18.32
N LEU A 1073 -66.83 39.41 -17.58
CA LEU A 1073 -67.64 39.88 -16.46
C LEU A 1073 -68.86 40.72 -16.91
N ARG A 1074 -68.66 41.64 -17.86
CA ARG A 1074 -69.62 42.72 -18.18
C ARG A 1074 -70.39 42.53 -19.49
N ALA A 1075 -69.93 41.71 -20.43
CA ALA A 1075 -70.65 41.48 -21.69
C ALA A 1075 -71.71 40.38 -21.53
N ARG A 1076 -72.99 40.75 -21.65
CA ARG A 1076 -74.15 39.86 -21.41
C ARG A 1076 -74.24 38.60 -22.28
N ASN A 1077 -73.53 38.56 -23.41
CA ASN A 1077 -73.51 37.43 -24.34
C ASN A 1077 -72.25 37.48 -25.22
N ASP A 1078 -71.98 36.37 -25.91
CA ASP A 1078 -70.76 36.23 -26.72
C ASP A 1078 -70.75 37.11 -27.98
N SER A 1079 -71.93 37.62 -28.42
CA SER A 1079 -72.02 38.63 -29.48
C SER A 1079 -71.42 39.97 -29.04
N ILE A 1080 -71.73 40.46 -27.82
CA ILE A 1080 -71.09 41.67 -27.28
C ILE A 1080 -69.62 41.41 -26.96
N LYS A 1081 -69.24 40.22 -26.46
CA LYS A 1081 -67.81 39.88 -26.31
C LYS A 1081 -67.09 40.00 -27.64
N LYS A 1082 -67.63 39.42 -28.72
CA LYS A 1082 -67.05 39.52 -30.05
C LYS A 1082 -66.93 40.99 -30.50
N ILE A 1083 -68.01 41.78 -30.42
CA ILE A 1083 -68.00 43.21 -30.79
C ILE A 1083 -66.95 44.01 -29.98
N ALA A 1084 -66.75 43.68 -28.70
CA ALA A 1084 -65.74 44.28 -27.85
C ALA A 1084 -64.31 43.94 -28.31
N PHE A 1085 -64.03 42.68 -28.61
CA PHE A 1085 -62.73 42.23 -29.11
C PHE A 1085 -62.46 42.73 -30.55
N ASP A 1086 -63.42 42.61 -31.47
CA ASP A 1086 -63.34 43.13 -32.84
C ASP A 1086 -63.03 44.64 -32.85
N LYS A 1087 -63.64 45.42 -31.93
CA LYS A 1087 -63.32 46.86 -31.81
C LYS A 1087 -61.96 47.11 -31.15
N TYR A 1088 -61.54 46.30 -30.19
CA TYR A 1088 -60.18 46.40 -29.63
C TYR A 1088 -59.12 46.07 -30.69
N GLU A 1089 -59.34 45.06 -31.55
CA GLU A 1089 -58.47 44.73 -32.69
C GLU A 1089 -58.32 45.95 -33.61
N TYR A 1090 -59.45 46.56 -34.00
CA TYR A 1090 -59.46 47.74 -34.85
C TYR A 1090 -58.68 48.91 -34.24
N LEU A 1091 -58.88 49.22 -32.96
CA LEU A 1091 -58.22 50.34 -32.27
C LEU A 1091 -56.73 50.08 -32.00
N SER A 1092 -56.35 48.83 -31.72
CA SER A 1092 -54.96 48.44 -31.44
C SER A 1092 -54.17 48.04 -32.70
N LYS A 1093 -54.78 48.07 -33.89
CA LYS A 1093 -54.20 47.57 -35.16
C LYS A 1093 -52.86 48.21 -35.52
N GLU A 1094 -52.72 49.52 -35.34
CA GLU A 1094 -51.47 50.23 -35.67
C GLU A 1094 -50.35 49.85 -34.70
N ILE A 1095 -50.62 49.86 -33.39
CA ILE A 1095 -49.70 49.41 -32.33
C ILE A 1095 -49.25 47.96 -32.58
N THR A 1096 -50.21 47.09 -32.89
CA THR A 1096 -50.01 45.68 -33.21
C THR A 1096 -49.18 45.50 -34.49
N ASN A 1097 -49.33 46.37 -35.49
CA ASN A 1097 -48.45 46.39 -36.68
C ASN A 1097 -47.04 46.96 -36.38
N THR A 1098 -46.92 47.98 -35.53
CA THR A 1098 -45.64 48.52 -35.06
C THR A 1098 -44.84 47.46 -34.29
N MET A 1099 -45.49 46.71 -33.40
CA MET A 1099 -44.87 45.56 -32.72
C MET A 1099 -44.54 44.38 -33.65
N LYS A 1100 -45.28 44.22 -34.77
CA LYS A 1100 -44.87 43.29 -35.84
C LYS A 1100 -43.65 43.78 -36.62
N LEU A 1101 -43.38 45.08 -36.67
CA LEU A 1101 -42.36 45.70 -37.53
C LEU A 1101 -41.03 45.99 -36.84
N HIS A 1102 -41.00 46.17 -35.52
CA HIS A 1102 -39.76 46.36 -34.76
C HIS A 1102 -38.88 45.10 -34.82
N ARG A 1103 -37.90 45.12 -35.73
CA ARG A 1103 -37.02 44.00 -36.07
C ARG A 1103 -35.65 44.12 -35.38
N ALA A 1104 -35.02 42.96 -35.22
CA ALA A 1104 -33.61 42.76 -34.87
C ALA A 1104 -33.16 43.15 -33.45
N ASN A 1105 -33.27 44.42 -33.04
CA ASN A 1105 -32.56 44.94 -31.85
C ASN A 1105 -33.49 45.17 -30.65
N LEU A 1106 -33.15 44.54 -29.52
CA LEU A 1106 -33.66 44.89 -28.19
C LEU A 1106 -32.87 46.10 -27.65
N HIS A 1107 -33.04 47.26 -28.28
CA HIS A 1107 -32.59 48.52 -27.68
C HIS A 1107 -33.63 49.08 -26.71
N ASP A 1108 -33.20 50.04 -25.89
CA ASP A 1108 -33.92 50.48 -24.70
C ASP A 1108 -34.96 51.58 -25.02
N ASP A 1109 -35.75 51.34 -26.08
CA ASP A 1109 -36.83 52.21 -26.57
C ASP A 1109 -38.06 52.15 -25.64
N SER A 1110 -37.79 52.26 -24.34
CA SER A 1110 -38.75 52.16 -23.24
C SER A 1110 -39.84 53.23 -23.34
N GLU A 1111 -39.48 54.48 -23.68
CA GLU A 1111 -40.45 55.56 -23.95
C GLU A 1111 -41.40 55.21 -25.11
N TYR A 1112 -40.87 54.65 -26.20
CA TYR A 1112 -41.66 54.27 -27.38
C TYR A 1112 -42.61 53.11 -27.04
N MET A 1113 -42.14 52.13 -26.29
CA MET A 1113 -42.97 51.04 -25.76
C MET A 1113 -44.06 51.59 -24.83
N GLU A 1114 -43.73 52.45 -23.86
CA GLU A 1114 -44.67 52.99 -22.88
C GLU A 1114 -45.75 53.87 -23.52
N ALA A 1115 -45.42 54.63 -24.58
CA ALA A 1115 -46.40 55.34 -25.40
C ALA A 1115 -47.40 54.39 -26.10
N ASN A 1116 -46.90 53.32 -26.74
CA ASN A 1116 -47.73 52.28 -27.37
C ASN A 1116 -48.62 51.56 -26.34
N ILE A 1117 -48.07 51.23 -25.16
CA ILE A 1117 -48.80 50.56 -24.07
C ILE A 1117 -49.93 51.47 -23.53
N LYS A 1118 -49.68 52.78 -23.38
CA LYS A 1118 -50.72 53.75 -23.00
C LYS A 1118 -51.87 53.79 -24.00
N GLN A 1119 -51.57 53.69 -25.30
CA GLN A 1119 -52.60 53.65 -26.36
C GLN A 1119 -53.40 52.32 -26.36
N LEU A 1120 -52.82 51.21 -25.93
CA LEU A 1120 -53.56 49.95 -25.67
C LEU A 1120 -54.53 50.10 -24.49
N TRP A 1121 -54.12 50.74 -23.39
CA TRP A 1121 -55.02 51.03 -22.27
C TRP A 1121 -56.18 51.96 -22.67
N ASN A 1122 -55.91 53.04 -23.42
CA ASN A 1122 -56.95 53.90 -23.99
C ASN A 1122 -57.92 53.13 -24.92
N SER A 1123 -57.41 52.15 -25.67
CA SER A 1123 -58.22 51.26 -26.52
C SER A 1123 -59.13 50.35 -25.68
N PHE A 1124 -58.65 49.88 -24.52
CA PHE A 1124 -59.46 49.12 -23.55
C PHE A 1124 -60.54 50.01 -22.90
N ASP A 1125 -60.21 51.24 -22.50
CA ASP A 1125 -61.20 52.20 -21.97
C ASP A 1125 -62.34 52.47 -22.97
N THR A 1126 -61.99 52.66 -24.25
CA THR A 1126 -62.97 52.80 -25.35
C THR A 1126 -63.88 51.57 -25.49
N VAL A 1127 -63.36 50.36 -25.20
CA VAL A 1127 -64.15 49.12 -25.25
C VAL A 1127 -64.97 48.89 -23.99
N LYS A 1128 -64.58 49.44 -22.83
CA LYS A 1128 -65.45 49.48 -21.64
C LYS A 1128 -66.67 50.39 -21.85
N GLU A 1129 -66.48 51.58 -22.44
CA GLU A 1129 -67.61 52.41 -22.91
C GLU A 1129 -68.53 51.61 -23.85
N LEU A 1130 -67.95 50.91 -24.83
CA LEU A 1130 -68.68 50.15 -25.85
C LEU A 1130 -69.57 49.05 -25.24
N ILE A 1131 -69.05 48.27 -24.29
CA ILE A 1131 -69.82 47.21 -23.61
C ILE A 1131 -70.98 47.83 -22.83
N PHE A 1132 -70.72 48.92 -22.11
CA PHE A 1132 -71.72 49.62 -21.32
C PHE A 1132 -72.81 50.27 -22.20
N ILE A 1133 -72.48 50.85 -23.35
CA ILE A 1133 -73.45 51.35 -24.35
C ILE A 1133 -74.40 50.25 -24.82
N HIS A 1134 -73.91 49.04 -25.10
CA HIS A 1134 -74.79 47.94 -25.52
C HIS A 1134 -75.68 47.43 -24.38
N GLU A 1135 -75.29 47.59 -23.11
CA GLU A 1135 -76.14 47.27 -21.96
C GLU A 1135 -77.19 48.36 -21.71
N ILE A 1136 -76.85 49.64 -21.91
CA ILE A 1136 -77.83 50.75 -21.96
C ILE A 1136 -78.90 50.46 -23.03
N ILE A 1137 -78.48 50.10 -24.25
CA ILE A 1137 -79.38 49.73 -25.35
C ILE A 1137 -80.21 48.46 -25.03
N ASN A 1138 -79.65 47.47 -24.30
CA ASN A 1138 -80.38 46.30 -23.82
C ASN A 1138 -81.51 46.68 -22.85
N ILE A 1139 -81.23 47.55 -21.88
CA ILE A 1139 -82.20 47.99 -20.86
C ILE A 1139 -83.33 48.82 -21.49
N ILE A 1140 -83.01 49.67 -22.46
CA ILE A 1140 -84.00 50.41 -23.27
C ILE A 1140 -84.83 49.43 -24.13
N GLY A 1141 -84.15 48.49 -24.81
CA GLY A 1141 -84.74 47.60 -25.81
C GLY A 1141 -85.58 46.43 -25.27
N LYS A 1142 -85.49 46.09 -23.97
CA LYS A 1142 -86.26 44.99 -23.35
C LYS A 1142 -87.75 45.31 -23.10
N GLY A 1143 -88.37 46.11 -23.97
CA GLY A 1143 -89.83 46.14 -24.15
C GLY A 1143 -90.60 47.24 -23.40
N LYS A 1144 -89.94 48.31 -22.94
CA LYS A 1144 -90.61 49.47 -22.29
C LYS A 1144 -90.22 50.85 -22.83
N TRP A 1145 -89.70 50.89 -24.06
CA TRP A 1145 -89.53 52.09 -24.89
C TRP A 1145 -90.10 51.79 -26.29
N THR A 1146 -91.41 51.94 -26.47
CA THR A 1146 -92.12 51.58 -27.72
C THR A 1146 -92.24 52.76 -28.68
N LYS A 1147 -91.69 52.63 -29.90
CA LYS A 1147 -91.98 53.55 -31.02
C LYS A 1147 -93.39 53.28 -31.54
N VAL A 1148 -94.28 54.27 -31.45
CA VAL A 1148 -95.62 54.19 -32.05
C VAL A 1148 -95.54 54.61 -33.53
N THR A 1149 -96.11 53.80 -34.43
CA THR A 1149 -96.13 54.08 -35.87
C THR A 1149 -97.34 54.91 -36.25
N SER A 1150 -97.17 56.22 -36.24
CA SER A 1150 -98.03 57.18 -36.94
C SER A 1150 -97.14 58.18 -37.67
N ASP A 1151 -97.40 58.43 -38.95
CA ASP A 1151 -96.50 59.24 -39.77
C ASP A 1151 -96.35 60.68 -39.26
N LYS A 1152 -95.10 61.17 -39.32
CA LYS A 1152 -94.60 62.53 -39.02
C LYS A 1152 -94.26 62.89 -37.58
N ASP A 1153 -94.40 62.01 -36.59
CA ASP A 1153 -93.82 62.24 -35.26
C ASP A 1153 -93.07 61.02 -34.70
N HIS A 1154 -92.16 61.28 -33.77
CA HIS A 1154 -91.23 60.31 -33.21
C HIS A 1154 -91.28 60.39 -31.69
N ASP A 1155 -92.13 59.55 -31.10
CA ASP A 1155 -92.32 59.44 -29.66
C ASP A 1155 -91.82 58.09 -29.13
N LEU A 1156 -91.12 58.15 -28.00
CA LEU A 1156 -90.76 57.01 -27.16
C LEU A 1156 -91.44 57.15 -25.80
N TYR A 1157 -91.55 56.04 -25.08
CA TYR A 1157 -92.23 55.99 -23.78
C TYR A 1157 -91.30 55.43 -22.69
N ILE A 1158 -91.54 55.80 -21.42
CA ILE A 1158 -90.89 55.21 -20.24
C ILE A 1158 -91.97 54.83 -19.24
N TYR A 1159 -91.94 53.58 -18.76
CA TYR A 1159 -92.92 53.06 -17.81
C TYR A 1159 -92.40 53.16 -16.37
N LYS A 1160 -93.32 53.28 -15.40
CA LYS A 1160 -93.01 53.34 -13.95
C LYS A 1160 -91.98 54.41 -13.57
N ALA A 1161 -92.08 55.60 -14.17
CA ALA A 1161 -91.32 56.78 -13.79
C ALA A 1161 -92.21 57.79 -13.04
N TYR A 1162 -91.65 58.48 -12.05
CA TYR A 1162 -92.33 59.56 -11.32
C TYR A 1162 -91.37 60.70 -10.96
N VAL A 1163 -91.89 61.89 -10.66
CA VAL A 1163 -91.11 63.02 -10.13
C VAL A 1163 -91.16 63.02 -8.60
N SER A 1164 -90.00 62.99 -7.94
CA SER A 1164 -89.92 63.10 -6.48
C SER A 1164 -90.00 64.55 -6.02
N ASN A 1165 -90.87 64.84 -5.06
CA ASN A 1165 -91.11 66.19 -4.55
C ASN A 1165 -89.94 66.72 -3.73
N GLY A 1166 -89.10 67.52 -4.37
CA GLY A 1166 -88.27 68.55 -3.73
C GLY A 1166 -88.87 69.94 -3.95
N THR A 1167 -88.14 70.98 -3.54
CA THR A 1167 -88.41 72.34 -4.02
C THR A 1167 -88.25 72.43 -5.55
N HIS A 1168 -88.76 73.49 -6.18
CA HIS A 1168 -88.90 73.58 -7.64
C HIS A 1168 -87.57 73.43 -8.42
N SER A 1169 -86.42 73.69 -7.78
CA SER A 1169 -85.07 73.51 -8.32
C SER A 1169 -84.48 72.11 -8.09
N ASN A 1170 -85.07 71.30 -7.22
CA ASN A 1170 -84.50 70.08 -6.65
C ASN A 1170 -85.32 68.81 -6.98
N SER A 1171 -86.41 68.94 -7.75
CA SER A 1171 -87.22 67.80 -8.19
C SER A 1171 -86.48 66.92 -9.20
N THR A 1172 -86.42 65.61 -8.96
CA THR A 1172 -85.74 64.64 -9.83
C THR A 1172 -86.69 63.54 -10.32
N ILE A 1173 -86.35 62.93 -11.45
CA ILE A 1173 -87.09 61.79 -12.01
C ILE A 1173 -86.54 60.50 -11.39
N VAL A 1174 -87.44 59.65 -10.90
CA VAL A 1174 -87.15 58.34 -10.30
C VAL A 1174 -87.81 57.25 -11.14
N LEU A 1175 -87.10 56.13 -11.32
CA LEU A 1175 -87.58 54.94 -12.02
C LEU A 1175 -87.87 53.82 -11.01
N ASP A 1176 -89.15 53.48 -10.82
CA ASP A 1176 -89.63 52.55 -9.79
C ASP A 1176 -89.86 51.14 -10.35
N THR A 1177 -88.78 50.49 -10.80
CA THR A 1177 -88.83 49.06 -11.15
C THR A 1177 -87.45 48.41 -11.14
N PRO A 1178 -87.32 47.14 -10.68
CA PRO A 1178 -86.10 46.35 -10.86
C PRO A 1178 -85.70 46.14 -12.33
N GLU A 1179 -86.63 46.33 -13.27
CA GLU A 1179 -86.42 46.09 -14.72
C GLU A 1179 -85.35 47.01 -15.34
N TYR A 1180 -85.03 48.13 -14.70
CA TYR A 1180 -83.95 49.04 -15.12
C TYR A 1180 -82.58 48.72 -14.49
N LYS A 1181 -82.45 47.63 -13.70
CA LYS A 1181 -81.17 47.19 -13.14
C LYS A 1181 -80.47 46.18 -14.06
N SER A 1182 -79.16 46.36 -14.28
CA SER A 1182 -78.35 45.38 -15.00
C SER A 1182 -77.79 44.31 -14.06
N ASN A 1183 -77.86 43.05 -14.47
CA ASN A 1183 -77.12 41.97 -13.79
C ASN A 1183 -75.60 42.06 -14.05
N HIS A 1184 -75.18 42.78 -15.09
CA HIS A 1184 -73.77 42.99 -15.44
C HIS A 1184 -73.21 44.29 -14.85
N TYR A 1185 -74.05 45.30 -14.62
CA TYR A 1185 -73.72 46.55 -13.93
C TYR A 1185 -74.73 46.79 -12.78
N PRO A 1186 -74.61 46.09 -11.64
CA PRO A 1186 -75.62 46.11 -10.57
C PRO A 1186 -75.78 47.49 -9.92
N ASP A 1187 -74.71 48.28 -9.86
CA ASP A 1187 -74.66 49.63 -9.28
C ASP A 1187 -74.97 50.75 -10.30
N MET A 1188 -75.43 50.38 -11.50
CA MET A 1188 -75.80 51.30 -12.57
C MET A 1188 -76.93 52.24 -12.14
N LYS A 1189 -76.80 53.53 -12.48
CA LYS A 1189 -77.82 54.55 -12.19
C LYS A 1189 -78.04 55.51 -13.35
N PHE A 1190 -79.26 56.00 -13.44
CA PHE A 1190 -79.74 56.96 -14.44
C PHE A 1190 -79.90 58.32 -13.75
N VAL A 1191 -79.35 59.37 -14.33
CA VAL A 1191 -79.42 60.73 -13.80
C VAL A 1191 -79.97 61.65 -14.88
N PHE A 1192 -81.17 62.17 -14.63
CA PHE A 1192 -81.83 63.13 -15.51
C PHE A 1192 -81.32 64.54 -15.18
N LYS A 1193 -80.83 65.27 -16.18
CA LYS A 1193 -80.24 66.60 -16.04
C LYS A 1193 -80.97 67.60 -16.93
N GLY A 1194 -81.66 68.55 -16.32
CA GLY A 1194 -82.50 69.51 -17.05
C GLY A 1194 -83.38 70.31 -16.13
N SER A 1195 -84.32 71.05 -16.71
CA SER A 1195 -85.36 71.76 -15.97
C SER A 1195 -86.70 71.04 -16.10
N ILE A 1196 -87.46 71.03 -14.99
CA ILE A 1196 -88.86 70.59 -14.98
C ILE A 1196 -89.73 71.85 -15.13
N ASN A 1197 -90.43 71.97 -16.26
CA ASN A 1197 -91.20 73.16 -16.60
C ASN A 1197 -92.67 72.99 -16.15
N LYS A 1198 -93.25 74.07 -15.59
CA LYS A 1198 -94.65 74.13 -15.15
C LYS A 1198 -95.52 74.82 -16.21
N GLU A 1199 -95.97 74.03 -17.18
CA GLU A 1199 -97.33 74.24 -17.68
C GLU A 1199 -98.31 73.72 -16.61
N TRP A 1200 -99.40 74.45 -16.36
CA TRP A 1200 -100.11 74.36 -15.07
C TRP A 1200 -101.05 73.15 -14.97
N ASN A 1201 -100.49 71.99 -14.62
CA ASN A 1201 -101.22 70.79 -14.23
C ASN A 1201 -100.63 70.23 -12.91
N PRO A 1202 -101.39 70.14 -11.81
CA PRO A 1202 -100.86 69.69 -10.52
C PRO A 1202 -100.51 68.20 -10.46
N TYR A 1203 -100.93 67.40 -11.44
CA TYR A 1203 -100.69 65.95 -11.47
C TYR A 1203 -99.57 65.52 -12.42
N TYR A 1204 -99.09 66.41 -13.30
CA TYR A 1204 -98.23 66.05 -14.43
C TYR A 1204 -97.18 67.11 -14.75
N HIS A 1205 -95.95 66.65 -15.02
CA HIS A 1205 -94.79 67.49 -15.28
C HIS A 1205 -94.27 67.35 -16.72
N LYS A 1206 -93.65 68.42 -17.23
CA LYS A 1206 -92.77 68.36 -18.40
C LYS A 1206 -91.30 68.49 -17.96
N PHE A 1207 -90.41 67.67 -18.52
CA PHE A 1207 -88.95 67.81 -18.35
C PHE A 1207 -88.30 68.16 -19.69
N ARG A 1208 -87.32 69.05 -19.67
CA ARG A 1208 -86.47 69.42 -20.82
C ARG A 1208 -85.01 69.33 -20.40
N GLY A 1209 -84.26 68.43 -21.03
CA GLY A 1209 -82.85 68.18 -20.71
C GLY A 1209 -82.32 66.89 -21.31
N HIS A 1210 -81.24 66.36 -20.72
CA HIS A 1210 -80.52 65.15 -21.16
C HIS A 1210 -80.50 64.06 -20.09
N ILE A 1211 -80.07 62.85 -20.48
CA ILE A 1211 -79.94 61.69 -19.58
C ILE A 1211 -78.46 61.27 -19.49
N GLU A 1212 -77.96 61.10 -18.27
CA GLU A 1212 -76.64 60.54 -17.95
C GLU A 1212 -76.81 59.10 -17.42
N PHE A 1213 -76.12 58.16 -18.05
CA PHE A 1213 -76.07 56.75 -17.65
C PHE A 1213 -74.72 56.51 -16.99
N HIS A 1214 -74.71 56.18 -15.69
CA HIS A 1214 -73.50 55.94 -14.90
C HIS A 1214 -73.32 54.45 -14.63
N SER A 1215 -72.13 53.89 -14.85
CA SER A 1215 -71.89 52.44 -14.69
C SER A 1215 -71.80 51.97 -13.23
N GLY A 1216 -71.58 52.88 -12.28
CA GLY A 1216 -71.44 52.57 -10.86
C GLY A 1216 -70.09 52.00 -10.44
N GLU A 1217 -69.18 51.74 -11.39
CA GLU A 1217 -67.85 51.19 -11.13
C GLU A 1217 -66.87 52.23 -10.54
N ALA A 1218 -65.70 51.80 -10.06
CA ALA A 1218 -64.68 52.68 -9.47
C ALA A 1218 -64.19 53.82 -10.40
N ASN A 1219 -64.18 53.58 -11.72
CA ASN A 1219 -63.87 54.60 -12.74
C ASN A 1219 -65.14 55.19 -13.39
N ASN A 1220 -66.32 54.89 -12.82
CA ASN A 1220 -67.68 55.30 -13.19
C ASN A 1220 -67.85 55.87 -14.61
N LEU A 1221 -67.99 54.99 -15.60
CA LEU A 1221 -68.26 55.41 -16.98
C LEU A 1221 -69.56 56.20 -17.03
N VAL A 1222 -69.52 57.39 -17.64
CA VAL A 1222 -70.71 58.24 -17.83
C VAL A 1222 -70.98 58.38 -19.32
N ILE A 1223 -72.04 57.73 -19.80
CA ILE A 1223 -72.53 57.90 -21.16
C ILE A 1223 -73.67 58.91 -21.13
N ARG A 1224 -73.54 59.99 -21.90
CA ARG A 1224 -74.62 60.96 -22.11
C ARG A 1224 -75.45 60.55 -23.32
N MET A 1225 -76.77 60.69 -23.20
CA MET A 1225 -77.69 60.67 -24.33
C MET A 1225 -78.01 62.12 -24.67
N ASP A 1226 -77.31 62.66 -25.67
CA ASP A 1226 -77.44 64.06 -26.11
C ASP A 1226 -78.67 64.28 -26.99
N GLY A 1227 -79.37 65.38 -26.71
CA GLY A 1227 -80.62 65.78 -27.36
C GLY A 1227 -81.46 66.60 -26.37
N GLU A 1228 -82.38 67.43 -26.87
CA GLU A 1228 -83.40 68.06 -26.02
C GLU A 1228 -84.61 67.14 -25.89
N TYR A 1229 -84.61 66.31 -24.86
CA TYR A 1229 -85.74 65.42 -24.59
C TYR A 1229 -86.85 66.19 -23.90
N THR A 1230 -87.94 66.45 -24.63
CA THR A 1230 -89.18 66.92 -24.01
C THR A 1230 -89.97 65.71 -23.55
N ILE A 1231 -89.89 65.38 -22.27
CA ILE A 1231 -90.80 64.43 -21.63
C ILE A 1231 -92.10 65.16 -21.29
N ASN A 1232 -93.23 64.60 -21.70
CA ASN A 1232 -94.56 65.05 -21.27
C ASN A 1232 -95.23 64.02 -20.35
N TRP A 1233 -96.14 64.48 -19.49
CA TRP A 1233 -97.01 63.66 -18.63
C TRP A 1233 -96.31 62.74 -17.60
N LEU A 1234 -95.21 63.21 -17.01
CA LEU A 1234 -94.60 62.58 -15.83
C LEU A 1234 -95.48 62.78 -14.57
N PRO A 1235 -95.96 61.72 -13.88
CA PRO A 1235 -96.75 61.87 -12.65
C PRO A 1235 -95.90 62.32 -11.45
N SER A 1236 -96.52 63.01 -10.48
CA SER A 1236 -95.91 63.23 -9.16
C SER A 1236 -95.80 61.91 -8.39
N LYS A 1237 -94.96 61.88 -7.34
CA LYS A 1237 -94.84 60.71 -6.44
C LYS A 1237 -96.19 60.31 -5.83
N GLU A 1238 -97.02 61.27 -5.43
CA GLU A 1238 -98.36 61.00 -4.88
C GLU A 1238 -99.23 60.30 -5.94
N ARG A 1239 -99.34 60.89 -7.14
CA ARG A 1239 -100.21 60.36 -8.20
C ARG A 1239 -99.74 58.99 -8.71
N PHE A 1240 -98.45 58.75 -8.69
CA PHE A 1240 -97.86 57.46 -9.02
C PHE A 1240 -98.23 56.37 -7.99
N LEU A 1241 -98.25 56.70 -6.69
CA LEU A 1241 -98.66 55.78 -5.62
C LEU A 1241 -100.18 55.52 -5.63
N GLU A 1242 -101.01 56.54 -5.85
CA GLU A 1242 -102.47 56.38 -6.05
C GLU A 1242 -102.77 55.37 -7.17
N ASN A 1243 -102.07 55.50 -8.30
CA ASN A 1243 -102.23 54.63 -9.47
C ASN A 1243 -101.78 53.18 -9.22
N GLN A 1244 -100.89 52.91 -8.25
CA GLN A 1244 -100.52 51.54 -7.86
C GLN A 1244 -101.46 50.92 -6.82
N HIS A 1245 -102.09 51.72 -5.94
CA HIS A 1245 -102.93 51.19 -4.87
C HIS A 1245 -104.40 50.92 -5.28
N ASN A 1246 -104.94 51.62 -6.28
CA ASN A 1246 -106.33 51.44 -6.73
C ASN A 1246 -106.52 50.21 -7.65
N GLY A 1247 -106.30 49.01 -7.10
CA GLY A 1247 -106.44 47.71 -7.79
C GLY A 1247 -107.88 47.25 -8.10
N LYS A 1248 -108.85 48.18 -8.21
CA LYS A 1248 -110.28 47.91 -8.45
C LYS A 1248 -110.85 48.82 -9.54
N ASP A 1249 -110.48 48.56 -10.79
CA ASP A 1249 -111.33 48.65 -11.99
C ASP A 1249 -110.52 48.25 -13.22
N LYS A 1250 -110.74 47.02 -13.71
CA LYS A 1250 -109.67 46.27 -14.39
C LYS A 1250 -109.68 46.30 -15.92
N GLU A 1251 -110.71 46.84 -16.57
CA GLU A 1251 -110.85 46.82 -18.04
C GLU A 1251 -111.02 48.20 -18.70
N THR A 1252 -111.70 49.15 -18.06
CA THR A 1252 -111.98 50.47 -18.68
C THR A 1252 -110.85 51.49 -18.55
N HIS A 1253 -110.02 51.38 -17.52
CA HIS A 1253 -108.92 52.33 -17.24
C HIS A 1253 -107.57 51.95 -17.87
N GLN A 1254 -107.46 50.75 -18.44
CA GLN A 1254 -106.20 50.19 -18.94
C GLN A 1254 -105.64 50.90 -20.19
N LYS A 1255 -106.39 51.85 -20.80
CA LYS A 1255 -105.92 52.72 -21.90
C LYS A 1255 -105.64 54.17 -21.49
N ARG A 1256 -105.69 54.51 -20.19
CA ARG A 1256 -105.35 55.85 -19.67
C ARG A 1256 -104.51 55.86 -18.39
N ASN A 1257 -104.48 54.76 -17.63
CA ASN A 1257 -103.63 54.64 -16.44
C ASN A 1257 -102.20 54.17 -16.77
N ASP A 1258 -101.98 53.61 -17.96
CA ASP A 1258 -100.66 53.64 -18.60
C ASP A 1258 -100.35 55.11 -18.95
N ALA A 1259 -99.71 55.80 -18.01
CA ALA A 1259 -99.25 57.17 -18.15
C ALA A 1259 -98.11 57.22 -19.18
N ASN A 1260 -98.50 57.25 -20.45
CA ASN A 1260 -97.63 57.24 -21.61
C ASN A 1260 -96.79 58.53 -21.67
N LEU A 1261 -95.64 58.45 -21.00
CA LEU A 1261 -94.59 59.44 -20.87
C LEU A 1261 -93.98 59.76 -22.24
N GLN A 1262 -94.56 60.73 -22.93
CA GLN A 1262 -94.28 61.01 -24.35
C GLN A 1262 -92.96 61.80 -24.49
N LEU A 1263 -91.88 61.10 -24.87
CA LEU A 1263 -90.59 61.67 -25.24
C LEU A 1263 -90.60 62.12 -26.70
N LYS A 1264 -90.66 63.43 -26.93
CA LYS A 1264 -90.40 63.98 -28.28
C LYS A 1264 -88.90 64.19 -28.45
N TYR A 1265 -88.30 63.61 -29.50
CA TYR A 1265 -86.85 63.60 -29.69
C TYR A 1265 -86.37 64.04 -31.08
N VAL A 1266 -85.28 64.82 -31.10
CA VAL A 1266 -84.47 65.08 -32.30
C VAL A 1266 -83.15 64.32 -32.12
N LEU A 1267 -82.97 63.22 -32.85
CA LEU A 1267 -81.73 62.43 -32.81
C LEU A 1267 -80.68 63.02 -33.75
N SER A 1268 -79.92 63.99 -33.24
CA SER A 1268 -78.74 64.54 -33.91
C SER A 1268 -77.54 64.57 -32.96
N GLY A 1269 -76.58 63.66 -33.14
CA GLY A 1269 -75.23 63.79 -32.58
C GLY A 1269 -74.90 63.07 -31.26
N SER A 1270 -75.69 62.11 -30.76
CA SER A 1270 -75.31 61.33 -29.57
C SER A 1270 -74.69 59.97 -29.91
N LYS A 1271 -73.69 59.53 -29.12
CA LYS A 1271 -73.01 58.21 -29.26
C LYS A 1271 -73.96 57.00 -29.22
N ILE A 1272 -75.16 57.17 -28.67
CA ILE A 1272 -76.20 56.13 -28.61
C ILE A 1272 -77.04 56.13 -29.91
N ALA A 1273 -77.34 57.30 -30.50
CA ALA A 1273 -78.10 57.42 -31.73
C ALA A 1273 -77.43 56.69 -32.92
N GLU A 1274 -76.11 56.86 -33.06
CA GLU A 1274 -75.27 56.22 -34.10
C GLU A 1274 -75.17 54.68 -33.99
N ARG A 1275 -75.85 54.06 -33.02
CA ARG A 1275 -75.82 52.62 -32.73
C ARG A 1275 -77.20 51.98 -32.56
N VAL A 1276 -78.25 52.80 -32.59
CA VAL A 1276 -79.65 52.37 -32.55
C VAL A 1276 -80.29 52.49 -33.94
N ASN A 1277 -79.75 53.37 -34.79
CA ASN A 1277 -79.81 53.25 -36.25
C ASN A 1277 -78.70 52.30 -36.75
#